data_AF-A0AAW0CAD3-F1
#
_entry.id   AF-A0AAW0CAD3-F1
#
_cell.length_a   1.000
_cell.length_b   1.000
_cell.length_c   1.000
_cell.angle_alpha   90.00
_cell.angle_beta   90.00
_cell.angle_gamma   90.00
#
_symmetry.space_group_name_H-M   'P 1'
#
loop_
_entity.id
_entity.type
_entity.pdbx_description
1 polymer ?
#
loop_
_entity_poly.entity_id
_entity_poly.type
_entity_poly.pdbx_seq_one_letter_code
_entity_poly.pdbx_strand_id
1 'polypeptide(L)'
;MSTTDPPLGSIIDLPIGRGVVRFSGPTQFKPGKWIGVELKEPNGKNDGSIDGVQYFSCRMGYGVFVRGSQVKAIVGNERDEKKTLPTPSTPVKRPSLGGGHKRTNSGAGAGLLRANSNISVTTRTASPSSSSARSASPSKPTTPLASSRINRLGQASPTKKSFASGSSPSLHQPRRSISLRSSPLQQDTPSRTESPTVNGARRVSSPLAQPSPQSTPSREPPPQPAHPPPPPQIHTTPPAPHPIVDDSELQELRIKIRVLEAKRADDAQHIRELETRLSDAESFVSLRPKLQAKLQSLQTELSATKRQLADAEQLGKVGDERFVDMEERLEMAMLDKEVAEEKAELASAEVDELRERVAALEVEVEVLHEERELIEEDNRVERPDKGSLEYVQLEKQNERLKEALMRLRDISNETEVEQRHRIAEMEKDVERTEALQAEYQTLQIKLVNAETQVEDLKLQLDDALGAEDLLVQLTERNLQLGEKIEEMRITIEDLEALKELSDELEENHVETEKALHEDIQSREIQIHNLQSKITSLEESCQDYEHTIAQFRDLVLQLQSELETLRTTTATAQSESQTATSQTAAVLSLNMKLQSTAVKNQARMIEMECTKIESRERGELLGIVWPYLPQPYLDTDIDATNAYLYFARMAAKVELINAVTAQAHNLPDSLLEENSKVSEVMVGICDMRTRLSSLGVLCRRFAAILRCCDAERFLDVGKVYQEISPLEKRVDMHIDLLRRDEFRAGECVADVAKIHAQFTHLSELYFSGFPYDLGERQLGYVASFDLDLDIFAASVGLVRSLVEGLVKDKEEDPDVVLDMGGFDINTELFEPLGMLLGKGKSAKAVSRKLIKRLEELTKDSSALKEHLLPLMEGLSNKVGDLVNFGISLAQQTIKHVGDARSGSSPFQLTTILSTAKELASGNTNYKPGTLWWEAVAETITQLIQEGGKLGAGVGGENVIKINGIPPWQTRLEIIKASLAVNLEAEHKVSQLSDEIQGLVRSLKSKDQSIQEYRVKIEMQERRMETAKKQGELVAELERELEEKRKQEKDYVEAQEMTQEENDTLRKEVARLTALAEGKGDANRSTGAPTAEADAPVVVENLEQGYLIEQVPTVFLQVITLLSNTITSFQNECLRSTIRFLRMENIHLKGHDLLKEIEALPPLHPPRSPTPSLTPDSGPDTDEDDDERPKTPKQLTLRDLATETKLLYRDVIKFSAEPKVVDLSLRKRGAGWVPKKKMPAQQVLDRKLEMERLGRRVKGLVEKASGLR
;
A
#
# COMPACT_ATOMS: atom_id res chain seq x y z
N MET A 1 13.42 59.16 29.88
CA MET A 1 12.43 58.42 30.68
C MET A 1 11.47 57.78 29.69
N SER A 2 11.01 56.53 29.85
CA SER A 2 11.40 55.48 30.81
C SER A 2 12.32 54.44 30.13
N THR A 3 13.11 53.72 30.92
CA THR A 3 14.01 52.66 30.43
C THR A 3 13.42 51.28 30.72
N THR A 4 12.89 50.63 29.69
CA THR A 4 12.41 49.25 29.76
C THR A 4 13.33 48.39 28.90
N ASP A 5 14.24 47.64 29.52
CA ASP A 5 15.07 46.69 28.80
C ASP A 5 14.18 45.58 28.19
N PRO A 6 14.40 45.15 26.94
CA PRO A 6 13.61 44.09 26.33
C PRO A 6 13.78 42.76 27.10
N PRO A 7 12.69 42.06 27.46
CA PRO A 7 12.75 40.77 28.15
C PRO A 7 13.36 39.65 27.28
N LEU A 8 13.81 38.58 27.93
CA LEU A 8 14.36 37.40 27.26
C LEU A 8 13.28 36.71 26.41
N GLY A 9 13.51 36.64 25.10
CA GLY A 9 12.55 36.22 24.07
C GLY A 9 12.05 37.35 23.17
N SER A 10 12.31 38.63 23.48
CA SER A 10 11.89 39.74 22.61
C SER A 10 12.54 39.71 21.23
N ILE A 11 11.72 39.79 20.18
CA ILE A 11 12.16 40.06 18.81
C ILE A 11 12.42 41.55 18.69
N ILE A 12 13.63 41.93 18.27
CA ILE A 12 14.08 43.31 18.16
C ILE A 12 14.76 43.58 16.82
N ASP A 13 14.64 44.83 16.35
CA ASP A 13 15.35 45.30 15.15
C ASP A 13 16.60 46.11 15.52
N LEU A 14 17.74 45.67 15.01
CA LEU A 14 19.05 46.31 15.12
C LEU A 14 19.52 46.81 13.74
N PRO A 15 20.46 47.77 13.67
CA PRO A 15 21.04 48.26 12.40
C PRO A 15 21.76 47.18 11.55
N ILE A 16 21.97 45.99 12.11
CA ILE A 16 22.64 44.84 11.50
C ILE A 16 21.69 43.67 11.21
N GLY A 17 20.38 43.82 11.49
CA GLY A 17 19.36 42.80 11.23
C GLY A 17 18.35 42.64 12.37
N ARG A 18 17.30 41.86 12.10
CA ARG A 18 16.32 41.42 13.10
C ARG A 18 16.87 40.26 13.93
N GLY A 19 16.62 40.24 15.23
CA GLY A 19 17.08 39.17 16.12
C GLY A 19 16.26 39.02 17.39
N VAL A 20 16.57 37.99 18.18
CA VAL A 20 15.89 37.64 19.43
C VAL A 20 16.81 37.88 20.60
N VAL A 21 16.33 38.54 21.64
CA VAL A 21 17.06 38.73 22.90
C VAL A 21 17.18 37.40 23.64
N ARG A 22 18.39 36.83 23.68
CA ARG A 22 18.72 35.58 24.39
C ARG A 22 19.42 35.83 25.73
N PHE A 23 20.04 36.99 25.93
CA PHE A 23 20.70 37.38 27.18
C PHE A 23 20.46 38.87 27.50
N SER A 24 20.38 39.23 28.79
CA SER A 24 20.25 40.63 29.25
C SER A 24 20.79 40.76 30.67
N GLY A 25 22.03 41.24 30.82
CA GLY A 25 22.75 41.19 32.11
C GLY A 25 24.15 41.81 32.08
N PRO A 26 24.88 41.81 33.21
CA PRO A 26 26.30 42.19 33.25
C PRO A 26 27.16 41.13 32.55
N THR A 27 28.33 41.53 32.04
CA THR A 27 29.26 40.63 31.32
C THR A 27 30.69 40.78 31.81
N GLN A 28 31.47 39.71 31.75
CA GLN A 28 32.86 39.71 32.24
C GLN A 28 33.79 40.54 31.33
N PHE A 29 33.58 40.50 30.01
CA PHE A 29 34.46 41.17 29.04
C PHE A 29 34.47 42.70 29.13
N LYS A 30 33.31 43.34 29.44
CA LYS A 30 33.20 44.79 29.68
C LYS A 30 32.09 45.13 30.69
N PRO A 31 32.32 46.08 31.63
CA PRO A 31 31.37 46.43 32.69
C PRO A 31 30.07 47.08 32.17
N GLY A 32 29.05 47.07 33.03
CA GLY A 32 27.69 47.55 32.73
C GLY A 32 26.82 46.54 31.98
N LYS A 33 25.51 46.75 31.95
CA LYS A 33 24.54 45.80 31.35
C LYS A 33 24.65 45.74 29.82
N TRP A 34 24.58 44.54 29.27
CA TRP A 34 24.55 44.25 27.83
C TRP A 34 23.36 43.35 27.49
N ILE A 35 22.92 43.44 26.24
CA ILE A 35 21.87 42.60 25.68
C ILE A 35 22.52 41.72 24.61
N GLY A 36 22.46 40.41 24.82
CA GLY A 36 22.91 39.39 23.87
C GLY A 36 21.76 38.95 22.98
N VAL A 37 21.98 39.04 21.68
CA VAL A 37 20.94 38.92 20.65
C VAL A 37 21.36 37.88 19.62
N GLU A 38 20.48 36.93 19.33
CA GLU A 38 20.59 35.98 18.22
C GLU A 38 19.90 36.58 17.00
N LEU A 39 20.68 37.04 16.01
CA LEU A 39 20.15 37.55 14.75
C LEU A 39 19.56 36.41 13.90
N LYS A 40 18.59 36.72 13.04
CA LYS A 40 18.09 35.76 12.02
C LYS A 40 19.05 35.60 10.83
N GLU A 41 19.99 36.54 10.67
CA GLU A 41 20.99 36.59 9.59
C GLU A 41 22.42 36.56 10.16
N PRO A 42 23.43 36.08 9.39
CA PRO A 42 24.83 35.94 9.82
C PRO A 42 25.62 37.27 9.90
N ASN A 43 25.00 38.32 10.44
CA ASN A 43 25.56 39.68 10.57
C ASN A 43 26.09 39.98 11.99
N GLY A 44 26.17 38.95 12.83
CA GLY A 44 26.66 39.00 14.21
C GLY A 44 28.19 38.95 14.31
N LYS A 45 28.69 38.76 15.54
CA LYS A 45 30.13 38.83 15.87
C LYS A 45 30.63 37.67 16.74
N ASN A 46 29.74 36.80 17.24
CA ASN A 46 30.05 35.64 18.06
C ASN A 46 28.97 34.56 17.94
N ASP A 47 29.05 33.53 18.78
CA ASP A 47 28.12 32.41 18.96
C ASP A 47 27.29 32.51 20.26
N GLY A 48 27.33 33.66 20.94
CA GLY A 48 26.80 33.86 22.30
C GLY A 48 27.83 33.68 23.42
N SER A 49 29.08 33.32 23.08
CA SER A 49 30.25 33.42 23.98
C SER A 49 31.16 34.61 23.65
N ILE A 50 31.88 35.11 24.65
CA ILE A 50 32.99 36.05 24.51
C ILE A 50 34.07 35.68 25.53
N ASP A 51 35.34 35.67 25.11
CA ASP A 51 36.53 35.37 25.93
C ASP A 51 36.43 34.04 26.70
N GLY A 52 35.88 33.01 26.05
CA GLY A 52 35.66 31.67 26.62
C GLY A 52 34.45 31.54 27.54
N VAL A 53 33.79 32.66 27.89
CA VAL A 53 32.59 32.68 28.74
C VAL A 53 31.34 32.67 27.86
N GLN A 54 30.50 31.65 28.01
CA GLN A 54 29.24 31.53 27.28
C GLN A 54 28.09 32.19 28.05
N TYR A 55 27.35 33.09 27.39
CA TYR A 55 26.19 33.80 27.97
C TYR A 55 24.87 33.33 27.37
N PHE A 56 24.90 32.89 26.11
CA PHE A 56 23.82 32.18 25.42
C PHE A 56 24.44 31.27 24.33
N SER A 57 23.62 30.49 23.64
CA SER A 57 24.06 29.67 22.50
C SER A 57 23.30 30.07 21.25
N CYS A 58 24.03 30.31 20.17
CA CYS A 58 23.55 30.46 18.79
C CYS A 58 24.68 30.05 17.83
N ARG A 59 24.47 30.21 16.51
CA ARG A 59 25.51 29.91 15.52
C ARG A 59 26.59 31.01 15.50
N MET A 60 27.86 30.64 15.30
CA MET A 60 28.95 31.61 15.17
C MET A 60 28.67 32.61 14.03
N GLY A 61 28.72 33.89 14.35
CA GLY A 61 28.35 34.98 13.43
C GLY A 61 26.86 35.34 13.45
N TYR A 62 26.04 34.77 14.34
CA TYR A 62 24.65 35.17 14.55
C TYR A 62 24.45 35.86 15.91
N GLY A 63 25.33 35.62 16.89
CA GLY A 63 25.32 36.27 18.20
C GLY A 63 25.94 37.66 18.16
N VAL A 64 25.31 38.63 18.83
CA VAL A 64 25.85 39.98 19.03
C VAL A 64 25.49 40.53 20.40
N PHE A 65 26.40 41.28 21.03
CA PHE A 65 26.12 42.04 22.25
C PHE A 65 25.99 43.53 21.91
N VAL A 66 24.88 44.13 22.33
CA VAL A 66 24.57 45.56 22.16
C VAL A 66 24.21 46.19 23.51
N ARG A 67 24.28 47.52 23.59
CA ARG A 67 23.69 48.27 24.72
C ARG A 67 22.20 48.52 24.45
N GLY A 68 21.38 48.65 25.49
CA GLY A 68 19.93 48.91 25.34
C GLY A 68 19.60 50.12 24.47
N SER A 69 20.44 51.16 24.49
CA SER A 69 20.32 52.36 23.64
C SER A 69 20.54 52.13 22.14
N GLN A 70 20.92 50.92 21.71
CA GLN A 70 21.11 50.55 20.30
C GLN A 70 19.94 49.73 19.73
N VAL A 71 18.99 49.34 20.58
CA VAL A 71 17.75 48.65 20.19
C VAL A 71 16.78 49.70 19.62
N LYS A 72 16.39 49.57 18.34
CA LYS A 72 15.55 50.58 17.68
C LYS A 72 14.05 50.35 17.83
N ALA A 73 13.63 49.09 17.88
CA ALA A 73 12.24 48.70 18.12
C ALA A 73 12.17 47.29 18.73
N ILE A 74 11.13 47.04 19.53
CA ILE A 74 10.68 45.70 19.92
C ILE A 74 9.48 45.37 19.03
N VAL A 75 9.54 44.23 18.34
CA VAL A 75 8.61 43.82 17.27
C VAL A 75 7.70 42.68 17.71
N GLY A 76 8.02 41.98 18.80
CA GLY A 76 7.23 40.90 19.39
C GLY A 76 7.98 40.15 20.50
N ASN A 77 7.41 39.05 20.98
CA ASN A 77 8.03 38.13 21.95
C ASN A 77 7.92 36.68 21.46
N GLU A 78 8.99 35.90 21.50
CA GLU A 78 9.00 34.44 21.28
C GLU A 78 8.49 33.67 22.52
N ARG A 79 7.21 33.86 22.86
CA ARG A 79 6.35 32.97 23.68
C ARG A 79 4.90 33.25 23.25
N ASP A 80 4.21 32.37 22.52
CA ASP A 80 4.08 30.94 22.78
C ASP A 80 4.22 30.08 21.53
N GLU A 81 5.26 29.22 21.52
CA GLU A 81 5.27 27.92 20.84
C GLU A 81 6.53 27.14 21.26
N LYS A 82 6.34 25.96 21.85
CA LYS A 82 7.38 24.98 22.15
C LYS A 82 6.78 23.57 22.04
N LYS A 83 7.40 22.60 21.36
CA LYS A 83 8.65 22.63 20.56
C LYS A 83 8.81 21.29 19.81
N THR A 84 8.97 21.27 18.49
CA THR A 84 10.08 20.58 17.75
C THR A 84 9.91 20.59 16.22
N LEU A 85 11.05 20.51 15.52
CA LEU A 85 11.36 20.64 14.07
C LEU A 85 12.80 20.04 13.87
N PRO A 86 13.47 20.09 12.69
CA PRO A 86 13.15 19.52 11.38
C PRO A 86 14.40 18.80 10.76
N THR A 87 14.50 18.72 9.41
CA THR A 87 15.63 18.16 8.63
C THR A 87 16.81 19.17 8.33
N PRO A 88 18.00 18.71 7.86
CA PRO A 88 19.28 19.48 7.87
C PRO A 88 19.89 19.93 6.50
N SER A 89 21.00 20.69 6.52
CA SER A 89 21.77 21.25 5.36
C SER A 89 23.25 21.61 5.68
N THR A 90 24.18 21.75 4.69
CA THR A 90 25.67 21.97 4.90
C THR A 90 26.48 22.64 3.71
N PRO A 91 27.75 23.17 3.90
CA PRO A 91 28.27 24.42 3.22
C PRO A 91 29.85 24.58 2.93
N VAL A 92 30.38 25.83 2.70
CA VAL A 92 31.77 26.42 2.97
C VAL A 92 32.81 26.75 1.81
N LYS A 93 33.97 27.44 2.08
CA LYS A 93 34.88 28.28 1.19
C LYS A 93 36.42 28.36 1.54
N ARG A 94 37.29 28.74 0.55
CA ARG A 94 38.63 29.51 0.60
C ARG A 94 39.91 28.82 1.21
N PRO A 95 41.20 29.36 1.16
CA PRO A 95 41.77 30.72 0.84
C PRO A 95 43.00 30.82 -0.17
N SER A 96 44.12 31.54 0.11
CA SER A 96 45.06 32.19 -0.87
C SER A 96 46.50 32.55 -0.39
N LEU A 97 47.52 32.81 -1.28
CA LEU A 97 48.65 33.78 -1.11
C LEU A 97 49.71 33.86 -2.28
N GLY A 98 50.46 34.98 -2.41
CA GLY A 98 51.81 35.06 -3.06
C GLY A 98 51.93 35.68 -4.48
N GLY A 99 53.09 36.30 -4.84
CA GLY A 99 53.35 36.85 -6.20
C GLY A 99 54.76 37.42 -6.49
N GLY A 100 55.07 37.71 -7.77
CA GLY A 100 56.36 38.28 -8.23
C GLY A 100 56.38 38.66 -9.73
N HIS A 101 57.30 39.53 -10.18
CA HIS A 101 57.34 40.11 -11.54
C HIS A 101 58.36 39.44 -12.50
N LYS A 102 58.03 39.31 -13.80
CA LYS A 102 58.65 40.10 -14.92
C LYS A 102 58.22 39.71 -16.35
N ARG A 103 57.87 40.75 -17.13
CA ARG A 103 58.06 40.98 -18.60
C ARG A 103 57.37 40.05 -19.63
N THR A 104 57.06 40.69 -20.77
CA THR A 104 56.77 40.17 -22.12
C THR A 104 55.54 39.26 -22.31
N ASN A 105 54.65 39.53 -23.28
CA ASN A 105 54.51 40.80 -24.04
C ASN A 105 53.08 41.03 -24.58
N SER A 106 52.75 42.33 -24.68
CA SER A 106 51.92 42.99 -25.71
C SER A 106 50.71 42.26 -26.34
N GLY A 107 49.51 42.84 -26.36
CA GLY A 107 49.15 44.19 -25.92
C GLY A 107 47.65 44.34 -25.69
N ALA A 108 47.32 45.16 -24.69
CA ALA A 108 45.96 45.39 -24.24
C ALA A 108 45.76 46.88 -23.92
N GLY A 109 44.51 47.33 -23.93
CA GLY A 109 44.08 48.51 -23.16
C GLY A 109 44.03 49.84 -23.91
N ALA A 110 42.88 50.11 -24.51
CA ALA A 110 42.14 51.35 -24.32
C ALA A 110 40.66 50.96 -24.13
N GLY A 111 39.81 51.65 -23.36
CA GLY A 111 39.94 53.01 -22.84
C GLY A 111 38.87 53.91 -23.47
N LEU A 112 38.50 55.00 -22.79
CA LEU A 112 37.46 55.97 -23.21
C LEU A 112 36.01 55.41 -23.15
N LEU A 113 35.05 56.08 -22.49
CA LEU A 113 34.26 57.29 -22.81
C LEU A 113 33.07 57.06 -23.76
N ARG A 114 31.86 57.20 -23.19
CA ARG A 114 30.90 58.31 -23.42
C ARG A 114 30.82 58.92 -24.84
N ALA A 115 29.58 58.98 -25.35
CA ALA A 115 29.10 59.77 -26.50
C ALA A 115 29.66 59.32 -27.88
N ASN A 116 29.00 59.51 -29.02
CA ASN A 116 27.66 60.00 -29.42
C ASN A 116 27.41 59.41 -30.84
N SER A 117 26.24 59.38 -31.48
CA SER A 117 24.82 59.70 -31.21
C SER A 117 24.02 59.15 -32.44
N ASN A 118 22.69 58.97 -32.47
CA ASN A 118 21.61 59.61 -31.70
C ASN A 118 20.29 58.81 -31.82
N ILE A 119 19.31 59.09 -30.94
CA ILE A 119 17.85 58.94 -31.16
C ILE A 119 17.27 57.51 -31.29
N SER A 120 16.19 57.09 -30.61
CA SER A 120 15.43 57.67 -29.47
C SER A 120 14.45 56.63 -28.85
N VAL A 121 13.84 57.01 -27.71
CA VAL A 121 12.62 56.46 -27.09
C VAL A 121 12.66 55.03 -26.51
N THR A 122 12.83 54.93 -25.18
CA THR A 122 11.69 54.58 -24.29
C THR A 122 12.03 54.83 -22.83
N THR A 123 11.06 55.33 -22.07
CA THR A 123 11.06 55.35 -20.60
C THR A 123 9.78 54.68 -20.11
N ARG A 124 9.82 54.08 -18.92
CA ARG A 124 8.80 54.32 -17.89
C ARG A 124 9.20 53.77 -16.52
N THR A 125 8.68 54.44 -15.50
CA THR A 125 8.89 54.16 -14.08
C THR A 125 7.59 54.44 -13.31
N ALA A 126 7.53 53.88 -12.09
CA ALA A 126 6.81 54.42 -10.93
C ALA A 126 5.26 54.44 -10.90
N SER A 127 4.72 53.69 -9.92
CA SER A 127 3.81 54.20 -8.88
C SER A 127 2.33 54.49 -9.26
N PRO A 128 1.40 54.71 -8.28
CA PRO A 128 1.57 54.85 -6.83
C PRO A 128 0.67 53.95 -5.95
N SER A 129 0.70 54.22 -4.64
CA SER A 129 -0.04 53.57 -3.55
C SER A 129 -1.34 54.28 -3.16
N SER A 130 -2.30 53.51 -2.62
CA SER A 130 -3.23 53.83 -1.50
C SER A 130 -4.40 52.82 -1.50
N SER A 131 -5.05 52.36 -0.43
CA SER A 131 -4.82 52.20 1.02
C SER A 131 -6.20 52.30 1.69
N SER A 132 -6.66 51.23 2.35
CA SER A 132 -7.72 51.26 3.39
C SER A 132 -9.15 51.71 3.00
N ALA A 133 -10.23 51.19 3.59
CA ALA A 133 -10.42 50.03 4.48
C ALA A 133 -11.92 49.78 4.74
N ARG A 134 -12.22 48.57 5.25
CA ARG A 134 -13.42 48.17 6.05
C ARG A 134 -14.79 48.15 5.32
N SER A 135 -15.65 47.13 5.40
CA SER A 135 -15.98 46.05 6.38
C SER A 135 -17.30 46.32 7.11
N ALA A 136 -18.33 45.51 6.85
CA ALA A 136 -19.24 44.93 7.85
C ALA A 136 -20.24 43.95 7.20
N SER A 137 -20.38 42.75 7.78
CA SER A 137 -21.53 41.84 7.58
C SER A 137 -22.67 42.23 8.56
N PRO A 138 -23.90 41.64 8.57
CA PRO A 138 -24.10 40.19 8.82
C PRO A 138 -25.37 39.51 8.22
N SER A 139 -25.42 38.18 8.43
CA SER A 139 -26.61 37.34 8.69
C SER A 139 -27.77 37.18 7.67
N LYS A 140 -27.87 35.95 7.12
CA LYS A 140 -29.01 34.97 7.18
C LYS A 140 -30.46 35.39 6.78
N PRO A 141 -31.34 34.44 6.36
CA PRO A 141 -31.12 33.12 5.72
C PRO A 141 -32.16 32.80 4.59
N THR A 142 -32.41 31.51 4.34
CA THR A 142 -33.52 30.86 3.58
C THR A 142 -33.38 30.63 2.07
N THR A 143 -33.40 29.33 1.72
CA THR A 143 -33.83 28.76 0.43
C THR A 143 -35.37 28.62 0.41
N PRO A 144 -36.02 28.28 -0.73
CA PRO A 144 -36.17 26.88 -1.16
C PRO A 144 -35.89 26.65 -2.68
N LEU A 145 -35.09 25.67 -3.13
CA LEU A 145 -35.25 24.19 -3.13
C LEU A 145 -36.05 23.60 -4.33
N ALA A 146 -35.39 22.79 -5.19
CA ALA A 146 -36.01 21.96 -6.25
C ALA A 146 -35.16 20.71 -6.71
N SER A 147 -35.75 19.51 -6.88
CA SER A 147 -35.16 18.24 -7.44
C SER A 147 -36.16 17.05 -7.47
N SER A 148 -35.88 15.92 -8.19
CA SER A 148 -36.68 14.65 -8.18
C SER A 148 -35.91 13.48 -8.85
N ARG A 149 -35.97 12.17 -8.50
CA ARG A 149 -36.63 11.35 -7.42
C ARG A 149 -35.64 10.34 -6.78
N ILE A 150 -36.01 9.77 -5.62
CA ILE A 150 -35.22 8.89 -4.74
C ILE A 150 -36.09 7.71 -4.21
N ASN A 151 -35.49 6.51 -4.03
CA ASN A 151 -35.71 5.51 -2.95
C ASN A 151 -34.93 4.19 -3.21
N ARG A 152 -34.47 3.39 -2.23
CA ARG A 152 -34.29 3.61 -0.77
C ARG A 152 -33.33 2.59 -0.11
N LEU A 153 -32.83 2.98 1.07
CA LEU A 153 -32.09 2.29 2.15
C LEU A 153 -32.39 0.80 2.48
N GLY A 154 -31.43 0.15 3.17
CA GLY A 154 -31.66 -1.02 4.05
C GLY A 154 -30.36 -1.58 4.69
N GLN A 155 -30.30 -1.70 6.02
CA GLN A 155 -29.16 -2.26 6.79
C GLN A 155 -29.54 -3.58 7.51
N ALA A 156 -28.50 -4.25 8.05
CA ALA A 156 -28.46 -5.04 9.30
C ALA A 156 -28.09 -6.54 9.22
N SER A 157 -27.50 -7.01 10.31
CA SER A 157 -27.05 -8.37 10.69
C SER A 157 -27.46 -8.57 12.18
N PRO A 158 -27.34 -9.75 12.85
CA PRO A 158 -26.52 -10.92 12.50
C PRO A 158 -27.11 -12.33 12.85
N THR A 159 -26.25 -13.36 12.78
CA THR A 159 -26.31 -14.68 13.48
C THR A 159 -27.46 -15.68 13.23
N LYS A 160 -27.11 -16.85 12.67
CA LYS A 160 -26.87 -18.10 13.43
C LYS A 160 -26.12 -19.14 12.56
N LYS A 161 -25.50 -20.14 13.20
CA LYS A 161 -24.64 -21.17 12.56
C LYS A 161 -25.36 -22.53 12.44
N SER A 162 -25.09 -23.33 11.39
CA SER A 162 -24.89 -24.80 11.53
C SER A 162 -24.36 -25.50 10.25
N PHE A 163 -23.19 -26.11 10.39
CA PHE A 163 -22.74 -27.43 9.91
C PHE A 163 -23.29 -28.12 8.63
N ALA A 164 -22.33 -28.31 7.70
CA ALA A 164 -21.76 -29.62 7.29
C ALA A 164 -22.36 -30.48 6.15
N SER A 165 -21.43 -30.91 5.29
CA SER A 165 -21.30 -32.19 4.57
C SER A 165 -22.54 -32.98 4.14
N GLY A 166 -22.71 -33.15 2.82
CA GLY A 166 -23.59 -34.18 2.24
C GLY A 166 -23.35 -34.36 0.73
N SER A 167 -22.65 -35.42 0.34
CA SER A 167 -22.42 -35.76 -1.07
C SER A 167 -23.60 -36.53 -1.67
N SER A 168 -24.03 -36.19 -2.89
CA SER A 168 -24.57 -37.14 -3.88
C SER A 168 -24.74 -36.51 -5.27
N PRO A 169 -24.72 -37.31 -6.35
CA PRO A 169 -24.68 -36.81 -7.72
C PRO A 169 -26.06 -36.67 -8.41
N SER A 170 -26.00 -36.16 -9.64
CA SER A 170 -27.06 -36.14 -10.66
C SER A 170 -27.93 -37.41 -10.75
N LEU A 171 -29.22 -37.26 -11.08
CA LEU A 171 -29.79 -37.62 -12.40
C LEU A 171 -31.33 -37.47 -12.49
N HIS A 172 -31.78 -36.82 -13.57
CA HIS A 172 -32.93 -37.20 -14.42
C HIS A 172 -34.42 -37.01 -14.02
N GLN A 173 -35.14 -36.58 -15.08
CA GLN A 173 -36.56 -36.74 -15.44
C GLN A 173 -37.66 -35.82 -14.84
N PRO A 174 -38.77 -35.57 -15.62
CA PRO A 174 -39.47 -34.29 -15.53
C PRO A 174 -41.02 -34.31 -15.62
N ARG A 175 -41.61 -33.11 -15.45
CA ARG A 175 -42.85 -32.62 -16.11
C ARG A 175 -44.21 -33.21 -15.71
N ARG A 176 -45.20 -32.29 -15.72
CA ARG A 176 -46.66 -32.48 -15.90
C ARG A 176 -47.42 -33.07 -14.69
N SER A 177 -48.67 -32.69 -14.41
CA SER A 177 -49.53 -31.60 -14.93
C SER A 177 -50.86 -31.53 -14.13
N ILE A 178 -51.76 -30.59 -14.51
CA ILE A 178 -53.22 -30.51 -14.21
C ILE A 178 -53.56 -29.88 -12.85
N SER A 179 -54.70 -29.19 -12.62
CA SER A 179 -55.50 -28.22 -13.42
C SER A 179 -56.69 -27.73 -12.54
N LEU A 180 -57.50 -26.81 -13.08
CA LEU A 180 -58.85 -26.36 -12.62
C LEU A 180 -58.93 -25.42 -11.39
N ARG A 181 -60.00 -24.63 -11.18
CA ARG A 181 -60.69 -23.62 -12.04
C ARG A 181 -61.96 -23.07 -11.34
N SER A 182 -62.01 -21.78 -11.03
CA SER A 182 -63.24 -20.97 -10.96
C SER A 182 -62.93 -19.46 -10.98
N SER A 183 -63.90 -18.63 -11.38
CA SER A 183 -63.77 -17.20 -11.75
C SER A 183 -64.79 -16.36 -10.93
N PRO A 184 -64.84 -15.00 -10.96
CA PRO A 184 -64.24 -14.02 -11.89
C PRO A 184 -63.37 -12.95 -11.15
N LEU A 185 -63.18 -11.67 -11.52
CA LEU A 185 -63.77 -10.72 -12.51
C LEU A 185 -62.79 -9.56 -12.83
N GLN A 186 -63.19 -8.71 -13.78
CA GLN A 186 -62.86 -7.28 -13.99
C GLN A 186 -61.48 -6.89 -14.60
N GLN A 187 -61.55 -6.44 -15.86
CA GLN A 187 -60.83 -5.34 -16.58
C GLN A 187 -59.31 -5.11 -16.34
N ASP A 188 -58.48 -4.84 -17.37
CA ASP A 188 -58.76 -4.54 -18.79
C ASP A 188 -57.56 -4.83 -19.73
N THR A 189 -57.84 -5.26 -20.96
CA THR A 189 -56.92 -5.41 -22.14
C THR A 189 -55.73 -6.38 -22.01
N PRO A 190 -55.26 -6.99 -23.13
CA PRO A 190 -54.20 -6.35 -23.93
C PRO A 190 -54.41 -6.50 -25.46
N SER A 191 -53.42 -6.06 -26.25
CA SER A 191 -53.48 -5.93 -27.72
C SER A 191 -52.88 -7.11 -28.51
N ARG A 192 -53.39 -7.34 -29.74
CA ARG A 192 -52.61 -7.80 -30.91
C ARG A 192 -53.39 -7.56 -32.22
N THR A 193 -52.63 -7.36 -33.32
CA THR A 193 -52.85 -7.94 -34.69
C THR A 193 -52.92 -6.92 -35.83
N GLU A 194 -51.75 -6.71 -36.45
CA GLU A 194 -51.47 -6.68 -37.90
C GLU A 194 -52.23 -5.72 -38.87
N SER A 195 -51.63 -5.60 -40.05
CA SER A 195 -51.85 -4.65 -41.16
C SER A 195 -53.08 -5.04 -42.05
N PRO A 196 -53.46 -4.30 -43.13
CA PRO A 196 -52.72 -3.22 -43.83
C PRO A 196 -53.53 -2.03 -44.46
N THR A 197 -52.78 -1.21 -45.23
CA THR A 197 -53.18 -0.42 -46.42
C THR A 197 -53.82 0.99 -46.33
N VAL A 198 -53.17 1.90 -47.09
CA VAL A 198 -53.66 3.11 -47.81
C VAL A 198 -54.14 4.35 -47.01
N ASN A 199 -53.21 5.32 -46.92
CA ASN A 199 -53.34 6.77 -47.14
C ASN A 199 -54.75 7.43 -47.08
N GLY A 200 -55.01 8.21 -46.03
CA GLY A 200 -56.08 9.22 -45.93
C GLY A 200 -55.56 10.67 -46.00
N ALA A 201 -56.39 11.60 -46.50
CA ALA A 201 -55.96 12.92 -46.96
C ALA A 201 -55.48 13.92 -45.89
N ARG A 202 -54.52 14.77 -46.29
CA ARG A 202 -53.99 15.94 -45.58
C ARG A 202 -54.77 17.21 -45.97
N ARG A 203 -55.20 18.01 -44.97
CA ARG A 203 -55.68 19.41 -45.05
C ARG A 203 -56.84 19.75 -46.01
N VAL A 204 -57.84 20.46 -45.47
CA VAL A 204 -58.39 21.69 -46.09
C VAL A 204 -58.49 22.77 -45.00
N SER A 205 -58.50 24.05 -45.36
CA SER A 205 -58.48 25.21 -44.45
C SER A 205 -59.80 26.02 -44.44
N SER A 206 -59.92 26.96 -43.50
CA SER A 206 -60.93 28.03 -43.44
C SER A 206 -61.05 28.83 -44.75
N PRO A 207 -62.17 29.57 -45.01
CA PRO A 207 -62.24 30.98 -44.57
C PRO A 207 -63.66 31.60 -44.43
N LEU A 208 -63.73 32.89 -44.08
CA LEU A 208 -64.73 33.93 -44.45
C LEU A 208 -64.26 35.28 -43.82
N ALA A 209 -64.60 36.51 -44.26
CA ALA A 209 -65.16 37.02 -45.52
C ALA A 209 -64.88 38.55 -45.66
N GLN A 210 -64.47 39.06 -46.82
CA GLN A 210 -64.67 40.46 -47.30
C GLN A 210 -64.52 40.51 -48.86
N PRO A 211 -64.88 41.62 -49.57
CA PRO A 211 -65.45 41.54 -50.94
C PRO A 211 -64.51 41.58 -52.18
N SER A 212 -65.17 41.46 -53.35
CA SER A 212 -64.81 41.10 -54.74
C SER A 212 -64.12 42.19 -55.63
N PRO A 213 -63.84 42.01 -56.96
CA PRO A 213 -64.04 40.83 -57.86
C PRO A 213 -62.95 40.47 -58.96
N GLN A 214 -63.14 39.31 -59.61
CA GLN A 214 -62.93 38.96 -61.07
C GLN A 214 -61.60 38.40 -61.70
N SER A 215 -61.67 37.10 -62.11
CA SER A 215 -61.28 36.43 -63.40
C SER A 215 -59.81 36.20 -63.93
N THR A 216 -59.29 34.96 -63.75
CA THR A 216 -58.91 33.88 -64.76
C THR A 216 -58.17 34.16 -66.11
N PRO A 217 -57.50 33.17 -66.79
CA PRO A 217 -56.71 31.98 -66.34
C PRO A 217 -55.49 31.51 -67.25
N SER A 218 -54.79 30.41 -66.86
CA SER A 218 -54.15 29.32 -67.69
C SER A 218 -52.71 29.33 -68.30
N ARG A 219 -52.04 28.15 -68.20
CA ARG A 219 -51.07 27.46 -69.14
C ARG A 219 -49.52 27.39 -68.82
N GLU A 220 -48.84 26.43 -69.48
CA GLU A 220 -47.53 25.76 -69.23
C GLU A 220 -46.25 26.30 -69.98
N PRO A 221 -45.01 25.83 -69.67
CA PRO A 221 -43.69 26.46 -70.02
C PRO A 221 -42.94 25.79 -71.23
N PRO A 222 -41.74 26.28 -71.71
CA PRO A 222 -40.38 25.94 -71.17
C PRO A 222 -39.29 27.10 -71.29
N PRO A 223 -37.95 26.92 -71.55
CA PRO A 223 -36.88 26.80 -70.52
C PRO A 223 -35.51 27.58 -70.69
N GLN A 224 -34.65 27.57 -69.62
CA GLN A 224 -33.14 27.64 -69.60
C GLN A 224 -32.37 28.94 -70.04
N PRO A 225 -31.01 29.13 -69.82
CA PRO A 225 -30.00 28.48 -68.93
C PRO A 225 -28.92 29.39 -68.20
N ALA A 226 -28.13 28.79 -67.27
CA ALA A 226 -26.67 28.94 -66.93
C ALA A 226 -25.90 30.25 -66.48
N HIS A 227 -25.25 30.15 -65.29
CA HIS A 227 -23.86 30.53 -64.84
C HIS A 227 -23.23 31.99 -64.88
N PRO A 228 -22.17 32.29 -64.05
CA PRO A 228 -21.56 33.63 -63.76
C PRO A 228 -20.25 33.92 -64.59
N PRO A 229 -19.33 34.92 -64.36
CA PRO A 229 -19.02 35.84 -63.21
C PRO A 229 -18.71 37.34 -63.57
N PRO A 230 -17.54 37.98 -63.25
CA PRO A 230 -17.07 38.65 -62.00
C PRO A 230 -17.04 40.23 -62.07
N PRO A 231 -16.57 40.98 -61.03
CA PRO A 231 -16.64 42.47 -60.96
C PRO A 231 -15.31 43.24 -61.18
N PRO A 232 -15.36 44.57 -61.44
CA PRO A 232 -14.22 45.50 -61.32
C PRO A 232 -14.45 46.67 -60.31
N GLN A 233 -13.52 47.65 -60.28
CA GLN A 233 -13.25 48.54 -59.12
C GLN A 233 -13.53 50.06 -59.32
N ILE A 234 -13.25 50.81 -58.25
CA ILE A 234 -13.21 52.26 -58.02
C ILE A 234 -12.57 53.10 -59.15
N HIS A 235 -13.06 54.33 -59.35
CA HIS A 235 -12.32 55.44 -60.01
C HIS A 235 -12.31 56.72 -59.17
N THR A 236 -11.44 57.68 -59.51
CA THR A 236 -10.96 58.79 -58.66
C THR A 236 -11.09 60.17 -59.32
N THR A 237 -11.28 61.25 -58.53
CA THR A 237 -10.51 62.55 -58.58
C THR A 237 -11.10 63.68 -57.66
N PRO A 238 -10.33 64.74 -57.29
CA PRO A 238 -10.69 65.83 -56.35
C PRO A 238 -10.96 67.19 -57.09
N PRO A 239 -10.94 68.43 -56.51
CA PRO A 239 -10.64 68.89 -55.13
C PRO A 239 -11.46 70.11 -54.52
N ALA A 240 -11.19 70.38 -53.21
CA ALA A 240 -11.20 71.69 -52.50
C ALA A 240 -12.52 72.48 -52.28
N PRO A 241 -12.58 73.46 -51.33
CA PRO A 241 -11.72 73.75 -50.15
C PRO A 241 -12.49 73.77 -48.79
N HIS A 242 -11.78 74.04 -47.69
CA HIS A 242 -12.30 74.10 -46.31
C HIS A 242 -13.14 75.35 -45.99
N PRO A 243 -13.92 75.30 -44.89
CA PRO A 243 -13.69 76.23 -43.78
C PRO A 243 -13.17 75.52 -42.52
N ILE A 244 -12.51 76.28 -41.66
CA ILE A 244 -11.88 75.80 -40.41
C ILE A 244 -12.96 75.66 -39.32
N VAL A 245 -12.95 74.52 -38.63
CA VAL A 245 -13.68 74.27 -37.38
C VAL A 245 -12.66 73.61 -36.43
N ASP A 246 -12.64 74.01 -35.16
CA ASP A 246 -11.56 73.64 -34.24
C ASP A 246 -11.43 72.11 -34.06
N ASP A 247 -10.27 71.57 -34.46
CA ASP A 247 -9.94 70.14 -34.32
C ASP A 247 -10.09 69.67 -32.86
N SER A 248 -9.90 70.55 -31.87
CA SER A 248 -10.10 70.24 -30.45
C SER A 248 -11.56 69.84 -30.14
N GLU A 249 -12.55 70.58 -30.64
CA GLU A 249 -13.96 70.23 -30.43
C GLU A 249 -14.34 68.97 -31.21
N LEU A 250 -13.84 68.84 -32.44
CA LEU A 250 -14.06 67.68 -33.29
C LEU A 250 -13.45 66.41 -32.68
N GLN A 251 -12.30 66.53 -32.00
CA GLN A 251 -11.62 65.44 -31.30
C GLN A 251 -12.29 65.12 -29.96
N GLU A 252 -12.73 66.11 -29.19
CA GLU A 252 -13.52 65.89 -27.97
C GLU A 252 -14.86 65.21 -28.28
N LEU A 253 -15.59 65.65 -29.32
CA LEU A 253 -16.83 65.03 -29.75
C LEU A 253 -16.61 63.58 -30.21
N ARG A 254 -15.52 63.27 -30.92
CA ARG A 254 -15.16 61.88 -31.27
C ARG A 254 -14.84 61.01 -30.05
N ILE A 255 -14.16 61.56 -29.04
CA ILE A 255 -13.93 60.87 -27.76
C ILE A 255 -15.27 60.63 -27.04
N LYS A 256 -16.15 61.62 -27.01
CA LYS A 256 -17.46 61.56 -26.35
C LYS A 256 -18.41 60.56 -27.02
N ILE A 257 -18.40 60.50 -28.35
CA ILE A 257 -19.10 59.45 -29.13
C ILE A 257 -18.55 58.08 -28.75
N ARG A 258 -17.23 57.86 -28.77
CA ARG A 258 -16.61 56.58 -28.40
C ARG A 258 -16.93 56.15 -26.96
N VAL A 259 -17.02 57.09 -26.02
CA VAL A 259 -17.43 56.81 -24.63
C VAL A 259 -18.91 56.46 -24.54
N LEU A 260 -19.78 57.05 -25.34
CA LEU A 260 -21.21 56.71 -25.41
C LEU A 260 -21.45 55.38 -26.14
N GLU A 261 -20.63 55.04 -27.14
CA GLU A 261 -20.63 53.74 -27.82
C GLU A 261 -20.16 52.62 -26.88
N ALA A 262 -19.08 52.85 -26.12
CA ALA A 262 -18.63 51.93 -25.07
C ALA A 262 -19.73 51.70 -24.03
N LYS A 263 -20.35 52.76 -23.50
CA LYS A 263 -21.47 52.61 -22.56
C LYS A 263 -22.64 51.83 -23.14
N ARG A 264 -23.02 52.06 -24.40
CA ARG A 264 -24.06 51.24 -25.06
C ARG A 264 -23.67 49.77 -25.22
N ALA A 265 -22.38 49.46 -25.38
CA ALA A 265 -21.89 48.08 -25.39
C ALA A 265 -21.99 47.45 -23.99
N ASP A 266 -21.59 48.19 -22.95
CA ASP A 266 -21.69 47.76 -21.54
C ASP A 266 -23.16 47.57 -21.11
N ASP A 267 -24.05 48.50 -21.47
CA ASP A 267 -25.51 48.42 -21.26
C ASP A 267 -26.10 47.20 -22.00
N ALA A 268 -25.68 46.96 -23.26
CA ALA A 268 -26.11 45.81 -24.05
C ALA A 268 -25.47 44.48 -23.64
N GLN A 269 -24.46 44.49 -22.75
CA GLN A 269 -23.99 43.30 -22.03
C GLN A 269 -24.82 43.08 -20.77
N HIS A 270 -25.08 44.13 -19.97
CA HIS A 270 -25.95 44.04 -18.79
C HIS A 270 -27.37 43.56 -19.13
N ILE A 271 -27.96 44.02 -20.24
CA ILE A 271 -29.28 43.54 -20.69
C ILE A 271 -29.24 42.02 -20.96
N ARG A 272 -28.21 41.52 -21.66
CA ARG A 272 -28.07 40.08 -21.92
C ARG A 272 -27.81 39.27 -20.66
N GLU A 273 -27.05 39.81 -19.70
CA GLU A 273 -26.84 39.16 -18.40
C GLU A 273 -28.14 39.09 -17.58
N LEU A 274 -28.97 40.13 -17.63
CA LEU A 274 -30.30 40.13 -17.01
C LEU A 274 -31.26 39.16 -17.73
N GLU A 275 -31.19 39.04 -19.06
CA GLU A 275 -31.95 38.05 -19.83
C GLU A 275 -31.54 36.61 -19.48
N THR A 276 -30.23 36.31 -19.32
CA THR A 276 -29.78 34.99 -18.85
C THR A 276 -30.24 34.71 -17.42
N ARG A 277 -30.07 35.66 -16.50
CA ARG A 277 -30.55 35.54 -15.11
C ARG A 277 -32.08 35.35 -15.01
N LEU A 278 -32.85 35.93 -15.96
CA LEU A 278 -34.30 35.72 -16.07
C LEU A 278 -34.61 34.29 -16.52
N SER A 279 -33.95 33.80 -17.58
CA SER A 279 -34.07 32.42 -18.08
C SER A 279 -33.75 31.40 -16.98
N ASP A 280 -32.67 31.63 -16.23
CA ASP A 280 -32.29 30.77 -15.11
C ASP A 280 -33.36 30.77 -14.01
N ALA A 281 -33.89 31.94 -13.64
CA ALA A 281 -34.97 32.07 -12.66
C ALA A 281 -36.26 31.36 -13.11
N GLU A 282 -36.65 31.47 -14.38
CA GLU A 282 -37.78 30.72 -14.95
C GLU A 282 -37.55 29.20 -14.90
N SER A 283 -36.30 28.75 -15.13
CA SER A 283 -35.93 27.34 -14.99
C SER A 283 -36.14 26.83 -13.55
N PHE A 284 -35.73 27.58 -12.53
CA PHE A 284 -35.94 27.23 -11.12
C PHE A 284 -37.43 27.21 -10.74
N VAL A 285 -38.22 28.15 -11.25
CA VAL A 285 -39.68 28.15 -11.06
C VAL A 285 -40.32 26.90 -11.68
N SER A 286 -39.84 26.44 -12.84
CA SER A 286 -40.32 25.20 -13.49
C SER A 286 -39.95 23.92 -12.73
N LEU A 287 -38.86 23.94 -11.95
CA LEU A 287 -38.38 22.80 -11.17
C LEU A 287 -39.11 22.67 -9.82
N ARG A 288 -39.51 23.79 -9.20
CA ARG A 288 -40.22 23.85 -7.90
C ARG A 288 -41.40 22.85 -7.75
N PRO A 289 -42.38 22.75 -8.67
CA PRO A 289 -43.47 21.79 -8.53
C PRO A 289 -43.00 20.32 -8.54
N LYS A 290 -41.84 20.02 -9.15
CA LYS A 290 -41.29 18.66 -9.21
C LYS A 290 -40.74 18.19 -7.85
N LEU A 291 -40.11 19.06 -7.05
CA LEU A 291 -39.75 18.71 -5.66
C LEU A 291 -40.99 18.73 -4.76
N GLN A 292 -42.02 19.53 -5.05
CA GLN A 292 -43.24 19.46 -4.24
C GLN A 292 -43.88 18.05 -4.30
N ALA A 293 -43.83 17.37 -5.46
CA ALA A 293 -44.13 15.94 -5.58
C ALA A 293 -43.07 15.03 -4.92
N LYS A 294 -41.79 15.38 -5.03
CA LYS A 294 -40.63 14.84 -4.27
C LYS A 294 -40.94 14.67 -2.78
N LEU A 295 -41.13 15.81 -2.11
CA LEU A 295 -41.31 15.94 -0.66
C LEU A 295 -42.60 15.24 -0.22
N GLN A 296 -43.74 15.49 -0.89
CA GLN A 296 -45.01 14.85 -0.56
C GLN A 296 -44.94 13.31 -0.62
N SER A 297 -44.37 12.74 -1.68
CA SER A 297 -44.35 11.28 -1.84
C SER A 297 -43.27 10.61 -0.98
N LEU A 298 -42.10 11.24 -0.79
CA LEU A 298 -41.11 10.77 0.19
C LEU A 298 -41.69 10.77 1.61
N GLN A 299 -42.54 11.75 1.95
CA GLN A 299 -43.25 11.82 3.23
C GLN A 299 -44.30 10.70 3.36
N THR A 300 -45.00 10.32 2.29
CA THR A 300 -45.88 9.12 2.29
C THR A 300 -45.11 7.81 2.42
N GLU A 301 -43.91 7.71 1.85
CA GLU A 301 -43.06 6.51 1.98
C GLU A 301 -42.43 6.44 3.38
N LEU A 302 -42.15 7.58 4.02
CA LEU A 302 -41.68 7.65 5.41
C LEU A 302 -42.78 7.20 6.39
N SER A 303 -44.03 7.65 6.20
CA SER A 303 -45.15 7.19 7.02
C SER A 303 -45.50 5.71 6.78
N ALA A 304 -45.40 5.22 5.55
CA ALA A 304 -45.54 3.79 5.23
C ALA A 304 -44.47 2.94 5.95
N THR A 305 -43.19 3.31 5.89
CA THR A 305 -42.13 2.56 6.60
C THR A 305 -42.26 2.66 8.12
N LYS A 306 -42.71 3.79 8.67
CA LYS A 306 -42.99 3.90 10.12
C LYS A 306 -44.12 2.98 10.57
N ARG A 307 -45.13 2.77 9.73
CA ARG A 307 -46.21 1.80 10.01
C ARG A 307 -45.70 0.37 9.96
N GLN A 308 -44.95 0.00 8.92
CA GLN A 308 -44.36 -1.34 8.81
C GLN A 308 -43.42 -1.67 9.98
N LEU A 309 -42.68 -0.69 10.50
CA LEU A 309 -41.86 -0.86 11.70
C LEU A 309 -42.73 -1.14 12.93
N ALA A 310 -43.79 -0.36 13.18
CA ALA A 310 -44.69 -0.57 14.31
C ALA A 310 -45.44 -1.93 14.21
N ASP A 311 -45.89 -2.31 13.01
CA ASP A 311 -46.53 -3.61 12.76
C ASP A 311 -45.55 -4.77 13.07
N ALA A 312 -44.25 -4.60 12.76
CA ALA A 312 -43.19 -5.59 13.05
C ALA A 312 -42.80 -5.63 14.54
N GLU A 313 -42.68 -4.47 15.22
CA GLU A 313 -42.44 -4.38 16.67
C GLU A 313 -43.58 -5.04 17.47
N GLN A 314 -44.82 -4.87 17.02
CA GLN A 314 -45.97 -5.53 17.64
C GLN A 314 -45.97 -7.05 17.39
N LEU A 315 -45.54 -7.51 16.20
CA LEU A 315 -45.36 -8.94 15.94
C LEU A 315 -44.24 -9.54 16.79
N GLY A 316 -43.16 -8.79 17.06
CA GLY A 316 -42.08 -9.16 17.97
C GLY A 316 -42.60 -9.41 19.39
N LYS A 317 -43.32 -8.45 19.97
CA LYS A 317 -43.91 -8.58 21.32
C LYS A 317 -44.84 -9.79 21.47
N VAL A 318 -45.66 -10.08 20.46
CA VAL A 318 -46.51 -11.29 20.45
C VAL A 318 -45.69 -12.58 20.28
N GLY A 319 -44.47 -12.50 19.75
CA GLY A 319 -43.48 -13.57 19.77
C GLY A 319 -42.85 -13.77 21.15
N ASP A 320 -42.48 -12.67 21.83
CA ASP A 320 -41.87 -12.67 23.16
C ASP A 320 -42.87 -13.16 24.23
N GLU A 321 -44.11 -12.66 24.20
CA GLU A 321 -45.22 -13.15 25.03
C GLU A 321 -45.36 -14.68 24.89
N ARG A 322 -45.35 -15.20 23.65
CA ARG A 322 -45.42 -16.64 23.36
C ARG A 322 -44.17 -17.43 23.74
N PHE A 323 -43.03 -16.78 23.94
CA PHE A 323 -41.82 -17.44 24.43
C PHE A 323 -41.96 -17.69 25.93
N VAL A 324 -42.33 -16.67 26.70
CA VAL A 324 -42.64 -16.79 28.15
C VAL A 324 -43.77 -17.81 28.37
N ASP A 325 -44.82 -17.74 27.57
CA ASP A 325 -45.96 -18.68 27.58
C ASP A 325 -45.55 -20.16 27.36
N MET A 326 -44.36 -20.43 26.83
CA MET A 326 -43.79 -21.78 26.64
C MET A 326 -42.70 -22.12 27.67
N GLU A 327 -42.03 -21.10 28.21
CA GLU A 327 -41.06 -21.22 29.31
C GLU A 327 -41.78 -21.57 30.62
N GLU A 328 -42.89 -20.88 30.96
CA GLU A 328 -43.77 -21.23 32.09
C GLU A 328 -44.32 -22.67 32.00
N ARG A 329 -44.61 -23.15 30.77
CA ARG A 329 -45.06 -24.53 30.53
C ARG A 329 -43.92 -25.55 30.67
N LEU A 330 -42.68 -25.16 30.37
CA LEU A 330 -41.51 -25.99 30.61
C LEU A 330 -41.24 -26.12 32.11
N GLU A 331 -41.28 -25.00 32.85
CA GLU A 331 -41.16 -24.99 34.31
C GLU A 331 -42.23 -25.85 34.97
N MET A 332 -43.50 -25.68 34.59
CA MET A 332 -44.62 -26.49 35.10
C MET A 332 -44.41 -27.99 34.82
N ALA A 333 -43.91 -28.36 33.63
CA ALA A 333 -43.62 -29.74 33.27
C ALA A 333 -42.37 -30.33 33.98
N MET A 334 -41.40 -29.49 34.37
CA MET A 334 -40.28 -29.92 35.22
C MET A 334 -40.74 -30.11 36.67
N LEU A 335 -41.60 -29.24 37.18
CA LEU A 335 -42.16 -29.33 38.54
C LEU A 335 -43.07 -30.58 38.68
N ASP A 336 -43.90 -30.86 37.68
CA ASP A 336 -44.67 -32.12 37.61
C ASP A 336 -43.76 -33.37 37.56
N LYS A 337 -42.58 -33.27 36.92
CA LYS A 337 -41.57 -34.35 36.89
C LYS A 337 -40.92 -34.54 38.26
N GLU A 338 -40.46 -33.47 38.91
CA GLU A 338 -39.83 -33.52 40.23
C GLU A 338 -40.80 -34.08 41.29
N VAL A 339 -42.06 -33.65 41.26
CA VAL A 339 -43.14 -34.17 42.13
C VAL A 339 -43.50 -35.63 41.80
N ALA A 340 -43.27 -36.10 40.56
CA ALA A 340 -43.43 -37.51 40.22
C ALA A 340 -42.23 -38.38 40.66
N GLU A 341 -41.02 -37.82 40.63
CA GLU A 341 -39.80 -38.47 41.14
C GLU A 341 -39.82 -38.58 42.67
N GLU A 342 -40.16 -37.50 43.40
CA GLU A 342 -40.35 -37.51 44.86
C GLU A 342 -41.37 -38.58 45.29
N LYS A 343 -42.51 -38.69 44.60
CA LYS A 343 -43.54 -39.71 44.89
C LYS A 343 -43.08 -41.12 44.55
N ALA A 344 -42.23 -41.30 43.55
CA ALA A 344 -41.65 -42.60 43.23
C ALA A 344 -40.61 -43.02 44.28
N GLU A 345 -39.78 -42.09 44.76
CA GLU A 345 -38.82 -42.32 45.84
C GLU A 345 -39.53 -42.64 47.17
N LEU A 346 -40.53 -41.85 47.57
CA LEU A 346 -41.36 -42.13 48.76
C LEU A 346 -42.04 -43.50 48.69
N ALA A 347 -42.66 -43.84 47.55
CA ALA A 347 -43.29 -45.15 47.36
C ALA A 347 -42.26 -46.31 47.36
N SER A 348 -41.01 -46.07 46.96
CA SER A 348 -39.95 -47.07 47.07
C SER A 348 -39.50 -47.27 48.52
N ALA A 349 -39.39 -46.18 49.30
CA ALA A 349 -39.05 -46.24 50.72
C ALA A 349 -40.14 -46.94 51.55
N GLU A 350 -41.43 -46.69 51.28
CA GLU A 350 -42.53 -47.43 51.91
C GLU A 350 -42.47 -48.94 51.58
N VAL A 351 -42.10 -49.32 50.36
CA VAL A 351 -41.95 -50.74 49.97
C VAL A 351 -40.78 -51.41 50.69
N ASP A 352 -39.67 -50.72 50.89
CA ASP A 352 -38.52 -51.27 51.63
C ASP A 352 -38.74 -51.29 53.15
N GLU A 353 -39.39 -50.28 53.74
CA GLU A 353 -39.82 -50.31 55.15
C GLU A 353 -40.82 -51.45 55.41
N LEU A 354 -41.73 -51.73 54.48
CA LEU A 354 -42.65 -52.88 54.57
C LEU A 354 -41.92 -54.22 54.40
N ARG A 355 -40.84 -54.30 53.60
CA ARG A 355 -39.99 -55.50 53.51
C ARG A 355 -39.25 -55.78 54.81
N GLU A 356 -38.68 -54.75 55.44
CA GLU A 356 -38.03 -54.90 56.75
C GLU A 356 -39.03 -55.34 57.83
N ARG A 357 -40.25 -54.78 57.85
CA ARG A 357 -41.31 -55.22 58.76
C ARG A 357 -41.75 -56.67 58.52
N VAL A 358 -41.84 -57.12 57.27
CA VAL A 358 -42.15 -58.53 56.96
C VAL A 358 -41.04 -59.45 57.48
N ALA A 359 -39.77 -59.13 57.21
CA ALA A 359 -38.65 -59.92 57.70
C ALA A 359 -38.57 -59.97 59.24
N ALA A 360 -38.90 -58.87 59.94
CA ALA A 360 -38.97 -58.85 61.39
C ALA A 360 -40.12 -59.73 61.95
N LEU A 361 -41.30 -59.67 61.33
CA LEU A 361 -42.47 -60.47 61.73
C LEU A 361 -42.30 -61.96 61.40
N GLU A 362 -41.56 -62.32 60.35
CA GLU A 362 -41.20 -63.71 60.05
C GLU A 362 -40.35 -64.32 61.19
N VAL A 363 -39.40 -63.56 61.76
CA VAL A 363 -38.60 -63.98 62.92
C VAL A 363 -39.43 -63.99 64.22
N GLU A 364 -40.31 -63.00 64.45
CA GLU A 364 -41.18 -62.97 65.64
C GLU A 364 -42.15 -64.17 65.67
N VAL A 365 -42.67 -64.59 64.51
CA VAL A 365 -43.51 -65.79 64.38
C VAL A 365 -42.71 -67.07 64.63
N GLU A 366 -41.42 -67.13 64.29
CA GLU A 366 -40.55 -68.26 64.61
C GLU A 366 -40.35 -68.38 66.14
N VAL A 367 -40.00 -67.29 66.81
CA VAL A 367 -39.80 -67.25 68.28
C VAL A 367 -41.09 -67.53 69.07
N LEU A 368 -42.23 -66.94 68.67
CA LEU A 368 -43.52 -67.20 69.31
C LEU A 368 -44.07 -68.61 69.03
N HIS A 369 -43.45 -69.38 68.12
CA HIS A 369 -43.73 -70.80 67.99
C HIS A 369 -42.99 -71.64 69.03
N GLU A 370 -41.77 -71.24 69.41
CA GLU A 370 -40.98 -71.89 70.48
C GLU A 370 -41.51 -71.55 71.88
N GLU A 371 -41.87 -70.28 72.15
CA GLU A 371 -42.26 -69.82 73.50
C GLU A 371 -43.62 -70.38 73.95
N ARG A 372 -44.49 -70.80 73.02
CA ARG A 372 -45.88 -71.21 73.30
C ARG A 372 -46.03 -72.64 73.85
N GLU A 373 -44.96 -73.39 74.04
CA GLU A 373 -45.02 -74.76 74.60
C GLU A 373 -44.99 -74.84 76.16
N LEU A 374 -44.88 -73.72 76.93
CA LEU A 374 -44.27 -73.81 78.29
C LEU A 374 -45.04 -73.47 79.62
N ILE A 375 -46.15 -72.69 79.76
CA ILE A 375 -46.57 -72.15 81.12
C ILE A 375 -48.11 -71.91 81.42
N GLU A 376 -48.67 -72.31 82.61
CA GLU A 376 -49.99 -71.93 83.25
C GLU A 376 -50.09 -72.10 84.86
N GLU A 377 -50.56 -71.14 85.76
CA GLU A 377 -50.87 -71.28 87.29
C GLU A 377 -51.50 -70.03 88.12
N ASP A 378 -51.73 -70.07 89.48
CA ASP A 378 -52.44 -69.09 90.45
C ASP A 378 -51.67 -68.64 91.80
N ASN A 379 -52.09 -68.23 93.06
CA ASN A 379 -53.29 -68.14 94.00
C ASN A 379 -53.24 -67.02 95.17
N ARG A 380 -53.92 -67.11 96.38
CA ARG A 380 -54.32 -66.00 97.38
C ARG A 380 -54.26 -66.39 98.94
N VAL A 381 -54.64 -65.72 100.10
CA VAL A 381 -55.41 -64.48 100.59
C VAL A 381 -55.03 -63.89 102.06
N GLU A 382 -55.93 -63.62 103.09
CA GLU A 382 -55.79 -62.59 104.23
C GLU A 382 -56.14 -62.94 105.77
N ARG A 383 -56.15 -61.96 106.75
CA ARG A 383 -55.79 -62.05 108.24
C ARG A 383 -56.75 -61.52 109.44
N PRO A 384 -56.46 -60.60 110.48
CA PRO A 384 -56.77 -60.80 111.96
C PRO A 384 -57.31 -59.63 112.92
N ASP A 385 -57.46 -59.82 114.28
CA ASP A 385 -57.85 -58.84 115.39
C ASP A 385 -57.59 -59.41 116.87
N LYS A 386 -57.75 -58.90 118.16
CA LYS A 386 -58.10 -57.67 119.00
C LYS A 386 -57.67 -57.84 120.53
N GLY A 387 -57.80 -56.88 121.51
CA GLY A 387 -57.59 -57.07 123.00
C GLY A 387 -57.79 -55.87 124.02
N SER A 388 -57.81 -56.09 125.39
CA SER A 388 -57.92 -55.11 126.56
C SER A 388 -57.70 -55.81 127.97
N LEU A 389 -57.79 -55.34 129.27
CA LEU A 389 -58.05 -54.09 130.11
C LEU A 389 -57.68 -54.30 131.65
N GLU A 390 -57.31 -53.29 132.50
CA GLU A 390 -57.32 -53.33 134.03
C GLU A 390 -57.22 -51.92 134.77
N TYR A 391 -56.57 -51.76 135.99
CA TYR A 391 -55.39 -50.83 136.25
C TYR A 391 -55.39 -49.68 137.35
N VAL A 392 -56.52 -49.20 137.89
CA VAL A 392 -56.73 -47.76 138.28
C VAL A 392 -56.06 -47.16 139.56
N GLN A 393 -55.44 -47.91 140.49
CA GLN A 393 -54.81 -47.29 141.69
C GLN A 393 -53.28 -47.21 141.63
N LEU A 394 -52.63 -48.21 141.04
CA LEU A 394 -51.25 -48.09 140.54
C LEU A 394 -51.15 -46.90 139.57
N GLU A 395 -52.21 -46.68 138.80
CA GLU A 395 -52.36 -45.54 137.91
C GLU A 395 -52.16 -44.18 138.59
N LYS A 396 -52.45 -43.99 139.89
CA LYS A 396 -52.39 -42.66 140.52
C LYS A 396 -51.03 -42.21 141.08
N GLN A 397 -50.15 -43.16 141.41
CA GLN A 397 -48.73 -42.84 141.65
C GLN A 397 -47.92 -42.92 140.37
N ASN A 398 -48.29 -43.85 139.47
CA ASN A 398 -47.85 -43.76 138.09
C ASN A 398 -48.32 -42.46 137.43
N GLU A 399 -49.44 -41.82 137.78
CA GLU A 399 -49.89 -40.57 137.16
C GLU A 399 -48.84 -39.47 137.32
N ARG A 400 -48.20 -39.35 138.48
CA ARG A 400 -47.14 -38.35 138.72
C ARG A 400 -45.82 -38.69 138.04
N LEU A 401 -45.43 -39.96 138.02
CA LEU A 401 -44.23 -40.41 137.30
C LEU A 401 -44.44 -40.37 135.79
N LYS A 402 -45.62 -40.75 135.30
CA LYS A 402 -46.12 -40.54 133.93
C LYS A 402 -46.21 -39.05 133.62
N GLU A 403 -46.64 -38.17 134.52
CA GLU A 403 -46.68 -36.72 134.26
C GLU A 403 -45.28 -36.10 134.16
N ALA A 404 -44.31 -36.61 134.92
CA ALA A 404 -42.91 -36.20 134.81
C ALA A 404 -42.26 -36.78 133.54
N LEU A 405 -42.49 -38.06 133.25
CA LEU A 405 -42.00 -38.75 132.05
C LEU A 405 -42.72 -38.29 130.78
N MET A 406 -44.00 -37.89 130.85
CA MET A 406 -44.72 -37.24 129.75
C MET A 406 -44.13 -35.86 129.56
N ARG A 407 -44.00 -34.98 130.56
CA ARG A 407 -43.33 -33.69 130.32
C ARG A 407 -41.90 -33.83 129.77
N LEU A 408 -41.10 -34.79 130.23
CA LEU A 408 -39.78 -35.06 129.66
C LEU A 408 -39.85 -35.61 128.24
N ARG A 409 -40.74 -36.57 127.96
CA ARG A 409 -41.02 -37.10 126.62
C ARG A 409 -41.57 -36.03 125.69
N ASP A 410 -42.45 -35.16 126.17
CA ASP A 410 -43.17 -34.18 125.37
C ASP A 410 -42.20 -33.05 125.00
N ILE A 411 -41.35 -32.59 125.93
CA ILE A 411 -40.23 -31.68 125.62
C ILE A 411 -39.19 -32.36 124.70
N SER A 412 -38.88 -33.64 124.91
CA SER A 412 -37.97 -34.39 124.03
C SER A 412 -38.56 -34.55 122.62
N ASN A 413 -39.84 -34.87 122.52
CA ASN A 413 -40.58 -35.01 121.26
C ASN A 413 -40.76 -33.65 120.58
N GLU A 414 -40.97 -32.57 121.33
CA GLU A 414 -41.07 -31.20 120.82
C GLU A 414 -39.73 -30.77 120.22
N THR A 415 -38.62 -30.95 120.94
CA THR A 415 -37.27 -30.70 120.40
C THR A 415 -36.88 -31.64 119.25
N GLU A 416 -37.32 -32.90 119.25
CA GLU A 416 -37.11 -33.83 118.12
C GLU A 416 -37.96 -33.44 116.90
N VAL A 417 -39.20 -32.98 117.10
CA VAL A 417 -40.08 -32.47 116.03
C VAL A 417 -39.55 -31.14 115.49
N GLU A 418 -39.04 -30.23 116.33
CA GLU A 418 -38.34 -29.02 115.88
C GLU A 418 -37.10 -29.36 115.05
N GLN A 419 -36.27 -30.32 115.48
CA GLN A 419 -35.10 -30.77 114.73
C GLN A 419 -35.49 -31.44 113.40
N ARG A 420 -36.47 -32.35 113.40
CA ARG A 420 -37.02 -32.98 112.19
C ARG A 420 -37.62 -31.93 111.23
N HIS A 421 -38.32 -30.92 111.75
CA HIS A 421 -38.89 -29.85 110.94
C HIS A 421 -37.79 -28.99 110.30
N ARG A 422 -36.73 -28.67 111.05
CA ARG A 422 -35.58 -27.89 110.56
C ARG A 422 -34.71 -28.68 109.58
N ILE A 423 -34.60 -29.99 109.75
CA ILE A 423 -33.99 -30.90 108.77
C ILE A 423 -34.82 -30.88 107.48
N ALA A 424 -36.14 -31.10 107.56
CA ALA A 424 -37.03 -31.07 106.39
C ALA A 424 -37.10 -29.69 105.71
N GLU A 425 -36.88 -28.59 106.43
CA GLU A 425 -36.74 -27.24 105.87
C GLU A 425 -35.42 -27.09 105.10
N MET A 426 -34.29 -27.56 105.65
CA MET A 426 -33.01 -27.55 104.95
C MET A 426 -32.96 -28.52 103.77
N GLU A 427 -33.53 -29.72 103.89
CA GLU A 427 -33.65 -30.69 102.77
C GLU A 427 -34.42 -30.07 101.61
N LYS A 428 -35.54 -29.40 101.90
CA LYS A 428 -36.34 -28.67 100.90
C LYS A 428 -35.60 -27.47 100.29
N ASP A 429 -34.75 -26.79 101.06
CA ASP A 429 -33.90 -25.72 100.52
C ASP A 429 -32.73 -26.26 99.68
N VAL A 430 -32.20 -27.45 99.98
CA VAL A 430 -31.27 -28.18 99.11
C VAL A 430 -31.96 -28.56 97.79
N GLU A 431 -33.13 -29.20 97.83
CA GLU A 431 -33.94 -29.51 96.64
C GLU A 431 -34.19 -28.26 95.76
N ARG A 432 -34.49 -27.12 96.40
CA ARG A 432 -34.65 -25.83 95.71
C ARG A 432 -33.36 -25.34 95.05
N THR A 433 -32.21 -25.46 95.72
CA THR A 433 -30.93 -25.07 95.12
C THR A 433 -30.50 -25.99 93.99
N GLU A 434 -30.76 -27.29 94.09
CA GLU A 434 -30.48 -28.27 93.02
C GLU A 434 -31.37 -27.99 91.79
N ALA A 435 -32.66 -27.73 92.00
CA ALA A 435 -33.58 -27.33 90.93
C ALA A 435 -33.14 -26.01 90.26
N LEU A 436 -32.76 -24.99 91.05
CA LEU A 436 -32.26 -23.71 90.53
C LEU A 436 -30.93 -23.88 89.77
N GLN A 437 -30.07 -24.78 90.21
CA GLN A 437 -28.80 -25.10 89.56
C GLN A 437 -29.01 -25.85 88.24
N ALA A 438 -30.00 -26.76 88.16
CA ALA A 438 -30.43 -27.38 86.91
C ALA A 438 -31.03 -26.34 85.93
N GLU A 439 -31.89 -25.45 86.41
CA GLU A 439 -32.41 -24.34 85.60
C GLU A 439 -31.27 -23.45 85.06
N TYR A 440 -30.32 -23.07 85.93
CA TYR A 440 -29.12 -22.30 85.56
C TYR A 440 -28.30 -23.01 84.47
N GLN A 441 -28.05 -24.32 84.60
CA GLN A 441 -27.34 -25.09 83.57
C GLN A 441 -28.09 -25.10 82.23
N THR A 442 -29.42 -25.29 82.22
CA THR A 442 -30.19 -25.24 80.96
C THR A 442 -30.23 -23.83 80.36
N LEU A 443 -30.19 -22.77 81.18
CA LEU A 443 -30.09 -21.39 80.71
C LEU A 443 -28.69 -21.08 80.17
N GLN A 444 -27.63 -21.63 80.78
CA GLN A 444 -26.26 -21.50 80.31
C GLN A 444 -26.06 -22.16 78.93
N ILE A 445 -26.62 -23.36 78.72
CA ILE A 445 -26.62 -24.02 77.40
C ILE A 445 -27.41 -23.19 76.37
N LYS A 446 -28.58 -22.66 76.73
CA LYS A 446 -29.37 -21.78 75.85
C LYS A 446 -28.64 -20.47 75.53
N LEU A 447 -27.88 -19.92 76.47
CA LEU A 447 -27.06 -18.72 76.26
C LEU A 447 -25.94 -19.00 75.25
N VAL A 448 -25.15 -20.07 75.42
CA VAL A 448 -24.10 -20.45 74.47
C VAL A 448 -24.66 -20.74 73.08
N ASN A 449 -25.84 -21.37 72.98
CA ASN A 449 -26.52 -21.60 71.71
C ASN A 449 -27.04 -20.31 71.06
N ALA A 450 -27.39 -19.28 71.84
CA ALA A 450 -27.76 -17.96 71.32
C ALA A 450 -26.53 -17.13 70.95
N GLU A 451 -25.44 -17.23 71.70
CA GLU A 451 -24.16 -16.56 71.43
C GLU A 451 -23.54 -17.06 70.12
N THR A 452 -23.52 -18.38 69.90
CA THR A 452 -23.07 -18.99 68.63
C THR A 452 -23.94 -18.59 67.44
N GLN A 453 -25.28 -18.59 67.57
CA GLN A 453 -26.18 -18.06 66.53
C GLN A 453 -25.93 -16.57 66.24
N VAL A 454 -25.57 -15.79 67.24
CA VAL A 454 -25.18 -14.37 67.09
C VAL A 454 -23.80 -14.20 66.46
N GLU A 455 -22.92 -15.21 66.49
CA GLU A 455 -21.67 -15.22 65.72
C GLU A 455 -21.89 -15.65 64.27
N ASP A 456 -22.68 -16.69 64.01
CA ASP A 456 -23.08 -17.11 62.65
C ASP A 456 -23.77 -15.97 61.88
N LEU A 457 -24.68 -15.25 62.54
CA LEU A 457 -25.38 -14.10 61.94
C LEU A 457 -24.48 -12.88 61.70
N LYS A 458 -23.38 -12.71 62.46
CA LYS A 458 -22.35 -11.70 62.14
C LYS A 458 -21.54 -12.12 60.92
N LEU A 459 -21.14 -13.39 60.84
CA LEU A 459 -20.38 -13.91 59.70
C LEU A 459 -21.16 -13.72 58.39
N GLN A 460 -22.47 -14.03 58.39
CA GLN A 460 -23.36 -13.79 57.26
C GLN A 460 -23.53 -12.31 56.91
N LEU A 461 -23.47 -11.40 57.90
CA LEU A 461 -23.51 -9.96 57.68
C LEU A 461 -22.19 -9.45 57.08
N ASP A 462 -21.04 -9.93 57.55
CA ASP A 462 -19.72 -9.59 57.02
C ASP A 462 -19.56 -10.10 55.56
N ASP A 463 -20.02 -11.31 55.25
CA ASP A 463 -20.09 -11.84 53.88
C ASP A 463 -21.01 -11.01 52.98
N ALA A 464 -22.17 -10.57 53.50
CA ALA A 464 -23.10 -9.71 52.75
C ALA A 464 -22.52 -8.31 52.48
N LEU A 465 -21.80 -7.73 53.43
CA LEU A 465 -21.07 -6.46 53.25
C LEU A 465 -19.93 -6.62 52.22
N GLY A 466 -19.21 -7.74 52.24
CA GLY A 466 -18.20 -8.06 51.21
C GLY A 466 -18.80 -8.21 49.81
N ALA A 467 -20.03 -8.71 49.70
CA ALA A 467 -20.77 -8.74 48.44
C ALA A 467 -21.25 -7.35 47.98
N GLU A 468 -21.65 -6.47 48.90
CA GLU A 468 -22.00 -5.08 48.61
C GLU A 468 -20.79 -4.29 48.08
N ASP A 469 -19.63 -4.39 48.75
CA ASP A 469 -18.36 -3.78 48.29
C ASP A 469 -17.95 -4.25 46.89
N LEU A 470 -18.15 -5.54 46.57
CA LEU A 470 -17.90 -6.06 45.23
C LEU A 470 -18.88 -5.50 44.20
N LEU A 471 -20.16 -5.34 44.56
CA LEU A 471 -21.20 -4.77 43.70
C LEU A 471 -20.94 -3.27 43.44
N VAL A 472 -20.47 -2.52 44.44
CA VAL A 472 -19.98 -1.14 44.29
C VAL A 472 -18.78 -1.10 43.31
N GLN A 473 -17.77 -1.96 43.48
CA GLN A 473 -16.63 -2.02 42.54
C GLN A 473 -17.01 -2.45 41.12
N LEU A 474 -18.05 -3.28 40.96
CA LEU A 474 -18.54 -3.70 39.65
C LEU A 474 -19.35 -2.59 38.97
N THR A 475 -20.17 -1.86 39.73
CA THR A 475 -20.95 -0.72 39.21
C THR A 475 -20.06 0.47 38.89
N GLU A 476 -19.03 0.75 39.70
CA GLU A 476 -18.01 1.76 39.39
C GLU A 476 -17.26 1.39 38.10
N ARG A 477 -16.84 0.13 37.92
CA ARG A 477 -16.24 -0.33 36.66
C ARG A 477 -17.18 -0.22 35.47
N ASN A 478 -18.46 -0.57 35.63
CA ASN A 478 -19.45 -0.43 34.55
C ASN A 478 -19.69 1.05 34.19
N LEU A 479 -19.64 1.96 35.16
CA LEU A 479 -19.70 3.40 34.91
C LEU A 479 -18.45 3.89 34.16
N GLN A 480 -17.25 3.57 34.63
CA GLN A 480 -15.98 3.92 33.97
C GLN A 480 -15.88 3.35 32.54
N LEU A 481 -16.38 2.13 32.31
CA LEU A 481 -16.46 1.52 30.98
C LEU A 481 -17.53 2.21 30.10
N GLY A 482 -18.66 2.64 30.68
CA GLY A 482 -19.67 3.44 30.00
C GLY A 482 -19.15 4.81 29.57
N GLU A 483 -18.52 5.55 30.48
CA GLU A 483 -17.86 6.83 30.21
C GLU A 483 -16.79 6.69 29.12
N LYS A 484 -15.98 5.62 29.16
CA LYS A 484 -14.97 5.36 28.12
C LYS A 484 -15.58 4.93 26.78
N ILE A 485 -16.72 4.25 26.78
CA ILE A 485 -17.47 3.97 25.54
C ILE A 485 -18.03 5.26 24.95
N GLU A 486 -18.48 6.21 25.78
CA GLU A 486 -18.97 7.52 25.33
C GLU A 486 -17.83 8.42 24.83
N GLU A 487 -16.68 8.44 25.50
CA GLU A 487 -15.44 9.07 25.01
C GLU A 487 -15.05 8.51 23.62
N MET A 488 -15.05 7.18 23.47
CA MET A 488 -14.77 6.55 22.18
C MET A 488 -15.83 6.88 21.12
N ARG A 489 -17.11 7.02 21.48
CA ARG A 489 -18.16 7.48 20.55
C ARG A 489 -17.91 8.90 20.07
N ILE A 490 -17.62 9.83 20.98
CA ILE A 490 -17.32 11.23 20.64
C ILE A 490 -16.10 11.31 19.72
N THR A 491 -15.02 10.55 20.00
CA THR A 491 -13.85 10.52 19.11
C THR A 491 -14.13 9.88 17.75
N ILE A 492 -15.09 8.95 17.64
CA ILE A 492 -15.55 8.42 16.35
C ILE A 492 -16.36 9.48 15.59
N GLU A 493 -17.29 10.18 16.25
CA GLU A 493 -18.07 11.26 15.63
C GLU A 493 -17.17 12.43 15.16
N ASP A 494 -16.16 12.82 15.95
CA ASP A 494 -15.14 13.80 15.55
C ASP A 494 -14.32 13.32 14.34
N LEU A 495 -13.95 12.04 14.27
CA LEU A 495 -13.21 11.46 13.15
C LEU A 495 -14.08 11.30 11.89
N GLU A 496 -15.36 10.98 12.04
CA GLU A 496 -16.33 10.95 10.93
C GLU A 496 -16.59 12.36 10.38
N ALA A 497 -16.69 13.39 11.24
CA ALA A 497 -16.79 14.79 10.82
C ALA A 497 -15.50 15.30 10.14
N LEU A 498 -14.31 14.91 10.64
CA LEU A 498 -13.03 15.20 9.97
C LEU A 498 -12.92 14.48 8.62
N LYS A 499 -13.51 13.28 8.47
CA LYS A 499 -13.58 12.58 7.19
C LYS A 499 -14.54 13.30 6.24
N GLU A 500 -15.74 13.69 6.68
CA GLU A 500 -16.71 14.44 5.85
C GLU A 500 -16.08 15.75 5.34
N LEU A 501 -15.38 16.50 6.19
CA LEU A 501 -14.62 17.69 5.79
C LEU A 501 -13.47 17.39 4.80
N SER A 502 -12.84 16.22 4.90
CA SER A 502 -11.80 15.79 3.95
C SER A 502 -12.39 15.39 2.61
N ASP A 503 -13.53 14.69 2.61
CA ASP A 503 -14.26 14.31 1.40
C ASP A 503 -14.79 15.57 0.67
N GLU A 504 -15.37 16.54 1.40
CA GLU A 504 -15.77 17.86 0.87
C GLU A 504 -14.57 18.61 0.26
N LEU A 505 -13.41 18.59 0.93
CA LEU A 505 -12.21 19.28 0.46
C LEU A 505 -11.61 18.60 -0.79
N GLU A 506 -11.70 17.28 -0.91
CA GLU A 506 -11.34 16.55 -2.13
C GLU A 506 -12.31 16.87 -3.28
N GLU A 507 -13.62 16.92 -3.05
CA GLU A 507 -14.61 17.33 -4.06
C GLU A 507 -14.35 18.77 -4.56
N ASN A 508 -14.11 19.72 -3.65
CA ASN A 508 -13.71 21.09 -3.99
C ASN A 508 -12.40 21.15 -4.80
N HIS A 509 -11.42 20.28 -4.47
CA HIS A 509 -10.19 20.19 -5.24
C HIS A 509 -10.42 19.65 -6.66
N VAL A 510 -11.25 18.60 -6.82
CA VAL A 510 -11.62 18.07 -8.14
C VAL A 510 -12.42 19.10 -8.96
N GLU A 511 -13.32 19.87 -8.34
CA GLU A 511 -14.02 20.97 -9.03
C GLU A 511 -13.05 22.08 -9.49
N THR A 512 -12.11 22.50 -8.64
CA THR A 512 -11.12 23.53 -9.03
C THR A 512 -10.14 23.03 -10.10
N GLU A 513 -9.73 21.75 -10.05
CA GLU A 513 -8.93 21.14 -11.11
C GLU A 513 -9.71 21.07 -12.44
N LYS A 514 -10.99 20.69 -12.40
CA LYS A 514 -11.86 20.66 -13.58
C LYS A 514 -12.06 22.06 -14.17
N ALA A 515 -12.27 23.08 -13.33
CA ALA A 515 -12.37 24.47 -13.77
C ALA A 515 -11.07 24.94 -14.44
N LEU A 516 -9.91 24.61 -13.89
CA LEU A 516 -8.60 24.93 -14.50
C LEU A 516 -8.38 24.20 -15.83
N HIS A 517 -8.85 22.95 -15.98
CA HIS A 517 -8.81 22.22 -17.25
C HIS A 517 -9.72 22.85 -18.32
N GLU A 518 -10.94 23.28 -17.95
CA GLU A 518 -11.83 24.01 -18.86
C GLU A 518 -11.24 25.37 -19.27
N ASP A 519 -10.58 26.06 -18.34
CA ASP A 519 -9.87 27.31 -18.61
C ASP A 519 -8.69 27.07 -19.57
N ILE A 520 -7.88 26.02 -19.36
CA ILE A 520 -6.79 25.60 -20.26
C ILE A 520 -7.33 25.29 -21.67
N GLN A 521 -8.38 24.48 -21.80
CA GLN A 521 -9.00 24.18 -23.10
C GLN A 521 -9.49 25.47 -23.80
N SER A 522 -10.07 26.42 -23.04
CA SER A 522 -10.45 27.73 -23.59
C SER A 522 -9.25 28.51 -24.13
N ARG A 523 -8.09 28.43 -23.47
CA ARG A 523 -6.82 29.06 -23.91
C ARG A 523 -6.20 28.33 -25.09
N GLU A 524 -6.24 27.02 -25.14
CA GLU A 524 -5.77 26.23 -26.30
C GLU A 524 -6.59 26.56 -27.55
N ILE A 525 -7.91 26.66 -27.43
CA ILE A 525 -8.80 27.12 -28.51
C ILE A 525 -8.47 28.57 -28.91
N GLN A 526 -8.19 29.47 -27.97
CA GLN A 526 -7.74 30.84 -28.28
C GLN A 526 -6.38 30.85 -29.00
N ILE A 527 -5.42 30.04 -28.56
CA ILE A 527 -4.09 29.91 -29.17
C ILE A 527 -4.20 29.35 -30.59
N HIS A 528 -5.01 28.31 -30.82
CA HIS A 528 -5.21 27.74 -32.14
C HIS A 528 -5.86 28.73 -33.12
N ASN A 529 -6.88 29.47 -32.67
CA ASN A 529 -7.48 30.54 -33.47
C ASN A 529 -6.48 31.69 -33.76
N LEU A 530 -5.60 32.02 -32.82
CA LEU A 530 -4.53 33.00 -33.03
C LEU A 530 -3.46 32.46 -34.00
N GLN A 531 -3.10 31.18 -33.95
CA GLN A 531 -2.18 30.54 -34.90
C GLN A 531 -2.75 30.49 -36.32
N SER A 532 -4.04 30.16 -36.47
CA SER A 532 -4.75 30.24 -37.76
C SER A 532 -4.79 31.68 -38.30
N LYS A 533 -4.94 32.68 -37.41
CA LYS A 533 -4.88 34.09 -37.79
C LYS A 533 -3.46 34.57 -38.12
N ILE A 534 -2.44 34.08 -37.42
CA ILE A 534 -1.03 34.37 -37.71
C ILE A 534 -0.66 33.80 -39.08
N THR A 535 -0.94 32.53 -39.35
CA THR A 535 -0.66 31.90 -40.65
C THR A 535 -1.38 32.61 -41.80
N SER A 536 -2.65 32.97 -41.66
CA SER A 536 -3.37 33.78 -42.67
C SER A 536 -2.77 35.19 -42.88
N LEU A 537 -2.20 35.80 -41.83
CA LEU A 537 -1.45 37.06 -41.95
C LEU A 537 -0.05 36.86 -42.54
N GLU A 538 0.60 35.72 -42.31
CA GLU A 538 1.88 35.35 -42.90
C GLU A 538 1.74 35.03 -44.40
N GLU A 539 0.65 34.37 -44.81
CA GLU A 539 0.27 34.20 -46.22
C GLU A 539 0.04 35.58 -46.88
N SER A 540 -0.75 36.46 -46.26
CA SER A 540 -0.98 37.83 -46.74
C SER A 540 0.32 38.64 -46.81
N CYS A 541 1.23 38.48 -45.84
CA CYS A 541 2.57 39.08 -45.88
C CYS A 541 3.44 38.49 -46.99
N GLN A 542 3.36 37.19 -47.28
CA GLN A 542 4.06 36.57 -48.41
C GLN A 542 3.53 37.06 -49.76
N ASP A 543 2.22 37.29 -49.90
CA ASP A 543 1.64 37.95 -51.09
C ASP A 543 2.13 39.40 -51.23
N TYR A 544 2.21 40.15 -50.12
CA TYR A 544 2.80 41.50 -50.13
C TYR A 544 4.31 41.47 -50.42
N GLU A 545 5.07 40.51 -49.90
CA GLU A 545 6.49 40.35 -50.22
C GLU A 545 6.71 39.90 -51.66
N HIS A 546 5.84 39.06 -52.21
CA HIS A 546 5.89 38.63 -53.60
C HIS A 546 5.55 39.79 -54.56
N THR A 547 4.52 40.59 -54.26
CA THR A 547 4.23 41.79 -55.05
C THR A 547 5.29 42.87 -54.89
N ILE A 548 5.86 43.06 -53.68
CA ILE A 548 7.04 43.92 -53.47
C ILE A 548 8.26 43.38 -54.21
N ALA A 549 8.45 42.07 -54.33
CA ALA A 549 9.49 41.47 -55.15
C ALA A 549 9.26 41.77 -56.63
N GLN A 550 8.05 41.56 -57.17
CA GLN A 550 7.70 41.94 -58.55
C GLN A 550 7.94 43.45 -58.81
N PHE A 551 7.58 44.33 -57.88
CA PHE A 551 7.87 45.77 -57.99
C PHE A 551 9.37 46.08 -57.89
N ARG A 552 10.13 45.37 -57.04
CA ARG A 552 11.59 45.50 -56.95
C ARG A 552 12.26 44.98 -58.21
N ASP A 553 11.82 43.87 -58.77
CA ASP A 553 12.35 43.28 -60.00
C ASP A 553 12.03 44.16 -61.21
N LEU A 554 10.84 44.77 -61.27
CA LEU A 554 10.52 45.79 -62.28
C LEU A 554 11.36 47.07 -62.12
N VAL A 555 11.55 47.54 -60.90
CA VAL A 555 12.41 48.72 -60.62
C VAL A 555 13.88 48.39 -60.88
N LEU A 556 14.36 47.19 -60.55
CA LEU A 556 15.69 46.70 -60.86
C LEU A 556 15.86 46.45 -62.36
N GLN A 557 14.81 46.01 -63.08
CA GLN A 557 14.85 45.92 -64.54
C GLN A 557 15.00 47.31 -65.15
N LEU A 558 14.13 48.28 -64.80
CA LEU A 558 14.21 49.65 -65.31
C LEU A 558 15.52 50.36 -64.89
N GLN A 559 16.00 50.12 -63.67
CA GLN A 559 17.32 50.58 -63.24
C GLN A 559 18.42 49.87 -64.03
N SER A 560 18.33 48.57 -64.29
CA SER A 560 19.29 47.83 -65.12
C SER A 560 19.21 48.18 -66.60
N GLU A 561 18.09 48.70 -67.12
CA GLU A 561 17.98 49.24 -68.48
C GLU A 561 18.67 50.61 -68.57
N LEU A 562 18.50 51.47 -67.55
CA LEU A 562 19.28 52.70 -67.41
C LEU A 562 20.77 52.43 -67.16
N GLU A 563 21.09 51.44 -66.35
CA GLU A 563 22.45 51.06 -65.98
C GLU A 563 23.12 50.24 -67.09
N THR A 564 22.38 49.48 -67.92
CA THR A 564 22.91 48.88 -69.15
C THR A 564 23.06 49.89 -70.26
N LEU A 565 22.21 50.91 -70.40
CA LEU A 565 22.49 52.02 -71.33
C LEU A 565 23.73 52.83 -70.91
N ARG A 566 23.94 53.04 -69.61
CA ARG A 566 25.17 53.64 -69.05
C ARG A 566 26.37 52.72 -69.22
N THR A 567 26.24 51.44 -68.89
CA THR A 567 27.36 50.50 -68.95
C THR A 567 27.66 50.02 -70.36
N THR A 568 26.75 49.96 -71.34
CA THR A 568 27.14 49.79 -72.76
C THR A 568 27.97 50.98 -73.25
N THR A 569 27.75 52.16 -72.67
CA THR A 569 28.57 53.36 -72.95
C THR A 569 29.95 53.31 -72.25
N ALA A 570 30.13 52.52 -71.18
CA ALA A 570 31.38 52.42 -70.41
C ALA A 570 32.17 51.10 -70.62
N THR A 571 31.49 49.97 -70.82
CA THR A 571 32.04 48.64 -71.17
C THR A 571 32.46 48.56 -72.64
N ALA A 572 32.12 49.56 -73.45
CA ALA A 572 32.87 49.90 -74.67
C ALA A 572 34.36 50.21 -74.40
N GLN A 573 34.79 50.36 -73.13
CA GLN A 573 36.18 50.56 -72.73
C GLN A 573 36.74 49.56 -71.69
N SER A 574 35.96 48.61 -71.17
CA SER A 574 36.53 47.60 -70.24
C SER A 574 35.75 46.29 -70.16
N GLU A 575 36.52 45.21 -70.08
CA GLU A 575 36.14 43.81 -70.25
C GLU A 575 35.34 43.27 -69.05
N SER A 576 34.06 42.88 -69.23
CA SER A 576 33.32 42.16 -68.17
C SER A 576 32.15 41.32 -68.70
N GLN A 577 32.42 40.03 -68.93
CA GLN A 577 31.37 38.98 -69.05
C GLN A 577 31.70 37.71 -68.24
N THR A 578 32.97 37.48 -67.88
CA THR A 578 33.42 36.33 -67.07
C THR A 578 33.20 36.51 -65.57
N ALA A 579 33.32 37.73 -65.04
CA ALA A 579 33.19 38.02 -63.61
C ALA A 579 31.77 37.77 -63.07
N THR A 580 30.74 38.18 -63.82
CA THR A 580 29.33 38.13 -63.38
C THR A 580 28.86 36.69 -63.11
N SER A 581 29.28 35.74 -63.94
CA SER A 581 28.98 34.31 -63.77
C SER A 581 29.64 33.74 -62.50
N GLN A 582 30.87 34.14 -62.20
CA GLN A 582 31.60 33.64 -61.01
C GLN A 582 30.99 34.21 -59.72
N THR A 583 30.61 35.49 -59.70
CA THR A 583 29.93 36.10 -58.54
C THR A 583 28.57 35.45 -58.27
N ALA A 584 27.77 35.17 -59.31
CA ALA A 584 26.49 34.47 -59.17
C ALA A 584 26.68 33.03 -58.63
N ALA A 585 27.68 32.29 -59.14
CA ALA A 585 28.00 30.96 -58.64
C ALA A 585 28.40 30.98 -57.16
N VAL A 586 29.30 31.88 -56.75
CA VAL A 586 29.74 32.03 -55.35
C VAL A 586 28.58 32.42 -54.42
N LEU A 587 27.68 33.32 -54.86
CA LEU A 587 26.50 33.69 -54.07
C LEU A 587 25.53 32.51 -53.90
N SER A 588 25.25 31.76 -54.98
CA SER A 588 24.39 30.57 -54.92
C SER A 588 24.97 29.49 -53.99
N LEU A 589 26.29 29.30 -53.99
CA LEU A 589 26.99 28.37 -53.12
C LEU A 589 26.91 28.83 -51.64
N ASN A 590 27.05 30.12 -51.37
CA ASN A 590 26.92 30.68 -50.02
C ASN A 590 25.48 30.51 -49.48
N MET A 591 24.46 30.82 -50.27
CA MET A 591 23.06 30.57 -49.89
C MET A 591 22.77 29.08 -49.67
N LYS A 592 23.35 28.19 -50.50
CA LYS A 592 23.22 26.73 -50.31
C LYS A 592 23.89 26.28 -49.01
N LEU A 593 25.11 26.75 -48.73
CA LEU A 593 25.85 26.49 -47.49
C LEU A 593 25.07 26.98 -46.25
N GLN A 594 24.52 28.19 -46.27
CA GLN A 594 23.67 28.71 -45.18
C GLN A 594 22.41 27.84 -45.00
N SER A 595 21.73 27.46 -46.09
CA SER A 595 20.56 26.58 -46.01
C SER A 595 20.90 25.19 -45.42
N THR A 596 22.09 24.66 -45.70
CA THR A 596 22.57 23.41 -45.07
C THR A 596 23.00 23.60 -43.63
N ALA A 597 23.57 24.75 -43.26
CA ALA A 597 23.92 25.07 -41.87
C ALA A 597 22.66 25.16 -41.00
N VAL A 598 21.62 25.86 -41.45
CA VAL A 598 20.32 25.96 -40.76
C VAL A 598 19.65 24.58 -40.67
N LYS A 599 19.64 23.78 -41.75
CA LYS A 599 19.10 22.40 -41.72
C LYS A 599 19.87 21.48 -40.77
N ASN A 600 21.19 21.62 -40.69
CA ASN A 600 22.01 20.85 -39.75
C ASN A 600 21.80 21.31 -38.30
N GLN A 601 21.58 22.60 -38.05
CA GLN A 601 21.24 23.14 -36.73
C GLN A 601 19.84 22.68 -36.29
N ALA A 602 18.84 22.72 -37.17
CA ALA A 602 17.50 22.18 -36.91
C ALA A 602 17.57 20.69 -36.55
N ARG A 603 18.25 19.88 -37.37
CA ARG A 603 18.50 18.46 -37.10
C ARG A 603 19.26 18.21 -35.79
N MET A 604 20.21 19.07 -35.42
CA MET A 604 20.93 18.96 -34.14
C MET A 604 19.98 19.20 -32.96
N ILE A 605 19.08 20.18 -33.07
CA ILE A 605 18.04 20.44 -32.05
C ILE A 605 17.05 19.26 -31.99
N GLU A 606 16.55 18.78 -33.13
CA GLU A 606 15.68 17.60 -33.24
C GLU A 606 16.32 16.35 -32.62
N MET A 607 17.61 16.10 -32.88
CA MET A 607 18.37 14.98 -32.29
C MET A 607 18.56 15.13 -30.79
N GLU A 608 18.84 16.33 -30.26
CA GLU A 608 18.94 16.53 -28.80
C GLU A 608 17.56 16.46 -28.13
N CYS A 609 16.48 16.96 -28.75
CA CYS A 609 15.11 16.79 -28.26
C CYS A 609 14.70 15.32 -28.19
N THR A 610 14.83 14.57 -29.30
CA THR A 610 14.49 13.13 -29.33
C THR A 610 15.37 12.28 -28.41
N LYS A 611 16.62 12.70 -28.16
CA LYS A 611 17.53 12.11 -27.16
C LYS A 611 17.12 12.44 -25.72
N ILE A 612 16.62 13.64 -25.45
CA ILE A 612 16.00 14.01 -24.15
C ILE A 612 14.76 13.14 -23.92
N GLU A 613 13.84 13.09 -24.88
CA GLU A 613 12.65 12.21 -24.78
C GLU A 613 13.03 10.73 -24.62
N SER A 614 14.06 10.26 -25.34
CA SER A 614 14.53 8.87 -25.22
C SER A 614 15.15 8.57 -23.86
N ARG A 615 15.78 9.57 -23.22
CA ARG A 615 16.23 9.45 -21.83
C ARG A 615 15.04 9.45 -20.88
N GLU A 616 14.09 10.37 -21.03
CA GLU A 616 12.90 10.46 -20.18
C GLU A 616 12.03 9.19 -20.25
N ARG A 617 11.83 8.63 -21.45
CA ARG A 617 11.21 7.30 -21.64
C ARG A 617 12.03 6.17 -21.00
N GLY A 618 13.36 6.27 -21.01
CA GLY A 618 14.26 5.32 -20.36
C GLY A 618 14.20 5.37 -18.83
N GLU A 619 14.24 6.56 -18.24
CA GLU A 619 14.07 6.78 -16.80
C GLU A 619 12.66 6.37 -16.36
N LEU A 620 11.62 6.74 -17.10
CA LEU A 620 10.23 6.32 -16.83
C LEU A 620 10.08 4.80 -16.88
N LEU A 621 10.65 4.13 -17.89
CA LEU A 621 10.65 2.66 -17.95
C LEU A 621 11.43 2.05 -16.77
N GLY A 622 12.58 2.64 -16.39
CA GLY A 622 13.36 2.22 -15.22
C GLY A 622 12.63 2.42 -13.89
N ILE A 623 11.78 3.45 -13.78
CA ILE A 623 10.89 3.70 -12.64
C ILE A 623 9.73 2.71 -12.64
N VAL A 624 9.13 2.40 -13.80
CA VAL A 624 7.98 1.47 -13.90
C VAL A 624 8.39 0.01 -13.73
N TRP A 625 9.60 -0.38 -14.14
CA TRP A 625 10.07 -1.77 -14.16
C TRP A 625 9.88 -2.54 -12.84
N PRO A 626 10.20 -1.98 -11.64
CA PRO A 626 10.03 -2.69 -10.36
C PRO A 626 8.57 -2.87 -9.92
N TYR A 627 7.62 -2.14 -10.53
CA TYR A 627 6.18 -2.27 -10.27
C TYR A 627 5.50 -3.32 -11.16
N LEU A 628 6.22 -3.90 -12.13
CA LEU A 628 5.67 -4.95 -12.99
C LEU A 628 5.53 -6.28 -12.19
N PRO A 629 4.39 -6.98 -12.30
CA PRO A 629 4.19 -8.25 -11.60
C PRO A 629 5.23 -9.32 -12.00
N GLN A 630 5.70 -10.11 -11.03
CA GLN A 630 6.63 -11.22 -11.30
C GLN A 630 6.15 -12.19 -12.40
N PRO A 631 4.85 -12.57 -12.50
CA PRO A 631 4.37 -13.41 -13.61
C PRO A 631 4.64 -12.84 -15.02
N TYR A 632 4.66 -11.52 -15.19
CA TYR A 632 5.04 -10.88 -16.44
C TYR A 632 6.56 -11.02 -16.69
N LEU A 633 7.38 -10.82 -15.66
CA LEU A 633 8.84 -10.92 -15.75
C LEU A 633 9.33 -12.35 -16.00
N ASP A 634 8.60 -13.36 -15.54
CA ASP A 634 8.95 -14.77 -15.75
C ASP A 634 8.47 -15.35 -17.09
N THR A 635 7.39 -14.82 -17.70
CA THR A 635 6.75 -15.45 -18.88
C THR A 635 6.42 -14.52 -20.06
N ASP A 636 6.00 -13.29 -19.83
CA ASP A 636 5.52 -12.38 -20.90
C ASP A 636 6.62 -11.45 -21.44
N ILE A 637 7.71 -11.27 -20.68
CA ILE A 637 8.86 -10.43 -21.05
C ILE A 637 9.45 -10.81 -22.40
N ASP A 638 9.64 -12.11 -22.66
CA ASP A 638 10.30 -12.60 -23.88
C ASP A 638 9.37 -12.57 -25.10
N ALA A 639 8.05 -12.71 -24.91
CA ALA A 639 7.06 -12.47 -25.95
C ALA A 639 6.99 -10.98 -26.34
N THR A 640 7.02 -10.10 -25.34
CA THR A 640 7.09 -8.65 -25.55
C THR A 640 8.39 -8.24 -26.25
N ASN A 641 9.52 -8.83 -25.84
CA ASN A 641 10.81 -8.67 -26.50
C ASN A 641 10.80 -9.18 -27.94
N ALA A 642 10.16 -10.31 -28.24
CA ALA A 642 10.05 -10.86 -29.60
C ALA A 642 9.27 -9.90 -30.54
N TYR A 643 8.13 -9.37 -30.09
CA TYR A 643 7.37 -8.36 -30.84
C TYR A 643 8.22 -7.11 -31.14
N LEU A 644 8.87 -6.55 -30.11
CA LEU A 644 9.74 -5.37 -30.26
C LEU A 644 10.97 -5.67 -31.13
N TYR A 645 11.52 -6.88 -31.06
CA TYR A 645 12.64 -7.35 -31.87
C TYR A 645 12.27 -7.35 -33.36
N PHE A 646 11.12 -7.92 -33.75
CA PHE A 646 10.72 -7.93 -35.16
C PHE A 646 10.45 -6.51 -35.68
N ALA A 647 9.85 -5.64 -34.87
CA ALA A 647 9.68 -4.22 -35.20
C ALA A 647 11.03 -3.48 -35.37
N ARG A 648 12.00 -3.68 -34.46
CA ARG A 648 13.35 -3.11 -34.59
C ARG A 648 14.11 -3.67 -35.80
N MET A 649 14.01 -4.97 -36.05
CA MET A 649 14.68 -5.65 -37.15
C MET A 649 14.22 -5.08 -38.49
N ALA A 650 12.91 -4.90 -38.69
CA ALA A 650 12.37 -4.26 -39.87
C ALA A 650 12.96 -2.86 -40.09
N ALA A 651 12.88 -1.99 -39.07
CA ALA A 651 13.39 -0.62 -39.15
C ALA A 651 14.91 -0.55 -39.40
N LYS A 652 15.71 -1.46 -38.82
CA LYS A 652 17.16 -1.57 -39.04
C LYS A 652 17.49 -2.00 -40.48
N VAL A 653 16.78 -2.99 -40.99
CA VAL A 653 16.94 -3.51 -42.36
C VAL A 653 16.50 -2.48 -43.41
N GLU A 654 15.44 -1.73 -43.13
CA GLU A 654 14.96 -0.64 -43.99
C GLU A 654 15.88 0.58 -43.95
N LEU A 655 16.50 0.88 -42.81
CA LEU A 655 17.54 1.92 -42.69
C LEU A 655 18.75 1.60 -43.58
N ILE A 656 19.23 0.35 -43.60
CA ILE A 656 20.30 -0.09 -44.51
C ILE A 656 19.88 0.18 -45.97
N ASN A 657 18.70 -0.30 -46.38
CA ASN A 657 18.19 -0.13 -47.74
C ASN A 657 18.06 1.35 -48.15
N ALA A 658 17.52 2.20 -47.26
CA ALA A 658 17.34 3.63 -47.50
C ALA A 658 18.67 4.40 -47.60
N VAL A 659 19.64 4.12 -46.71
CA VAL A 659 20.97 4.75 -46.75
C VAL A 659 21.75 4.31 -47.99
N THR A 660 21.74 3.02 -48.33
CA THR A 660 22.34 2.50 -49.56
C THR A 660 21.69 3.11 -50.81
N ALA A 661 20.36 3.25 -50.84
CA ALA A 661 19.67 3.90 -51.96
C ALA A 661 20.12 5.35 -52.15
N GLN A 662 20.25 6.11 -51.06
CA GLN A 662 20.74 7.50 -51.10
C GLN A 662 22.21 7.59 -51.53
N ALA A 663 23.09 6.72 -51.01
CA ALA A 663 24.51 6.69 -51.35
C ALA A 663 24.77 6.49 -52.85
N HIS A 664 23.90 5.74 -53.54
CA HIS A 664 24.00 5.47 -54.97
C HIS A 664 23.01 6.27 -55.84
N ASN A 665 22.33 7.28 -55.27
CA ASN A 665 21.32 8.12 -55.94
C ASN A 665 20.21 7.32 -56.65
N LEU A 666 19.82 6.19 -56.07
CA LEU A 666 18.77 5.31 -56.59
C LEU A 666 17.37 5.90 -56.33
N PRO A 667 16.42 5.81 -57.28
CA PRO A 667 16.50 5.10 -58.56
C PRO A 667 16.94 5.97 -59.74
N ASP A 668 17.14 7.28 -59.55
CA ASP A 668 17.27 8.21 -60.66
C ASP A 668 18.56 7.97 -61.48
N SER A 669 19.63 7.50 -60.81
CA SER A 669 20.87 7.02 -61.44
C SER A 669 20.73 5.76 -62.33
N LEU A 670 19.57 5.09 -62.35
CA LEU A 670 19.25 3.99 -63.28
C LEU A 670 18.30 4.40 -64.42
N LEU A 671 17.65 5.55 -64.29
CA LEU A 671 16.52 5.98 -65.13
C LEU A 671 16.86 7.24 -65.94
N GLU A 672 18.15 7.55 -66.07
CA GLU A 672 18.74 8.50 -67.00
C GLU A 672 19.44 7.76 -68.14
N GLU A 673 19.13 8.17 -69.37
CA GLU A 673 19.43 7.42 -70.61
C GLU A 673 20.93 7.30 -70.92
N ASN A 674 21.78 8.13 -70.32
CA ASN A 674 23.24 8.13 -70.48
C ASN A 674 23.98 7.91 -69.14
N SER A 675 23.33 7.30 -68.14
CA SER A 675 23.97 6.95 -66.87
C SER A 675 24.86 5.72 -67.03
N LYS A 676 26.08 5.78 -66.48
CA LYS A 676 27.04 4.66 -66.46
C LYS A 676 26.69 3.68 -65.34
N VAL A 677 25.96 2.62 -65.66
CA VAL A 677 25.60 1.57 -64.71
C VAL A 677 26.69 0.51 -64.64
N SER A 678 27.09 0.11 -63.42
CA SER A 678 28.12 -0.91 -63.17
C SER A 678 27.51 -2.22 -62.66
N GLU A 679 28.26 -3.33 -62.76
CA GLU A 679 27.85 -4.64 -62.22
C GLU A 679 27.56 -4.57 -60.71
N VAL A 680 28.35 -3.80 -59.97
CA VAL A 680 28.16 -3.53 -58.53
C VAL A 680 26.79 -2.92 -58.26
N MET A 681 26.29 -2.05 -59.15
CA MET A 681 24.96 -1.44 -59.03
C MET A 681 23.82 -2.46 -59.14
N VAL A 682 23.96 -3.47 -60.00
CA VAL A 682 23.00 -4.58 -60.10
C VAL A 682 22.99 -5.40 -58.81
N GLY A 683 24.18 -5.71 -58.27
CA GLY A 683 24.31 -6.39 -56.97
C GLY A 683 23.74 -5.58 -55.79
N ILE A 684 23.83 -4.24 -55.84
CA ILE A 684 23.17 -3.35 -54.87
C ILE A 684 21.64 -3.42 -54.99
N CYS A 685 21.09 -3.53 -56.21
CA CYS A 685 19.64 -3.64 -56.39
C CYS A 685 19.10 -4.99 -55.88
N ASP A 686 19.77 -6.10 -56.18
CA ASP A 686 19.45 -7.44 -55.60
C ASP A 686 19.50 -7.42 -54.06
N MET A 687 20.55 -6.82 -53.49
CA MET A 687 20.68 -6.62 -52.05
C MET A 687 19.52 -5.82 -51.45
N ARG A 688 19.06 -4.75 -52.12
CA ARG A 688 17.90 -3.96 -51.68
C ARG A 688 16.60 -4.75 -51.73
N THR A 689 16.36 -5.57 -52.75
CA THR A 689 15.19 -6.49 -52.79
C THR A 689 15.24 -7.49 -51.64
N ARG A 690 16.39 -8.12 -51.38
CA ARG A 690 16.56 -9.09 -50.26
C ARG A 690 16.36 -8.44 -48.89
N LEU A 691 16.90 -7.24 -48.67
CA LEU A 691 16.64 -6.45 -47.46
C LEU A 691 15.15 -6.14 -47.33
N SER A 692 14.49 -5.65 -48.38
CA SER A 692 13.05 -5.35 -48.33
C SER A 692 12.21 -6.59 -48.00
N SER A 693 12.50 -7.74 -48.61
CA SER A 693 11.80 -9.00 -48.31
C SER A 693 11.96 -9.41 -46.84
N LEU A 694 13.15 -9.25 -46.25
CA LEU A 694 13.37 -9.50 -44.82
C LEU A 694 12.63 -8.48 -43.93
N GLY A 695 12.66 -7.19 -44.28
CA GLY A 695 11.95 -6.14 -43.55
C GLY A 695 10.44 -6.35 -43.54
N VAL A 696 9.85 -6.66 -44.71
CA VAL A 696 8.44 -7.06 -44.87
C VAL A 696 8.12 -8.28 -44.02
N LEU A 697 8.94 -9.34 -44.06
CA LEU A 697 8.71 -10.54 -43.26
C LEU A 697 8.69 -10.22 -41.75
N CYS A 698 9.61 -9.36 -41.28
CA CYS A 698 9.63 -8.88 -39.90
C CYS A 698 8.39 -8.04 -39.55
N ARG A 699 7.91 -7.17 -40.46
CA ARG A 699 6.65 -6.43 -40.26
C ARG A 699 5.43 -7.36 -40.20
N ARG A 700 5.39 -8.42 -41.00
CA ARG A 700 4.34 -9.46 -40.94
C ARG A 700 4.33 -10.20 -39.59
N PHE A 701 5.50 -10.54 -39.03
CA PHE A 701 5.61 -11.05 -37.66
C PHE A 701 5.06 -10.05 -36.63
N ALA A 702 5.48 -8.78 -36.70
CA ALA A 702 5.01 -7.75 -35.77
C ALA A 702 3.49 -7.49 -35.87
N ALA A 703 2.91 -7.52 -37.07
CA ALA A 703 1.48 -7.36 -37.30
C ALA A 703 0.66 -8.52 -36.70
N ILE A 704 1.13 -9.77 -36.84
CA ILE A 704 0.48 -10.93 -36.22
C ILE A 704 0.64 -10.88 -34.69
N LEU A 705 1.83 -10.63 -34.17
CA LEU A 705 2.09 -10.53 -32.72
C LEU A 705 1.35 -9.39 -32.01
N ARG A 706 0.86 -8.40 -32.76
CA ARG A 706 0.01 -7.32 -32.25
C ARG A 706 -1.46 -7.72 -32.05
N CYS A 707 -1.94 -8.78 -32.68
CA CYS A 707 -3.36 -9.16 -32.74
C CYS A 707 -3.64 -10.66 -32.51
N CYS A 708 -2.62 -11.50 -32.35
CA CYS A 708 -2.78 -12.95 -32.15
C CYS A 708 -3.25 -13.31 -30.73
N ASP A 709 -3.67 -14.56 -30.55
CA ASP A 709 -4.07 -15.09 -29.26
C ASP A 709 -2.90 -15.11 -28.24
N ALA A 710 -3.25 -14.94 -26.96
CA ALA A 710 -2.30 -14.87 -25.86
C ALA A 710 -1.34 -16.08 -25.77
N GLU A 711 -1.80 -17.29 -26.12
CA GLU A 711 -0.94 -18.49 -26.14
C GLU A 711 0.12 -18.41 -27.23
N ARG A 712 -0.28 -18.04 -28.46
CA ARG A 712 0.63 -17.91 -29.62
C ARG A 712 1.65 -16.80 -29.43
N PHE A 713 1.28 -15.71 -28.74
CA PHE A 713 2.20 -14.65 -28.33
C PHE A 713 3.31 -15.20 -27.43
N LEU A 714 2.96 -15.99 -26.41
CA LEU A 714 3.93 -16.64 -25.52
C LEU A 714 4.77 -17.72 -26.21
N ASP A 715 4.20 -18.48 -27.16
CA ASP A 715 4.93 -19.49 -27.93
C ASP A 715 6.06 -18.87 -28.78
N VAL A 716 5.78 -17.75 -29.47
CA VAL A 716 6.82 -17.02 -30.21
C VAL A 716 7.86 -16.41 -29.26
N GLY A 717 7.45 -16.00 -28.05
CA GLY A 717 8.35 -15.54 -27.00
C GLY A 717 9.45 -16.55 -26.65
N LYS A 718 9.14 -17.85 -26.62
CA LYS A 718 10.12 -18.92 -26.34
C LYS A 718 11.28 -18.96 -27.36
N VAL A 719 11.04 -18.49 -28.58
CA VAL A 719 12.03 -18.44 -29.67
C VAL A 719 12.91 -17.18 -29.58
N TYR A 720 12.56 -16.18 -28.75
CA TYR A 720 13.28 -14.89 -28.65
C TYR A 720 14.78 -15.07 -28.40
N GLN A 721 15.16 -15.99 -27.51
CA GLN A 721 16.56 -16.24 -27.15
C GLN A 721 17.39 -16.79 -28.33
N GLU A 722 16.76 -17.48 -29.29
CA GLU A 722 17.43 -18.00 -30.50
C GLU A 722 17.60 -16.93 -31.59
N ILE A 723 16.62 -16.02 -31.73
CA ILE A 723 16.64 -14.97 -32.75
C ILE A 723 17.37 -13.69 -32.30
N SER A 724 17.38 -13.37 -31.00
CA SER A 724 18.03 -12.17 -30.44
C SER A 724 19.49 -11.96 -30.92
N PRO A 725 20.36 -12.99 -31.01
CA PRO A 725 21.72 -12.85 -31.54
C PRO A 725 21.80 -12.37 -33.00
N LEU A 726 20.75 -12.58 -33.81
CA LEU A 726 20.75 -12.23 -35.24
C LEU A 726 20.68 -10.71 -35.46
N GLU A 727 20.09 -9.95 -34.52
CA GLU A 727 20.03 -8.47 -34.57
C GLU A 727 21.45 -7.87 -34.61
N LYS A 728 22.39 -8.48 -33.89
CA LYS A 728 23.81 -8.07 -33.87
C LYS A 728 24.51 -8.21 -35.23
N ARG A 729 24.05 -9.11 -36.11
CA ARG A 729 24.58 -9.19 -37.49
C ARG A 729 24.12 -8.00 -38.33
N VAL A 730 22.89 -7.52 -38.13
CA VAL A 730 22.37 -6.33 -38.82
C VAL A 730 23.00 -5.06 -38.25
N ASP A 731 23.21 -4.97 -36.94
CA ASP A 731 23.93 -3.86 -36.31
C ASP A 731 25.39 -3.74 -36.80
N MET A 732 26.08 -4.86 -37.05
CA MET A 732 27.40 -4.87 -37.69
C MET A 732 27.38 -4.19 -39.08
N HIS A 733 26.37 -4.49 -39.90
CA HIS A 733 26.22 -3.86 -41.23
C HIS A 733 25.87 -2.37 -41.14
N ILE A 734 25.12 -1.95 -40.12
CA ILE A 734 24.86 -0.52 -39.82
C ILE A 734 26.15 0.19 -39.38
N ASP A 735 27.00 -0.44 -38.55
CA ASP A 735 28.27 0.14 -38.13
C ASP A 735 29.32 0.18 -39.25
N LEU A 736 29.26 -0.73 -40.23
CA LEU A 736 30.06 -0.64 -41.46
C LEU A 736 29.59 0.52 -42.36
N LEU A 737 28.27 0.71 -42.53
CA LEU A 737 27.71 1.89 -43.22
C LEU A 737 28.15 3.21 -42.55
N ARG A 738 28.14 3.28 -41.22
CA ARG A 738 28.60 4.46 -40.45
C ARG A 738 30.08 4.81 -40.66
N ARG A 739 30.90 3.88 -41.16
CA ARG A 739 32.34 4.06 -41.42
C ARG A 739 32.68 4.17 -42.90
N ASP A 740 31.68 4.09 -43.79
CA ASP A 740 31.87 3.96 -45.24
C ASP A 740 32.64 2.67 -45.65
N GLU A 741 32.62 1.65 -44.79
CA GLU A 741 33.28 0.34 -44.98
C GLU A 741 32.30 -0.76 -45.45
N PHE A 742 31.11 -0.38 -45.95
CA PHE A 742 29.99 -1.30 -46.19
C PHE A 742 30.21 -2.28 -47.36
N ARG A 743 29.83 -3.54 -47.15
CA ARG A 743 30.07 -4.66 -48.08
C ARG A 743 28.78 -5.34 -48.50
N ALA A 744 28.28 -4.98 -49.68
CA ALA A 744 27.01 -5.48 -50.22
C ALA A 744 26.90 -7.02 -50.23
N GLY A 745 27.93 -7.73 -50.71
CA GLY A 745 27.91 -9.20 -50.81
C GLY A 745 27.89 -9.92 -49.46
N GLU A 746 28.58 -9.38 -48.44
CA GLU A 746 28.55 -9.92 -47.08
C GLU A 746 27.18 -9.68 -46.42
N CYS A 747 26.59 -8.50 -46.66
CA CYS A 747 25.24 -8.17 -46.23
C CYS A 747 24.19 -9.12 -46.86
N VAL A 748 24.24 -9.34 -48.18
CA VAL A 748 23.38 -10.31 -48.90
C VAL A 748 23.48 -11.70 -48.29
N ALA A 749 24.70 -12.19 -48.03
CA ALA A 749 24.92 -13.53 -47.51
C ALA A 749 24.33 -13.71 -46.10
N ASP A 750 24.37 -12.70 -45.23
CA ASP A 750 23.76 -12.78 -43.90
C ASP A 750 22.24 -12.54 -43.90
N VAL A 751 21.76 -11.60 -44.71
CA VAL A 751 20.32 -11.35 -44.90
C VAL A 751 19.61 -12.60 -45.42
N ALA A 752 20.20 -13.31 -46.40
CA ALA A 752 19.64 -14.55 -46.92
C ALA A 752 19.53 -15.66 -45.86
N LYS A 753 20.51 -15.77 -44.94
CA LYS A 753 20.45 -16.74 -43.82
C LYS A 753 19.33 -16.38 -42.84
N ILE A 754 19.20 -15.11 -42.45
CA ILE A 754 18.15 -14.64 -41.54
C ILE A 754 16.77 -14.84 -42.19
N HIS A 755 16.63 -14.49 -43.46
CA HIS A 755 15.39 -14.65 -44.23
C HIS A 755 14.95 -16.11 -44.33
N ALA A 756 15.86 -17.04 -44.61
CA ALA A 756 15.55 -18.47 -44.61
C ALA A 756 15.09 -18.97 -43.23
N GLN A 757 15.77 -18.56 -42.15
CA GLN A 757 15.36 -18.91 -40.77
C GLN A 757 13.97 -18.35 -40.43
N PHE A 758 13.70 -17.09 -40.78
CA PHE A 758 12.41 -16.44 -40.51
C PHE A 758 11.28 -16.96 -41.41
N THR A 759 11.58 -17.40 -42.63
CA THR A 759 10.60 -18.03 -43.52
C THR A 759 10.09 -19.31 -42.87
N HIS A 760 10.99 -20.17 -42.37
CA HIS A 760 10.59 -21.38 -41.66
C HIS A 760 9.80 -21.11 -40.38
N LEU A 761 10.18 -20.10 -39.59
CA LEU A 761 9.37 -19.65 -38.44
C LEU A 761 7.98 -19.14 -38.88
N SER A 762 7.87 -18.52 -40.06
CA SER A 762 6.59 -17.99 -40.55
C SER A 762 5.62 -19.10 -40.98
N GLU A 763 6.13 -20.19 -41.57
CA GLU A 763 5.35 -21.40 -41.89
C GLU A 763 4.70 -22.00 -40.63
N LEU A 764 5.41 -21.97 -39.51
CA LEU A 764 4.92 -22.46 -38.22
C LEU A 764 3.88 -21.51 -37.60
N TYR A 765 4.22 -20.22 -37.49
CA TYR A 765 3.46 -19.26 -36.66
C TYR A 765 2.37 -18.46 -37.38
N PHE A 766 2.38 -18.33 -38.72
CA PHE A 766 1.34 -17.58 -39.44
C PHE A 766 0.04 -18.39 -39.63
N SER A 767 -0.01 -19.62 -39.11
CA SER A 767 -1.15 -20.52 -39.17
C SER A 767 -2.33 -20.03 -38.30
N GLY A 768 -3.37 -19.48 -38.95
CA GLY A 768 -4.68 -19.17 -38.37
C GLY A 768 -5.12 -17.70 -38.42
N PHE A 769 -4.24 -16.76 -38.80
CA PHE A 769 -4.52 -15.32 -38.65
C PHE A 769 -4.33 -14.51 -39.95
N PRO A 770 -5.34 -13.75 -40.42
CA PRO A 770 -5.21 -12.86 -41.58
C PRO A 770 -4.62 -11.47 -41.23
N TYR A 771 -4.05 -11.29 -40.04
CA TYR A 771 -3.63 -9.98 -39.53
C TYR A 771 -2.39 -9.38 -40.21
N ASP A 772 -1.60 -10.18 -40.94
CA ASP A 772 -0.48 -9.68 -41.74
C ASP A 772 -0.90 -9.12 -43.11
N LEU A 773 -2.18 -9.17 -43.49
CA LEU A 773 -2.64 -8.94 -44.86
C LEU A 773 -2.18 -7.60 -45.46
N GLY A 774 -2.22 -6.51 -44.68
CA GLY A 774 -1.75 -5.19 -45.14
C GLY A 774 -0.23 -5.16 -45.41
N GLU A 775 0.56 -5.73 -44.50
CA GLU A 775 2.02 -5.83 -44.65
C GLU A 775 2.41 -6.78 -45.78
N ARG A 776 1.63 -7.85 -46.01
CA ARG A 776 1.79 -8.78 -47.13
C ARG A 776 1.51 -8.10 -48.47
N GLN A 777 0.43 -7.31 -48.56
CA GLN A 777 0.06 -6.51 -49.74
C GLN A 777 1.11 -5.45 -50.07
N LEU A 778 1.52 -4.68 -49.05
CA LEU A 778 2.62 -3.71 -49.17
C LEU A 778 3.93 -4.39 -49.59
N GLY A 779 4.18 -5.63 -49.13
CA GLY A 779 5.30 -6.47 -49.54
C GLY A 779 5.35 -6.79 -51.03
N TYR A 780 4.27 -7.29 -51.62
CA TYR A 780 4.21 -7.58 -53.06
C TYR A 780 4.44 -6.32 -53.91
N VAL A 781 3.88 -5.18 -53.49
CA VAL A 781 4.04 -3.90 -54.21
C VAL A 781 5.43 -3.29 -54.00
N ALA A 782 6.08 -3.54 -52.85
CA ALA A 782 7.48 -3.17 -52.61
C ALA A 782 8.44 -4.00 -53.47
N SER A 783 8.21 -5.31 -53.63
CA SER A 783 8.95 -6.15 -54.58
C SER A 783 8.79 -5.59 -55.99
N PHE A 784 7.54 -5.37 -56.45
CA PHE A 784 7.24 -4.76 -57.75
C PHE A 784 7.98 -3.44 -58.02
N ASP A 785 8.26 -2.60 -57.02
CA ASP A 785 9.07 -1.39 -57.19
C ASP A 785 10.58 -1.65 -57.29
N LEU A 786 11.11 -2.56 -56.48
CA LEU A 786 12.55 -2.85 -56.39
C LEU A 786 13.03 -3.80 -57.50
N ASP A 787 12.19 -4.72 -57.92
CA ASP A 787 12.45 -5.60 -59.07
C ASP A 787 12.49 -4.78 -60.37
N LEU A 788 11.74 -3.66 -60.44
CA LEU A 788 11.92 -2.65 -61.51
C LEU A 788 13.26 -1.90 -61.44
N ASP A 789 13.90 -1.75 -60.26
CA ASP A 789 15.29 -1.25 -60.17
C ASP A 789 16.28 -2.30 -60.69
N ILE A 790 16.09 -3.59 -60.38
CA ILE A 790 16.95 -4.67 -60.90
C ILE A 790 16.82 -4.77 -62.44
N PHE A 791 15.61 -4.64 -62.98
CA PHE A 791 15.38 -4.56 -64.42
C PHE A 791 16.10 -3.34 -65.04
N ALA A 792 15.91 -2.14 -64.47
CA ALA A 792 16.56 -0.93 -64.97
C ALA A 792 18.09 -1.01 -64.88
N ALA A 793 18.64 -1.55 -63.79
CA ALA A 793 20.08 -1.71 -63.60
C ALA A 793 20.68 -2.73 -64.58
N SER A 794 20.02 -3.86 -64.82
CA SER A 794 20.52 -4.87 -65.77
C SER A 794 20.44 -4.42 -67.23
N VAL A 795 19.34 -3.75 -67.62
CA VAL A 795 19.18 -3.11 -68.95
C VAL A 795 20.19 -1.96 -69.14
N GLY A 796 20.37 -1.11 -68.13
CA GLY A 796 21.36 -0.03 -68.13
C GLY A 796 22.81 -0.53 -68.18
N LEU A 797 23.10 -1.68 -67.56
CA LEU A 797 24.41 -2.34 -67.63
C LEU A 797 24.71 -2.88 -69.04
N VAL A 798 23.73 -3.50 -69.71
CA VAL A 798 23.87 -3.93 -71.12
C VAL A 798 24.25 -2.74 -72.01
N ARG A 799 23.53 -1.61 -71.88
CA ARG A 799 23.85 -0.37 -72.60
C ARG A 799 25.25 0.13 -72.25
N SER A 800 25.59 0.23 -70.96
CA SER A 800 26.87 0.76 -70.47
C SER A 800 28.08 -0.07 -70.91
N LEU A 801 27.93 -1.40 -70.99
CA LEU A 801 29.01 -2.31 -71.44
C LEU A 801 29.28 -2.19 -72.95
N VAL A 802 28.22 -2.11 -73.77
CA VAL A 802 28.36 -1.95 -75.22
C VAL A 802 28.81 -0.54 -75.59
N GLU A 803 28.29 0.51 -74.93
CA GLU A 803 28.77 1.89 -75.09
C GLU A 803 30.24 2.03 -74.64
N GLY A 804 30.64 1.31 -73.59
CA GLY A 804 32.03 1.17 -73.19
C GLY A 804 32.87 0.55 -74.31
N LEU A 805 32.50 -0.62 -74.82
CA LEU A 805 33.26 -1.32 -75.86
C LEU A 805 33.35 -0.53 -77.19
N VAL A 806 32.33 0.27 -77.53
CA VAL A 806 32.38 1.18 -78.68
C VAL A 806 33.46 2.24 -78.49
N LYS A 807 33.63 2.78 -77.27
CA LYS A 807 34.68 3.75 -76.92
C LYS A 807 36.06 3.09 -76.78
N ASP A 808 36.12 1.88 -76.24
CA ASP A 808 37.36 1.09 -76.21
C ASP A 808 37.94 0.90 -77.62
N LYS A 809 37.11 0.78 -78.67
CA LYS A 809 37.57 0.73 -80.07
C LYS A 809 38.03 2.08 -80.64
N GLU A 810 37.58 3.21 -80.09
CA GLU A 810 38.09 4.54 -80.46
C GLU A 810 39.48 4.79 -79.85
N GLU A 811 39.84 4.10 -78.76
CA GLU A 811 41.11 4.24 -78.04
C GLU A 811 42.11 3.10 -78.37
N ASP A 812 41.69 1.83 -78.41
CA ASP A 812 42.49 0.64 -78.72
C ASP A 812 42.09 -0.03 -80.06
N PRO A 813 42.97 -0.11 -81.07
CA PRO A 813 42.64 -0.59 -82.41
C PRO A 813 42.48 -2.13 -82.52
N ASP A 814 42.89 -2.89 -81.50
CA ASP A 814 42.78 -4.35 -81.48
C ASP A 814 41.34 -4.84 -81.17
N VAL A 815 40.42 -3.95 -80.78
CA VAL A 815 39.01 -4.27 -80.47
C VAL A 815 38.18 -4.42 -81.75
N VAL A 816 38.04 -5.67 -82.22
CA VAL A 816 37.25 -5.99 -83.43
C VAL A 816 35.74 -6.03 -83.12
N LEU A 817 35.02 -4.99 -83.53
CA LEU A 817 33.55 -4.98 -83.62
C LEU A 817 33.06 -5.44 -85.00
N ASP A 818 32.27 -6.51 -85.05
CA ASP A 818 31.49 -6.96 -86.20
C ASP A 818 30.00 -6.59 -86.00
N MET A 819 29.53 -5.70 -86.88
CA MET A 819 28.20 -5.09 -86.80
C MET A 819 27.14 -5.86 -87.61
N GLY A 820 27.53 -6.85 -88.42
CA GLY A 820 26.61 -7.60 -89.30
C GLY A 820 25.84 -6.77 -90.34
N GLY A 821 26.17 -5.49 -90.52
CA GLY A 821 25.43 -4.53 -91.38
C GLY A 821 24.34 -3.72 -90.67
N PHE A 822 24.20 -3.83 -89.35
CA PHE A 822 23.21 -3.14 -88.53
C PHE A 822 23.80 -1.92 -87.79
N ASP A 823 22.97 -0.94 -87.43
CA ASP A 823 23.35 0.18 -86.55
C ASP A 823 23.05 -0.14 -85.08
N ILE A 824 24.06 -0.03 -84.22
CA ILE A 824 23.93 -0.18 -82.76
C ILE A 824 22.90 0.80 -82.18
N ASN A 825 22.80 2.01 -82.74
CA ASN A 825 21.94 3.06 -82.20
C ASN A 825 20.46 2.66 -82.31
N THR A 826 20.01 2.29 -83.51
CA THR A 826 18.60 1.95 -83.78
C THR A 826 18.21 0.53 -83.36
N GLU A 827 19.09 -0.47 -83.50
CA GLU A 827 18.73 -1.88 -83.20
C GLU A 827 18.92 -2.26 -81.72
N LEU A 828 19.70 -1.49 -80.95
CA LEU A 828 20.01 -1.78 -79.55
C LEU A 828 19.80 -0.58 -78.61
N PHE A 829 20.43 0.57 -78.85
CA PHE A 829 20.38 1.68 -77.87
C PHE A 829 19.01 2.37 -77.76
N GLU A 830 18.32 2.63 -78.87
CA GLU A 830 16.95 3.18 -78.88
C GLU A 830 15.94 2.21 -78.22
N PRO A 831 15.90 0.89 -78.54
CA PRO A 831 15.09 -0.08 -77.82
C PRO A 831 15.35 -0.14 -76.31
N LEU A 832 16.62 -0.15 -75.87
CA LEU A 832 16.96 -0.17 -74.44
C LEU A 832 16.53 1.15 -73.76
N GLY A 833 16.69 2.31 -74.42
CA GLY A 833 16.21 3.61 -73.94
C GLY A 833 14.68 3.64 -73.78
N MET A 834 13.94 3.14 -74.77
CA MET A 834 12.49 2.96 -74.68
C MET A 834 12.08 2.08 -73.50
N LEU A 835 12.77 0.95 -73.27
CA LEU A 835 12.48 0.06 -72.15
C LEU A 835 12.74 0.73 -70.79
N LEU A 836 13.82 1.51 -70.65
CA LEU A 836 14.08 2.31 -69.44
C LEU A 836 13.03 3.41 -69.25
N GLY A 837 12.60 4.10 -70.30
CA GLY A 837 11.53 5.11 -70.25
C GLY A 837 10.16 4.54 -69.85
N LYS A 838 9.82 3.35 -70.36
CA LYS A 838 8.63 2.60 -69.89
C LYS A 838 8.81 2.10 -68.45
N GLY A 839 10.00 1.64 -68.07
CA GLY A 839 10.34 1.25 -66.70
C GLY A 839 10.15 2.41 -65.70
N LYS A 840 10.63 3.61 -66.04
CA LYS A 840 10.41 4.86 -65.28
C LYS A 840 8.92 5.18 -65.08
N SER A 841 8.10 4.87 -66.09
CA SER A 841 6.64 5.03 -66.04
C SER A 841 5.96 3.99 -65.15
N ALA A 842 6.38 2.71 -65.21
CA ALA A 842 5.96 1.68 -64.27
C ALA A 842 6.36 2.05 -62.82
N LYS A 843 7.58 2.56 -62.63
CA LYS A 843 8.08 3.03 -61.33
C LYS A 843 7.38 4.31 -60.82
N ALA A 844 6.56 4.98 -61.64
CA ALA A 844 5.68 6.06 -61.21
C ALA A 844 4.30 5.54 -60.74
N VAL A 845 3.93 4.30 -61.08
CA VAL A 845 2.72 3.61 -60.62
C VAL A 845 3.00 2.85 -59.32
N SER A 846 4.09 2.08 -59.26
CA SER A 846 4.54 1.36 -58.05
C SER A 846 4.64 2.29 -56.83
N ARG A 847 5.37 3.41 -56.93
CA ARG A 847 5.56 4.36 -55.83
C ARG A 847 4.28 5.09 -55.40
N LYS A 848 3.24 5.14 -56.25
CA LYS A 848 1.91 5.61 -55.86
C LYS A 848 1.11 4.54 -55.10
N LEU A 849 1.24 3.28 -55.51
CA LEU A 849 0.65 2.13 -54.80
C LEU A 849 1.29 1.94 -53.42
N ILE A 850 2.62 2.01 -53.32
CA ILE A 850 3.36 1.91 -52.04
C ILE A 850 2.83 2.94 -51.05
N LYS A 851 2.82 4.24 -51.41
CA LYS A 851 2.33 5.30 -50.51
C LYS A 851 0.90 5.07 -50.04
N ARG A 852 -0.01 4.72 -50.98
CA ARG A 852 -1.42 4.40 -50.67
C ARG A 852 -1.58 3.20 -49.73
N LEU A 853 -0.74 2.17 -49.87
CA LEU A 853 -0.77 0.99 -48.99
C LEU A 853 -0.11 1.28 -47.63
N GLU A 854 0.98 2.04 -47.59
CA GLU A 854 1.58 2.51 -46.34
C GLU A 854 0.63 3.43 -45.53
N GLU A 855 -0.14 4.29 -46.20
CA GLU A 855 -1.19 5.10 -45.58
C GLU A 855 -2.24 4.17 -44.93
N LEU A 856 -2.72 3.16 -45.65
CA LEU A 856 -3.66 2.18 -45.10
C LEU A 856 -3.09 1.34 -43.96
N THR A 857 -1.84 0.85 -44.03
CA THR A 857 -1.27 0.02 -42.94
C THR A 857 -1.01 0.84 -41.68
N LYS A 858 -0.62 2.12 -41.80
CA LYS A 858 -0.54 3.06 -40.67
C LYS A 858 -1.91 3.23 -39.99
N ASP A 859 -2.98 3.33 -40.78
CA ASP A 859 -4.38 3.35 -40.31
C ASP A 859 -4.93 1.97 -39.89
N SER A 860 -4.06 0.98 -39.65
CA SER A 860 -4.40 -0.40 -39.26
C SER A 860 -5.45 -1.05 -40.19
N SER A 861 -5.34 -0.74 -41.48
CA SER A 861 -6.28 -1.12 -42.53
C SER A 861 -5.55 -1.83 -43.68
N ALA A 862 -6.27 -2.66 -44.42
CA ALA A 862 -5.76 -3.41 -45.57
C ALA A 862 -6.82 -3.47 -46.68
N LEU A 863 -6.43 -3.91 -47.87
CA LEU A 863 -7.39 -4.22 -48.92
C LEU A 863 -7.99 -5.63 -48.73
N LYS A 864 -9.19 -5.85 -49.24
CA LYS A 864 -9.83 -7.18 -49.27
C LYS A 864 -8.94 -8.21 -49.97
N GLU A 865 -8.88 -9.42 -49.41
CA GLU A 865 -7.99 -10.51 -49.84
C GLU A 865 -8.10 -10.87 -51.33
N HIS A 866 -9.27 -10.69 -51.96
CA HIS A 866 -9.48 -10.94 -53.39
C HIS A 866 -8.59 -10.09 -54.33
N LEU A 867 -7.94 -9.03 -53.84
CA LEU A 867 -6.97 -8.21 -54.59
C LEU A 867 -5.53 -8.72 -54.46
N LEU A 868 -5.24 -9.67 -53.56
CA LEU A 868 -3.89 -10.23 -53.37
C LEU A 868 -3.35 -10.93 -54.63
N PRO A 869 -4.12 -11.77 -55.36
CA PRO A 869 -3.62 -12.42 -56.58
C PRO A 869 -3.28 -11.46 -57.72
N LEU A 870 -3.86 -10.24 -57.70
CA LEU A 870 -3.49 -9.19 -58.66
C LEU A 870 -2.14 -8.56 -58.32
N MET A 871 -1.80 -8.42 -57.04
CA MET A 871 -0.49 -7.95 -56.61
C MET A 871 0.60 -9.00 -56.85
N GLU A 872 0.30 -10.26 -56.57
CA GLU A 872 1.15 -11.40 -56.89
C GLU A 872 1.39 -11.52 -58.41
N GLY A 873 0.34 -11.35 -59.22
CA GLY A 873 0.44 -11.30 -60.68
C GLY A 873 1.32 -10.16 -61.21
N LEU A 874 1.31 -8.98 -60.58
CA LEU A 874 2.21 -7.87 -60.90
C LEU A 874 3.68 -8.20 -60.56
N SER A 875 3.92 -8.81 -59.39
CA SER A 875 5.26 -9.20 -58.94
C SER A 875 5.85 -10.28 -59.86
N ASN A 876 5.11 -11.34 -60.15
CA ASN A 876 5.55 -12.42 -61.04
C ASN A 876 5.93 -11.89 -62.45
N LYS A 877 5.08 -11.04 -63.05
CA LYS A 877 5.33 -10.43 -64.37
C LYS A 877 6.54 -9.48 -64.40
N VAL A 878 6.96 -8.89 -63.27
CA VAL A 878 8.25 -8.16 -63.19
C VAL A 878 9.41 -9.14 -62.97
N GLY A 879 9.20 -10.23 -62.25
CA GLY A 879 10.17 -11.34 -62.16
C GLY A 879 10.60 -11.84 -63.55
N ASP A 880 9.65 -12.00 -64.48
CA ASP A 880 9.95 -12.38 -65.88
C ASP A 880 10.82 -11.35 -66.61
N LEU A 881 10.56 -10.04 -66.41
CA LEU A 881 11.38 -8.95 -66.94
C LEU A 881 12.78 -8.90 -66.31
N VAL A 882 12.89 -9.13 -65.00
CA VAL A 882 14.17 -9.23 -64.28
C VAL A 882 14.98 -10.42 -64.80
N ASN A 883 14.35 -11.58 -64.99
CA ASN A 883 14.98 -12.76 -65.57
C ASN A 883 15.49 -12.48 -67.00
N PHE A 884 14.72 -11.74 -67.81
CA PHE A 884 15.16 -11.28 -69.13
C PHE A 884 16.39 -10.34 -69.03
N GLY A 885 16.31 -9.30 -68.19
CA GLY A 885 17.37 -8.31 -68.03
C GLY A 885 18.68 -8.90 -67.50
N ILE A 886 18.62 -9.72 -66.46
CA ILE A 886 19.79 -10.41 -65.90
C ILE A 886 20.41 -11.38 -66.91
N SER A 887 19.60 -12.16 -67.63
CA SER A 887 20.12 -13.11 -68.64
C SER A 887 20.81 -12.39 -69.80
N LEU A 888 20.23 -11.30 -70.29
CA LEU A 888 20.83 -10.46 -71.33
C LEU A 888 22.12 -9.80 -70.84
N ALA A 889 22.14 -9.30 -69.59
CA ALA A 889 23.34 -8.73 -68.97
C ALA A 889 24.46 -9.76 -68.83
N GLN A 890 24.19 -10.96 -68.30
CA GLN A 890 25.21 -12.02 -68.14
C GLN A 890 25.83 -12.45 -69.47
N GLN A 891 25.01 -12.61 -70.52
CA GLN A 891 25.51 -12.96 -71.85
C GLN A 891 26.29 -11.80 -72.49
N THR A 892 25.85 -10.55 -72.30
CA THR A 892 26.58 -9.37 -72.76
C THR A 892 27.92 -9.21 -72.05
N ILE A 893 27.99 -9.39 -70.72
CA ILE A 893 29.23 -9.37 -69.93
C ILE A 893 30.23 -10.38 -70.50
N LYS A 894 29.77 -11.61 -70.78
CA LYS A 894 30.62 -12.65 -71.37
C LYS A 894 31.14 -12.23 -72.75
N HIS A 895 30.26 -11.85 -73.67
CA HIS A 895 30.61 -11.51 -75.06
C HIS A 895 31.53 -10.28 -75.16
N VAL A 896 31.33 -9.28 -74.29
CA VAL A 896 32.20 -8.10 -74.16
C VAL A 896 33.55 -8.47 -73.52
N GLY A 897 33.59 -9.44 -72.60
CA GLY A 897 34.84 -9.98 -72.04
C GLY A 897 35.64 -10.81 -73.03
N ASP A 898 34.98 -11.67 -73.81
CA ASP A 898 35.58 -12.48 -74.88
C ASP A 898 36.13 -11.56 -76.01
N ALA A 899 35.51 -10.40 -76.25
CA ALA A 899 36.01 -9.36 -77.15
C ALA A 899 37.21 -8.57 -76.58
N ARG A 900 37.13 -8.06 -75.34
CA ARG A 900 38.22 -7.33 -74.68
C ARG A 900 39.47 -8.17 -74.43
N SER A 901 39.35 -9.49 -74.41
CA SER A 901 40.48 -10.43 -74.29
C SER A 901 41.04 -10.89 -75.64
N GLY A 902 40.49 -10.43 -76.77
CA GLY A 902 40.90 -10.84 -78.12
C GLY A 902 40.55 -12.30 -78.46
N SER A 903 39.68 -12.94 -77.67
CA SER A 903 39.29 -14.35 -77.83
C SER A 903 38.32 -14.55 -79.01
N SER A 904 37.41 -13.59 -79.22
CA SER A 904 36.49 -13.56 -80.37
C SER A 904 36.02 -12.13 -80.67
N PRO A 905 35.76 -11.75 -81.94
CA PRO A 905 35.22 -10.43 -82.25
C PRO A 905 33.82 -10.23 -81.64
N PHE A 906 33.51 -9.01 -81.23
CA PHE A 906 32.17 -8.67 -80.75
C PHE A 906 31.19 -8.66 -81.92
N GLN A 907 30.27 -9.61 -81.93
CA GLN A 907 29.20 -9.70 -82.94
C GLN A 907 27.87 -9.16 -82.39
N LEU A 908 27.37 -8.07 -82.95
CA LEU A 908 26.08 -7.48 -82.55
C LEU A 908 24.90 -8.43 -82.80
N THR A 909 24.95 -9.17 -83.91
CA THR A 909 23.94 -10.16 -84.32
C THR A 909 23.73 -11.27 -83.27
N THR A 910 24.78 -11.61 -82.51
CA THR A 910 24.70 -12.56 -81.40
C THR A 910 23.87 -12.00 -80.24
N ILE A 911 24.07 -10.73 -79.86
CA ILE A 911 23.26 -10.09 -78.80
C ILE A 911 21.80 -9.90 -79.25
N LEU A 912 21.57 -9.53 -80.51
CA LEU A 912 20.21 -9.38 -81.03
C LEU A 912 19.46 -10.72 -81.14
N SER A 913 20.15 -11.81 -81.49
CA SER A 913 19.56 -13.15 -81.50
C SER A 913 19.28 -13.67 -80.10
N THR A 914 20.17 -13.50 -79.12
CA THR A 914 19.87 -13.92 -77.75
C THR A 914 18.82 -13.05 -77.06
N ALA A 915 18.80 -11.73 -77.30
CA ALA A 915 17.70 -10.86 -76.85
C ALA A 915 16.34 -11.32 -77.40
N LYS A 916 16.30 -11.75 -78.67
CA LYS A 916 15.09 -12.31 -79.29
C LYS A 916 14.69 -13.66 -78.68
N GLU A 917 15.63 -14.56 -78.44
CA GLU A 917 15.37 -15.85 -77.78
C GLU A 917 14.84 -15.66 -76.34
N LEU A 918 15.53 -14.85 -75.54
CA LEU A 918 15.14 -14.52 -74.16
C LEU A 918 13.77 -13.82 -74.10
N ALA A 919 13.48 -12.89 -75.02
CA ALA A 919 12.16 -12.27 -75.10
C ALA A 919 11.05 -13.27 -75.48
N SER A 920 11.35 -14.26 -76.33
CA SER A 920 10.40 -15.31 -76.71
C SER A 920 10.13 -16.34 -75.61
N GLY A 921 11.08 -16.52 -74.66
CA GLY A 921 10.91 -17.38 -73.49
C GLY A 921 10.24 -16.68 -72.30
N ASN A 922 10.53 -15.41 -72.07
CA ASN A 922 10.14 -14.67 -70.85
C ASN A 922 8.98 -13.67 -71.07
N THR A 923 8.37 -13.61 -72.25
CA THR A 923 7.19 -12.74 -72.48
C THR A 923 6.10 -13.48 -73.26
N ASN A 924 4.87 -12.96 -73.24
CA ASN A 924 3.74 -13.49 -74.01
C ASN A 924 3.89 -13.16 -75.52
N TYR A 925 4.92 -13.73 -76.15
CA TYR A 925 5.34 -13.44 -77.51
C TYR A 925 4.29 -13.90 -78.54
N LYS A 926 3.75 -12.96 -79.31
CA LYS A 926 2.83 -13.21 -80.41
C LYS A 926 3.64 -13.34 -81.72
N PRO A 927 3.48 -14.43 -82.50
CA PRO A 927 4.20 -14.58 -83.76
C PRO A 927 3.91 -13.41 -84.72
N GLY A 928 4.94 -12.62 -85.02
CA GLY A 928 4.87 -11.45 -85.91
C GLY A 928 5.15 -10.10 -85.24
N THR A 929 5.15 -10.01 -83.90
CA THR A 929 5.55 -8.80 -83.17
C THR A 929 7.08 -8.68 -83.09
N LEU A 930 7.62 -7.46 -83.05
CA LEU A 930 9.05 -7.22 -82.77
C LEU A 930 9.36 -7.66 -81.32
N TRP A 931 10.49 -8.33 -81.08
CA TRP A 931 10.79 -8.88 -79.74
C TRP A 931 10.98 -7.79 -78.69
N TRP A 932 11.63 -6.67 -79.04
CA TRP A 932 11.71 -5.48 -78.20
C TRP A 932 10.32 -4.90 -77.87
N GLU A 933 9.39 -4.96 -78.81
CA GLU A 933 8.02 -4.49 -78.62
C GLU A 933 7.21 -5.42 -77.69
N ALA A 934 7.45 -6.74 -77.70
CA ALA A 934 6.82 -7.68 -76.76
C ALA A 934 7.25 -7.45 -75.29
N VAL A 935 8.54 -7.17 -75.05
CA VAL A 935 9.03 -6.74 -73.73
C VAL A 935 8.40 -5.39 -73.35
N ALA A 936 8.32 -4.46 -74.30
CA ALA A 936 7.70 -3.15 -74.10
C ALA A 936 6.17 -3.22 -73.89
N GLU A 937 5.46 -4.21 -74.47
CA GLU A 937 4.05 -4.50 -74.22
C GLU A 937 3.87 -5.01 -72.78
N THR A 938 4.75 -5.90 -72.32
CA THR A 938 4.73 -6.47 -70.96
C THR A 938 4.84 -5.37 -69.89
N ILE A 939 5.78 -4.41 -70.05
CA ILE A 939 5.85 -3.22 -69.17
C ILE A 939 4.58 -2.36 -69.27
N THR A 940 3.97 -2.27 -70.46
CA THR A 940 2.73 -1.49 -70.66
C THR A 940 1.53 -2.17 -69.97
N GLN A 941 1.45 -3.50 -69.95
CA GLN A 941 0.44 -4.26 -69.22
C GLN A 941 0.58 -4.05 -67.70
N LEU A 942 1.81 -4.08 -67.17
CA LEU A 942 2.10 -3.78 -65.76
C LEU A 942 1.66 -2.37 -65.35
N ILE A 943 1.90 -1.36 -66.19
CA ILE A 943 1.42 0.02 -65.98
C ILE A 943 -0.11 0.06 -65.90
N GLN A 944 -0.81 -0.66 -66.78
CA GLN A 944 -2.27 -0.71 -66.80
C GLN A 944 -2.85 -1.47 -65.60
N GLU A 945 -2.25 -2.59 -65.19
CA GLU A 945 -2.71 -3.41 -64.07
C GLU A 945 -2.44 -2.74 -62.72
N GLY A 946 -1.24 -2.15 -62.53
CA GLY A 946 -0.96 -1.31 -61.37
C GLY A 946 -1.84 -0.06 -61.32
N GLY A 947 -2.18 0.52 -62.48
CA GLY A 947 -3.14 1.63 -62.58
C GLY A 947 -4.56 1.24 -62.16
N LYS A 948 -5.05 0.08 -62.61
CA LYS A 948 -6.35 -0.48 -62.20
C LYS A 948 -6.38 -0.76 -60.70
N LEU A 949 -5.33 -1.39 -60.16
CA LEU A 949 -5.17 -1.61 -58.72
C LEU A 949 -5.21 -0.28 -57.96
N GLY A 950 -4.48 0.73 -58.43
CA GLY A 950 -4.38 2.07 -57.84
C GLY A 950 -5.70 2.85 -57.80
N ALA A 951 -6.61 2.59 -58.75
CA ALA A 951 -7.98 3.09 -58.73
C ALA A 951 -8.89 2.30 -57.76
N GLY A 952 -8.59 1.03 -57.50
CA GLY A 952 -9.31 0.17 -56.55
C GLY A 952 -8.95 0.37 -55.07
N VAL A 953 -7.89 1.15 -54.75
CA VAL A 953 -7.46 1.43 -53.36
C VAL A 953 -8.34 2.51 -52.71
N GLY A 954 -9.63 2.22 -52.55
CA GLY A 954 -10.58 3.14 -51.92
C GLY A 954 -12.00 2.56 -51.79
N GLY A 955 -12.80 3.19 -50.92
CA GLY A 955 -14.20 2.81 -50.70
C GLY A 955 -14.37 1.38 -50.17
N GLU A 956 -15.28 0.63 -50.79
CA GLU A 956 -15.71 -0.70 -50.34
C GLU A 956 -14.61 -1.77 -50.28
N ASN A 957 -13.43 -1.53 -50.87
CA ASN A 957 -12.34 -2.52 -50.91
C ASN A 957 -11.39 -2.48 -49.70
N VAL A 958 -11.55 -1.52 -48.79
CA VAL A 958 -10.75 -1.44 -47.55
C VAL A 958 -11.44 -2.20 -46.42
N ILE A 959 -10.66 -2.94 -45.62
CA ILE A 959 -11.07 -3.54 -44.34
C ILE A 959 -10.18 -3.03 -43.22
N LYS A 960 -10.73 -2.87 -42.01
CA LYS A 960 -9.93 -2.58 -40.81
C LYS A 960 -9.48 -3.88 -40.16
N ILE A 961 -8.19 -3.95 -39.80
CA ILE A 961 -7.62 -5.06 -39.03
C ILE A 961 -7.83 -4.77 -37.55
N ASN A 962 -9.03 -5.11 -37.08
CA ASN A 962 -9.40 -4.99 -35.66
C ASN A 962 -9.05 -6.30 -34.92
N GLY A 963 -8.27 -6.19 -33.85
CA GLY A 963 -7.96 -7.28 -32.92
C GLY A 963 -7.67 -6.74 -31.53
N ILE A 964 -7.94 -7.53 -30.48
CA ILE A 964 -7.54 -7.20 -29.11
C ILE A 964 -6.07 -7.61 -28.96
N PRO A 965 -5.15 -6.70 -28.56
CA PRO A 965 -3.75 -7.07 -28.41
C PRO A 965 -3.52 -8.11 -27.32
N PRO A 966 -2.66 -9.13 -27.53
CA PRO A 966 -2.51 -10.25 -26.61
C PRO A 966 -2.11 -9.83 -25.19
N TRP A 967 -1.34 -8.74 -25.05
CA TRP A 967 -0.94 -8.20 -23.76
C TRP A 967 -2.11 -7.61 -22.93
N GLN A 968 -3.24 -7.24 -23.56
CA GLN A 968 -4.45 -6.84 -22.81
C GLN A 968 -5.11 -8.07 -22.18
N THR A 969 -5.31 -9.14 -22.96
CA THR A 969 -5.84 -10.42 -22.47
C THR A 969 -4.92 -11.05 -21.42
N ARG A 970 -3.58 -10.97 -21.62
CA ARG A 970 -2.59 -11.40 -20.62
C ARG A 970 -2.65 -10.55 -19.35
N LEU A 971 -2.85 -9.23 -19.45
CA LEU A 971 -3.01 -8.37 -18.28
C LEU A 971 -4.23 -8.75 -17.44
N GLU A 972 -5.34 -9.16 -18.06
CA GLU A 972 -6.52 -9.68 -17.34
C GLU A 972 -6.21 -11.02 -16.64
N ILE A 973 -5.54 -11.95 -17.33
CA ILE A 973 -5.11 -13.23 -16.75
C ILE A 973 -4.13 -13.01 -15.57
N ILE A 974 -3.18 -12.09 -15.70
CA ILE A 974 -2.22 -11.75 -14.65
C ILE A 974 -2.94 -11.09 -13.46
N LYS A 975 -3.86 -10.15 -13.68
CA LYS A 975 -4.71 -9.57 -12.63
C LYS A 975 -5.51 -10.64 -11.89
N ALA A 976 -6.11 -11.60 -12.61
CA ALA A 976 -6.83 -12.72 -12.00
C ALA A 976 -5.91 -13.60 -11.13
N SER A 977 -4.70 -13.91 -11.60
CA SER A 977 -3.72 -14.71 -10.82
C SER A 977 -3.25 -13.98 -9.55
N LEU A 978 -3.09 -12.65 -9.61
CA LEU A 978 -2.74 -11.83 -8.44
C LEU A 978 -3.90 -11.76 -7.43
N ALA A 979 -5.15 -11.65 -7.90
CA ALA A 979 -6.33 -11.64 -7.02
C ALA A 979 -6.47 -12.95 -6.24
N VAL A 980 -6.22 -14.11 -6.87
CA VAL A 980 -6.19 -15.42 -6.20
C VAL A 980 -5.08 -15.51 -5.16
N ASN A 981 -3.91 -14.90 -5.42
CA ASN A 981 -2.83 -14.84 -4.43
C ASN A 981 -3.20 -13.97 -3.22
N LEU A 982 -3.94 -12.86 -3.39
CA LEU A 982 -4.41 -12.05 -2.26
C LEU A 982 -5.39 -12.81 -1.36
N GLU A 983 -6.28 -13.63 -1.92
CA GLU A 983 -7.17 -14.50 -1.13
C GLU A 983 -6.35 -15.57 -0.38
N ALA A 984 -5.31 -16.13 -1.01
CA ALA A 984 -4.40 -17.06 -0.37
C ALA A 984 -3.57 -16.41 0.76
N GLU A 985 -3.07 -15.18 0.55
CA GLU A 985 -2.34 -14.40 1.57
C GLU A 985 -3.24 -14.03 2.75
N HIS A 986 -4.47 -13.58 2.51
CA HIS A 986 -5.46 -13.34 3.57
C HIS A 986 -5.73 -14.61 4.37
N LYS A 987 -5.84 -15.76 3.71
CA LYS A 987 -6.05 -17.07 4.36
C LYS A 987 -4.82 -17.54 5.15
N VAL A 988 -3.62 -17.24 4.68
CA VAL A 988 -2.37 -17.47 5.43
C VAL A 988 -2.27 -16.54 6.64
N SER A 989 -2.68 -15.27 6.52
CA SER A 989 -2.76 -14.35 7.67
C SER A 989 -3.76 -14.85 8.71
N GLN A 990 -4.97 -15.22 8.29
CA GLN A 990 -5.99 -15.78 9.19
C GLN A 990 -5.48 -17.04 9.91
N LEU A 991 -4.85 -17.97 9.19
CA LEU A 991 -4.26 -19.17 9.80
C LEU A 991 -3.09 -18.82 10.74
N SER A 992 -2.29 -17.80 10.44
CA SER A 992 -1.26 -17.26 11.34
C SER A 992 -1.87 -16.69 12.62
N ASP A 993 -2.97 -15.93 12.51
CA ASP A 993 -3.64 -15.32 13.67
C ASP A 993 -4.40 -16.36 14.52
N GLU A 994 -4.97 -17.39 13.88
CA GLU A 994 -5.50 -18.58 14.57
C GLU A 994 -4.39 -19.35 15.31
N ILE A 995 -3.22 -19.56 14.68
CA ILE A 995 -2.03 -20.16 15.33
C ILE A 995 -1.55 -19.29 16.50
N GLN A 996 -1.50 -17.96 16.35
CA GLN A 996 -1.15 -17.06 17.45
C GLN A 996 -2.18 -17.11 18.59
N GLY A 997 -3.48 -17.16 18.27
CA GLY A 997 -4.55 -17.31 19.25
C GLY A 997 -4.43 -18.63 20.03
N LEU A 998 -4.15 -19.73 19.33
CA LEU A 998 -3.87 -21.03 19.95
C LEU A 998 -2.62 -20.98 20.83
N VAL A 999 -1.52 -20.33 20.41
CA VAL A 999 -0.30 -20.16 21.22
C VAL A 999 -0.56 -19.30 22.46
N ARG A 1000 -1.37 -18.24 22.37
CA ARG A 1000 -1.80 -17.43 23.53
C ARG A 1000 -2.65 -18.26 24.50
N SER A 1001 -3.59 -19.06 24.00
CA SER A 1001 -4.41 -19.97 24.80
C SER A 1001 -3.57 -21.07 25.48
N LEU A 1002 -2.58 -21.63 24.78
CA LEU A 1002 -1.67 -22.64 25.31
C LEU A 1002 -0.81 -22.06 26.44
N LYS A 1003 -0.23 -20.86 26.27
CA LYS A 1003 0.47 -20.14 27.35
C LYS A 1003 -0.40 -19.85 28.56
N SER A 1004 -1.66 -19.45 28.36
CA SER A 1004 -2.61 -19.24 29.47
C SER A 1004 -2.92 -20.56 30.22
N LYS A 1005 -3.04 -21.67 29.49
CA LYS A 1005 -3.18 -23.00 30.10
C LYS A 1005 -1.92 -23.42 30.86
N ASP A 1006 -0.73 -23.23 30.31
CA ASP A 1006 0.54 -23.51 30.99
C ASP A 1006 0.67 -22.68 32.28
N GLN A 1007 0.28 -21.41 32.27
CA GLN A 1007 0.24 -20.57 33.46
C GLN A 1007 -0.75 -21.14 34.50
N SER A 1008 -1.98 -21.49 34.11
CA SER A 1008 -2.93 -22.11 35.05
C SER A 1008 -2.40 -23.44 35.61
N ILE A 1009 -1.67 -24.23 34.81
CA ILE A 1009 -1.03 -25.48 35.27
C ILE A 1009 0.10 -25.18 36.27
N GLN A 1010 0.85 -24.08 36.12
CA GLN A 1010 1.83 -23.64 37.11
C GLN A 1010 1.15 -23.17 38.42
N GLU A 1011 0.06 -22.41 38.33
CA GLU A 1011 -0.74 -21.98 39.48
C GLU A 1011 -1.34 -23.19 40.23
N TYR A 1012 -1.89 -24.17 39.51
CA TYR A 1012 -2.36 -25.43 40.11
C TYR A 1012 -1.21 -26.23 40.75
N ARG A 1013 -0.02 -26.29 40.14
CA ARG A 1013 1.15 -26.95 40.76
C ARG A 1013 1.56 -26.29 42.07
N VAL A 1014 1.64 -24.96 42.12
CA VAL A 1014 1.96 -24.22 43.35
C VAL A 1014 0.86 -24.41 44.41
N LYS A 1015 -0.41 -24.47 44.00
CA LYS A 1015 -1.54 -24.75 44.89
C LYS A 1015 -1.50 -26.18 45.45
N ILE A 1016 -1.09 -27.17 44.64
CA ILE A 1016 -0.87 -28.56 45.08
C ILE A 1016 0.29 -28.59 46.08
N GLU A 1017 1.46 -28.01 45.76
CA GLU A 1017 2.62 -28.00 46.65
C GLU A 1017 2.30 -27.30 48.00
N MET A 1018 1.50 -26.22 47.98
CA MET A 1018 1.02 -25.59 49.22
C MET A 1018 0.11 -26.53 50.03
N GLN A 1019 -0.78 -27.28 49.39
CA GLN A 1019 -1.65 -28.25 50.08
C GLN A 1019 -0.86 -29.46 50.59
N GLU A 1020 0.13 -29.94 49.86
CA GLU A 1020 1.05 -31.00 50.30
C GLU A 1020 1.85 -30.56 51.54
N ARG A 1021 2.40 -29.33 51.54
CA ARG A 1021 3.07 -28.75 52.73
C ARG A 1021 2.11 -28.60 53.91
N ARG A 1022 0.85 -28.18 53.69
CA ARG A 1022 -0.18 -28.09 54.73
C ARG A 1022 -0.54 -29.46 55.30
N MET A 1023 -0.73 -30.46 54.43
CA MET A 1023 -0.95 -31.86 54.81
C MET A 1023 0.22 -32.42 55.63
N GLU A 1024 1.46 -32.10 55.26
CA GLU A 1024 2.64 -32.54 56.01
C GLU A 1024 2.75 -31.86 57.39
N THR A 1025 2.38 -30.57 57.51
CA THR A 1025 2.27 -29.92 58.83
C THR A 1025 1.14 -30.49 59.68
N ALA A 1026 -0.02 -30.78 59.09
CA ALA A 1026 -1.14 -31.41 59.79
C ALA A 1026 -0.80 -32.85 60.23
N LYS A 1027 -0.07 -33.60 59.40
CA LYS A 1027 0.45 -34.94 59.75
C LYS A 1027 1.43 -34.88 60.92
N LYS A 1028 2.35 -33.91 60.94
CA LYS A 1028 3.28 -33.70 62.06
C LYS A 1028 2.56 -33.25 63.34
N GLN A 1029 1.47 -32.49 63.22
CA GLN A 1029 0.60 -32.18 64.36
C GLN A 1029 -0.15 -33.41 64.87
N GLY A 1030 -0.68 -34.27 63.99
CA GLY A 1030 -1.31 -35.54 64.36
C GLY A 1030 -0.33 -36.53 65.01
N GLU A 1031 0.91 -36.61 64.50
CA GLU A 1031 2.00 -37.40 65.11
C GLU A 1031 2.36 -36.88 66.52
N LEU A 1032 2.39 -35.55 66.71
CA LEU A 1032 2.61 -34.95 68.02
C LEU A 1032 1.44 -35.19 68.99
N VAL A 1033 0.19 -35.11 68.52
CA VAL A 1033 -1.00 -35.41 69.34
C VAL A 1033 -1.01 -36.87 69.76
N ALA A 1034 -0.72 -37.81 68.85
CA ALA A 1034 -0.65 -39.24 69.17
C ALA A 1034 0.45 -39.56 70.20
N GLU A 1035 1.60 -38.88 70.15
CA GLU A 1035 2.66 -39.05 71.15
C GLU A 1035 2.27 -38.42 72.51
N LEU A 1036 1.60 -37.27 72.51
CA LEU A 1036 1.04 -36.68 73.74
C LEU A 1036 -0.07 -37.54 74.36
N GLU A 1037 -0.93 -38.16 73.56
CA GLU A 1037 -1.93 -39.14 74.02
C GLU A 1037 -1.24 -40.38 74.62
N ARG A 1038 -0.15 -40.86 74.00
CA ARG A 1038 0.67 -41.96 74.52
C ARG A 1038 1.31 -41.62 75.88
N GLU A 1039 1.88 -40.42 76.02
CA GLU A 1039 2.43 -39.94 77.29
C GLU A 1039 1.34 -39.74 78.35
N LEU A 1040 0.16 -39.23 77.97
CA LEU A 1040 -0.96 -38.98 78.89
C LEU A 1040 -1.54 -40.31 79.42
N GLU A 1041 -1.67 -41.34 78.58
CA GLU A 1041 -2.12 -42.67 79.03
C GLU A 1041 -1.03 -43.39 79.86
N GLU A 1042 0.26 -43.19 79.55
CA GLU A 1042 1.36 -43.64 80.41
C GLU A 1042 1.33 -42.96 81.79
N LYS A 1043 0.96 -41.67 81.84
CA LYS A 1043 0.77 -40.92 83.09
C LYS A 1043 -0.47 -41.34 83.86
N ARG A 1044 -1.60 -41.60 83.20
CA ARG A 1044 -2.81 -42.19 83.84
C ARG A 1044 -2.55 -43.58 84.39
N LYS A 1045 -1.70 -44.37 83.73
CA LYS A 1045 -1.27 -45.65 84.30
C LYS A 1045 -0.44 -45.44 85.55
N GLN A 1046 0.56 -44.55 85.53
CA GLN A 1046 1.35 -44.21 86.72
C GLN A 1046 0.45 -43.68 87.86
N GLU A 1047 -0.56 -42.87 87.54
CA GLU A 1047 -1.58 -42.40 88.49
C GLU A 1047 -2.39 -43.54 89.12
N LYS A 1048 -2.86 -44.51 88.33
CA LYS A 1048 -3.52 -45.73 88.85
C LYS A 1048 -2.57 -46.57 89.71
N ASP A 1049 -1.35 -46.82 89.24
CA ASP A 1049 -0.31 -47.56 89.98
C ASP A 1049 -0.03 -46.86 91.34
N TYR A 1050 -0.09 -45.52 91.42
CA TYR A 1050 0.01 -44.76 92.67
C TYR A 1050 -1.25 -44.80 93.54
N VAL A 1051 -2.45 -44.81 92.96
CA VAL A 1051 -3.72 -44.94 93.71
C VAL A 1051 -3.83 -46.34 94.32
N GLU A 1052 -3.54 -47.41 93.58
CA GLU A 1052 -3.49 -48.78 94.10
C GLU A 1052 -2.45 -48.92 95.23
N ALA A 1053 -1.30 -48.26 95.12
CA ALA A 1053 -0.31 -48.19 96.18
C ALA A 1053 -0.79 -47.39 97.42
N GLN A 1054 -1.57 -46.32 97.22
CA GLN A 1054 -2.21 -45.58 98.33
C GLN A 1054 -3.29 -46.43 99.01
N GLU A 1055 -4.13 -47.16 98.26
CA GLU A 1055 -5.14 -48.05 98.83
C GLU A 1055 -4.52 -49.19 99.64
N MET A 1056 -3.48 -49.87 99.13
CA MET A 1056 -2.72 -50.84 99.92
C MET A 1056 -2.13 -50.23 101.20
N THR A 1057 -1.56 -49.03 101.11
CA THR A 1057 -1.00 -48.32 102.30
C THR A 1057 -2.11 -47.94 103.29
N GLN A 1058 -3.31 -47.64 102.81
CA GLN A 1058 -4.50 -47.34 103.61
C GLN A 1058 -5.01 -48.60 104.32
N GLU A 1059 -5.06 -49.75 103.64
CA GLU A 1059 -5.44 -51.04 104.22
C GLU A 1059 -4.42 -51.54 105.25
N GLU A 1060 -3.11 -51.35 105.02
CA GLU A 1060 -2.07 -51.59 106.03
C GLU A 1060 -2.25 -50.69 107.26
N ASN A 1061 -2.56 -49.40 107.07
CA ASN A 1061 -2.89 -48.50 108.18
C ASN A 1061 -4.14 -48.92 108.94
N ASP A 1062 -5.19 -49.38 108.25
CA ASP A 1062 -6.45 -49.78 108.88
C ASP A 1062 -6.38 -51.16 109.55
N THR A 1063 -5.54 -52.07 109.06
CA THR A 1063 -5.24 -53.33 109.76
C THR A 1063 -4.36 -53.08 111.00
N LEU A 1064 -3.36 -52.20 110.92
CA LEU A 1064 -2.60 -51.73 112.09
C LEU A 1064 -3.50 -51.03 113.12
N ARG A 1065 -4.45 -50.18 112.68
CA ARG A 1065 -5.45 -49.56 113.56
C ARG A 1065 -6.38 -50.58 114.22
N LYS A 1066 -6.82 -51.62 113.50
CA LYS A 1066 -7.63 -52.72 114.06
C LYS A 1066 -6.85 -53.51 115.11
N GLU A 1067 -5.56 -53.77 114.91
CA GLU A 1067 -4.74 -54.46 115.91
C GLU A 1067 -4.39 -53.56 117.11
N VAL A 1068 -4.18 -52.25 116.91
CA VAL A 1068 -4.07 -51.27 118.03
C VAL A 1068 -5.37 -51.23 118.84
N ALA A 1069 -6.53 -51.19 118.18
CA ALA A 1069 -7.84 -51.22 118.85
C ALA A 1069 -8.09 -52.55 119.60
N ARG A 1070 -7.56 -53.67 119.08
CA ARG A 1070 -7.59 -54.98 119.73
C ARG A 1070 -6.70 -55.03 120.97
N LEU A 1071 -5.53 -54.39 120.92
CA LEU A 1071 -4.57 -54.32 122.02
C LEU A 1071 -5.03 -53.38 123.13
N THR A 1072 -5.70 -52.26 122.82
CA THR A 1072 -6.31 -51.39 123.84
C THR A 1072 -7.52 -52.05 124.50
N ALA A 1073 -8.39 -52.72 123.72
CA ALA A 1073 -9.56 -53.45 124.23
C ALA A 1073 -9.20 -54.64 125.16
N LEU A 1074 -7.94 -55.09 125.19
CA LEU A 1074 -7.47 -56.14 126.10
C LEU A 1074 -6.79 -55.61 127.39
N ALA A 1075 -6.54 -54.29 127.49
CA ALA A 1075 -5.73 -53.70 128.56
C ALA A 1075 -6.53 -53.07 129.71
N GLU A 1076 -7.71 -52.52 129.44
CA GLU A 1076 -8.45 -51.69 130.40
C GLU A 1076 -9.40 -52.52 131.29
N GLY A 1077 -8.82 -53.21 132.28
CA GLY A 1077 -9.51 -54.26 133.04
C GLY A 1077 -9.31 -54.29 134.56
N LYS A 1078 -8.82 -53.21 135.22
CA LYS A 1078 -8.81 -53.07 136.70
C LYS A 1078 -8.26 -51.73 137.21
N GLY A 1079 -8.91 -51.18 138.25
CA GLY A 1079 -8.24 -50.43 139.33
C GLY A 1079 -8.42 -48.91 139.34
N ASP A 1080 -9.23 -48.41 140.28
CA ASP A 1080 -9.38 -46.99 140.57
C ASP A 1080 -8.15 -46.35 141.27
N ALA A 1081 -8.15 -45.00 141.24
CA ALA A 1081 -7.88 -44.09 142.38
C ALA A 1081 -6.60 -43.21 142.39
N ASN A 1082 -6.85 -41.91 142.17
CA ASN A 1082 -6.56 -40.82 143.11
C ASN A 1082 -5.19 -40.06 143.09
N ARG A 1083 -5.29 -38.76 142.72
CA ARG A 1083 -4.59 -37.56 143.27
C ARG A 1083 -3.07 -37.31 143.05
N SER A 1084 -2.84 -36.27 142.22
CA SER A 1084 -2.29 -34.94 142.59
C SER A 1084 -0.78 -34.61 142.62
N THR A 1085 -0.52 -33.38 142.15
CA THR A 1085 0.63 -32.47 142.40
C THR A 1085 2.04 -32.86 141.95
N GLY A 1086 2.63 -32.02 141.09
CA GLY A 1086 4.06 -32.03 140.77
C GLY A 1086 4.42 -31.15 139.56
N ALA A 1087 5.57 -30.48 139.62
CA ALA A 1087 6.32 -29.88 138.50
C ALA A 1087 7.73 -30.53 138.51
N PRO A 1088 8.72 -30.19 137.65
CA PRO A 1088 8.75 -29.20 136.56
C PRO A 1088 9.40 -29.76 135.26
N THR A 1089 9.79 -28.88 134.31
CA THR A 1089 10.86 -29.04 133.28
C THR A 1089 10.76 -30.20 132.26
N ALA A 1090 11.48 -30.22 131.14
CA ALA A 1090 11.96 -29.22 130.16
C ALA A 1090 12.86 -30.00 129.17
N GLU A 1091 12.92 -29.58 127.90
CA GLU A 1091 13.96 -29.98 126.93
C GLU A 1091 14.01 -31.52 126.61
N ALA A 1092 14.72 -32.01 125.59
CA ALA A 1092 15.66 -31.33 124.69
C ALA A 1092 15.45 -31.74 123.22
N ASP A 1093 15.56 -30.74 122.34
CA ASP A 1093 16.53 -30.63 121.24
C ASP A 1093 16.97 -31.88 120.44
N ALA A 1094 16.80 -31.93 119.11
CA ALA A 1094 17.61 -31.25 118.06
C ALA A 1094 18.85 -32.11 117.68
N PRO A 1095 19.86 -31.68 116.86
CA PRO A 1095 20.04 -30.42 116.12
C PRO A 1095 20.45 -30.63 114.64
N VAL A 1096 21.11 -29.60 114.06
CA VAL A 1096 21.98 -29.62 112.85
C VAL A 1096 21.25 -29.52 111.49
N VAL A 1097 21.66 -28.74 110.47
CA VAL A 1097 22.48 -27.50 110.29
C VAL A 1097 22.41 -27.17 108.76
N VAL A 1098 22.66 -25.99 108.16
CA VAL A 1098 23.26 -24.70 108.58
C VAL A 1098 22.86 -23.59 107.57
N GLU A 1099 22.60 -22.36 108.03
CA GLU A 1099 23.07 -21.05 107.46
C GLU A 1099 22.71 -20.62 106.00
N ASN A 1100 22.77 -19.35 105.56
CA ASN A 1100 23.15 -18.03 106.11
C ASN A 1100 22.59 -16.91 105.16
N LEU A 1101 22.52 -15.59 105.44
CA LEU A 1101 22.59 -14.75 106.65
C LEU A 1101 22.19 -13.29 106.26
N GLU A 1102 21.30 -12.63 107.03
CA GLU A 1102 21.27 -11.15 107.26
C GLU A 1102 21.22 -10.18 106.04
N GLN A 1103 21.19 -8.84 106.15
CA GLN A 1103 20.78 -7.88 107.21
C GLN A 1103 20.17 -6.66 106.48
N GLY A 1104 19.40 -5.82 107.18
CA GLY A 1104 19.00 -4.50 106.65
C GLY A 1104 19.67 -3.37 107.42
N TYR A 1105 20.34 -2.42 106.74
CA TYR A 1105 20.77 -1.15 107.35
C TYR A 1105 21.02 -0.04 106.29
N LEU A 1106 20.52 1.17 106.60
CA LEU A 1106 20.96 2.53 106.23
C LEU A 1106 21.44 2.96 104.81
N ILE A 1107 21.20 4.26 104.55
CA ILE A 1107 22.03 5.21 103.78
C ILE A 1107 22.00 5.10 102.23
N GLU A 1108 21.21 6.02 101.65
CA GLU A 1108 21.73 7.13 100.85
C GLU A 1108 22.92 6.84 99.91
N GLN A 1109 22.60 6.49 98.66
CA GLN A 1109 23.08 7.25 97.49
C GLN A 1109 22.33 6.88 96.20
N VAL A 1110 22.03 7.89 95.38
CA VAL A 1110 21.33 7.75 94.10
C VAL A 1110 22.32 7.53 92.95
N PRO A 1111 22.17 6.48 92.14
CA PRO A 1111 22.71 6.45 90.78
C PRO A 1111 21.68 7.04 89.82
N THR A 1112 21.88 8.29 89.41
CA THR A 1112 21.06 9.02 88.39
C THR A 1112 20.90 8.20 87.09
N VAL A 1113 21.83 7.28 86.86
CA VAL A 1113 21.85 6.27 85.80
C VAL A 1113 20.52 5.55 85.63
N PHE A 1114 19.82 5.10 86.68
CA PHE A 1114 18.60 4.28 86.49
C PHE A 1114 17.45 5.11 85.88
N LEU A 1115 17.24 6.32 86.37
CA LEU A 1115 16.25 7.25 85.83
C LEU A 1115 16.65 7.73 84.42
N GLN A 1116 17.95 7.93 84.18
CA GLN A 1116 18.48 8.33 82.87
C GLN A 1116 18.42 7.21 81.83
N VAL A 1117 18.59 5.94 82.22
CA VAL A 1117 18.40 4.76 81.35
C VAL A 1117 16.93 4.59 80.98
N ILE A 1118 16.00 4.72 81.95
CA ILE A 1118 14.55 4.69 81.65
C ILE A 1118 14.16 5.85 80.72
N THR A 1119 14.70 7.05 80.94
CA THR A 1119 14.44 8.22 80.08
C THR A 1119 15.04 8.04 78.68
N LEU A 1120 16.24 7.45 78.57
CA LEU A 1120 16.87 7.15 77.27
C LEU A 1120 16.12 6.04 76.52
N LEU A 1121 15.70 4.96 77.19
CA LEU A 1121 14.87 3.91 76.59
C LEU A 1121 13.51 4.43 76.13
N SER A 1122 12.84 5.24 76.96
CA SER A 1122 11.59 5.90 76.57
C SER A 1122 11.78 6.80 75.34
N ASN A 1123 12.85 7.59 75.31
CA ASN A 1123 13.16 8.46 74.18
C ASN A 1123 13.56 7.68 72.92
N THR A 1124 14.30 6.56 73.00
CA THR A 1124 14.64 5.75 71.82
C THR A 1124 13.45 4.95 71.30
N ILE A 1125 12.59 4.41 72.17
CA ILE A 1125 11.32 3.78 71.77
C ILE A 1125 10.40 4.82 71.10
N THR A 1126 10.24 6.00 71.71
CA THR A 1126 9.43 7.09 71.13
C THR A 1126 10.02 7.62 69.82
N SER A 1127 11.36 7.66 69.69
CA SER A 1127 12.05 7.98 68.45
C SER A 1127 11.83 6.93 67.37
N PHE A 1128 11.94 5.65 67.70
CA PHE A 1128 11.73 4.54 66.78
C PHE A 1128 10.26 4.47 66.31
N GLN A 1129 9.30 4.67 67.21
CA GLN A 1129 7.88 4.83 66.85
C GLN A 1129 7.65 6.05 65.96
N ASN A 1130 8.28 7.20 66.24
CA ASN A 1130 8.22 8.38 65.38
C ASN A 1130 8.84 8.12 64.00
N GLU A 1131 9.92 7.35 63.91
CA GLU A 1131 10.57 7.01 62.64
C GLU A 1131 9.76 5.99 61.84
N CYS A 1132 9.16 4.99 62.49
CA CYS A 1132 8.20 4.09 61.88
C CYS A 1132 6.98 4.85 61.37
N LEU A 1133 6.37 5.73 62.19
CA LEU A 1133 5.27 6.60 61.76
C LEU A 1133 5.68 7.54 60.61
N ARG A 1134 6.90 8.10 60.62
CA ARG A 1134 7.45 8.89 59.50
C ARG A 1134 7.80 8.05 58.27
N SER A 1135 7.98 6.74 58.42
CA SER A 1135 8.12 5.80 57.31
C SER A 1135 6.74 5.49 56.71
N THR A 1136 5.76 5.11 57.53
CA THR A 1136 4.37 4.88 57.13
C THR A 1136 3.73 6.13 56.52
N ILE A 1137 3.96 7.32 57.08
CA ILE A 1137 3.49 8.59 56.50
C ILE A 1137 4.25 8.92 55.19
N ARG A 1138 5.51 8.50 55.02
CA ARG A 1138 6.20 8.62 53.73
C ARG A 1138 5.67 7.62 52.70
N PHE A 1139 5.36 6.38 53.10
CA PHE A 1139 4.72 5.37 52.26
C PHE A 1139 3.33 5.83 51.81
N LEU A 1140 2.45 6.18 52.75
CA LEU A 1140 1.11 6.71 52.47
C LEU A 1140 1.14 8.01 51.65
N ARG A 1141 2.16 8.87 51.83
CA ARG A 1141 2.36 10.04 50.93
C ARG A 1141 2.85 9.64 49.54
N MET A 1142 3.75 8.67 49.43
CA MET A 1142 4.23 8.16 48.14
C MET A 1142 3.09 7.49 47.38
N GLU A 1143 2.26 6.72 48.06
CA GLU A 1143 1.07 6.06 47.52
C GLU A 1143 -0.03 7.08 47.18
N ASN A 1144 -0.26 8.10 48.00
CA ASN A 1144 -1.19 9.18 47.67
C ASN A 1144 -0.68 10.07 46.51
N ILE A 1145 0.64 10.20 46.33
CA ILE A 1145 1.27 10.82 45.15
C ILE A 1145 1.14 9.91 43.93
N HIS A 1146 1.33 8.59 44.08
CA HIS A 1146 1.17 7.60 43.01
C HIS A 1146 -0.28 7.57 42.52
N LEU A 1147 -1.25 7.53 43.44
CA LEU A 1147 -2.69 7.57 43.12
C LEU A 1147 -3.11 8.90 42.48
N LYS A 1148 -2.72 10.06 43.04
CA LYS A 1148 -3.01 11.37 42.42
C LYS A 1148 -2.26 11.63 41.13
N GLY A 1149 -1.13 10.95 40.92
CA GLY A 1149 -0.39 10.94 39.68
C GLY A 1149 -0.84 9.84 38.72
N HIS A 1150 -1.73 8.92 39.12
CA HIS A 1150 -1.96 7.67 38.38
C HIS A 1150 -2.55 7.93 37.00
N ASP A 1151 -3.50 8.86 36.89
CA ASP A 1151 -4.13 9.18 35.62
C ASP A 1151 -3.20 10.01 34.72
N LEU A 1152 -2.37 10.89 35.29
CA LEU A 1152 -1.27 11.54 34.57
C LEU A 1152 -0.21 10.51 34.09
N LEU A 1153 -0.01 9.44 34.86
CA LEU A 1153 0.90 8.34 34.52
C LEU A 1153 0.30 7.48 33.40
N LYS A 1154 -1.02 7.20 33.43
CA LYS A 1154 -1.77 6.59 32.30
C LYS A 1154 -1.72 7.46 31.04
N GLU A 1155 -1.87 8.77 31.14
CA GLU A 1155 -1.72 9.69 30.00
C GLU A 1155 -0.32 9.59 29.41
N ILE A 1156 0.73 9.56 30.25
CA ILE A 1156 2.13 9.43 29.83
C ILE A 1156 2.44 8.03 29.25
N GLU A 1157 1.83 6.96 29.76
CA GLU A 1157 1.98 5.58 29.26
C GLU A 1157 1.12 5.28 28.02
N ALA A 1158 0.04 6.03 27.81
CA ALA A 1158 -0.77 6.00 26.58
C ALA A 1158 -0.10 6.73 25.41
N LEU A 1159 0.83 7.66 25.69
CA LEU A 1159 1.67 8.27 24.67
C LEU A 1159 2.70 7.27 24.14
N PRO A 1160 2.93 7.17 22.81
CA PRO A 1160 3.93 6.27 22.25
C PRO A 1160 5.34 6.54 22.82
N PRO A 1161 6.09 5.50 23.25
CA PRO A 1161 7.40 5.68 23.86
C PRO A 1161 8.38 6.32 22.88
N LEU A 1162 8.81 7.55 23.19
CA LEU A 1162 9.71 8.34 22.34
C LEU A 1162 11.13 7.77 22.34
N HIS A 1163 11.37 6.77 21.48
CA HIS A 1163 12.72 6.34 21.12
C HIS A 1163 13.47 7.51 20.47
N PRO A 1164 14.55 8.04 21.08
CA PRO A 1164 15.36 9.05 20.42
C PRO A 1164 16.00 8.44 19.17
N PRO A 1165 15.97 9.12 18.01
CA PRO A 1165 16.63 8.62 16.82
C PRO A 1165 18.12 8.45 17.13
N ARG A 1166 18.68 7.27 16.82
CA ARG A 1166 20.11 6.98 17.03
C ARG A 1166 20.93 8.10 16.41
N SER A 1167 21.80 8.71 17.21
CA SER A 1167 22.69 9.77 16.74
C SER A 1167 23.50 9.27 15.54
N PRO A 1168 23.70 10.11 14.50
CA PRO A 1168 24.48 9.71 13.34
C PRO A 1168 25.90 9.33 13.77
N THR A 1169 26.40 8.22 13.23
CA THR A 1169 27.71 7.67 13.59
C THR A 1169 28.81 8.73 13.47
N PRO A 1170 29.69 8.89 14.49
CA PRO A 1170 30.81 9.82 14.39
C PRO A 1170 31.69 9.55 13.16
N SER A 1171 32.22 10.63 12.57
CA SER A 1171 33.08 10.57 11.39
C SER A 1171 34.34 9.75 11.65
N LEU A 1172 34.66 8.83 10.73
CA LEU A 1172 35.92 8.10 10.73
C LEU A 1172 37.08 9.03 10.36
N THR A 1173 37.79 9.56 11.36
CA THR A 1173 39.14 10.10 11.21
C THR A 1173 40.16 9.02 11.56
N PRO A 1174 41.02 8.58 10.64
CA PRO A 1174 42.09 7.64 10.95
C PRO A 1174 43.36 8.38 11.40
N ASP A 1175 43.81 8.17 12.64
CA ASP A 1175 45.24 8.23 12.93
C ASP A 1175 45.65 7.43 14.19
N SER A 1176 46.87 6.89 14.11
CA SER A 1176 47.85 6.43 15.13
C SER A 1176 47.46 5.94 16.54
N GLY A 1177 48.18 4.90 17.00
CA GLY A 1177 48.20 4.40 18.39
C GLY A 1177 49.04 5.25 19.36
N PRO A 1178 49.43 4.68 20.53
CA PRO A 1178 50.53 3.70 20.53
C PRO A 1178 50.38 2.55 21.56
N ASP A 1179 51.50 1.87 21.83
CA ASP A 1179 51.80 0.87 22.88
C ASP A 1179 51.47 1.40 24.31
N THR A 1180 51.38 0.63 25.42
CA THR A 1180 52.23 -0.49 25.91
C THR A 1180 51.47 -1.45 26.84
N ASP A 1181 52.08 -2.61 27.16
CA ASP A 1181 51.66 -3.56 28.21
C ASP A 1181 52.04 -3.10 29.63
N GLU A 1182 51.28 -3.51 30.66
CA GLU A 1182 51.74 -3.82 32.04
C GLU A 1182 50.61 -4.56 32.85
N ASP A 1183 51.02 -5.32 33.87
CA ASP A 1183 50.45 -6.61 34.32
C ASP A 1183 49.09 -6.69 35.08
N ASP A 1184 48.58 -7.94 35.15
CA ASP A 1184 47.76 -8.64 36.17
C ASP A 1184 46.64 -7.96 36.99
N ASP A 1185 45.45 -8.58 36.98
CA ASP A 1185 45.04 -9.50 38.08
C ASP A 1185 43.82 -10.38 37.69
N GLU A 1186 43.55 -11.48 38.42
CA GLU A 1186 42.54 -12.49 38.09
C GLU A 1186 41.08 -12.12 38.45
N ARG A 1187 40.18 -12.29 37.47
CA ARG A 1187 38.78 -12.71 37.69
C ARG A 1187 38.12 -13.17 36.38
N PRO A 1188 37.22 -14.18 36.39
CA PRO A 1188 36.67 -14.77 35.16
C PRO A 1188 35.74 -13.79 34.44
N LYS A 1189 36.11 -13.41 33.22
CA LYS A 1189 35.27 -12.58 32.35
C LYS A 1189 34.13 -13.43 31.79
N THR A 1190 32.89 -13.03 32.11
CA THR A 1190 31.67 -13.54 31.48
C THR A 1190 31.76 -13.41 29.96
N PRO A 1191 31.07 -14.29 29.18
CA PRO A 1191 31.13 -14.24 27.72
C PRO A 1191 30.67 -12.86 27.23
N LYS A 1192 31.53 -12.18 26.46
CA LYS A 1192 31.17 -10.91 25.81
C LYS A 1192 29.92 -11.15 24.95
N GLN A 1193 28.85 -10.41 25.22
CA GLN A 1193 27.66 -10.43 24.37
C GLN A 1193 28.05 -10.09 22.93
N LEU A 1194 27.68 -10.96 21.98
CA LEU A 1194 27.93 -10.77 20.55
C LEU A 1194 27.25 -9.48 20.10
N THR A 1195 28.02 -8.46 19.72
CA THR A 1195 27.42 -7.20 19.31
C THR A 1195 26.92 -7.29 17.86
N LEU A 1196 25.85 -6.54 17.55
CA LEU A 1196 25.41 -6.34 16.16
C LEU A 1196 26.52 -5.79 15.25
N ARG A 1197 27.56 -5.13 15.80
CA ARG A 1197 28.69 -4.61 15.05
C ARG A 1197 29.64 -5.74 14.62
N ASP A 1198 29.85 -6.73 15.48
CA ASP A 1198 30.67 -7.93 15.19
C ASP A 1198 29.96 -8.85 14.20
N LEU A 1199 28.64 -9.04 14.37
CA LEU A 1199 27.82 -9.76 13.39
C LEU A 1199 27.86 -9.07 12.01
N ALA A 1200 27.78 -7.74 11.97
CA ALA A 1200 27.82 -6.98 10.72
C ALA A 1200 29.20 -7.02 10.03
N THR A 1201 30.32 -7.08 10.77
CA THR A 1201 31.65 -7.24 10.17
C THR A 1201 31.88 -8.68 9.69
N GLU A 1202 31.48 -9.69 10.46
CA GLU A 1202 31.51 -11.10 10.04
C GLU A 1202 30.66 -11.32 8.77
N THR A 1203 29.48 -10.70 8.71
CA THR A 1203 28.59 -10.72 7.54
C THR A 1203 29.24 -10.09 6.32
N LYS A 1204 29.81 -8.88 6.44
CA LYS A 1204 30.46 -8.18 5.31
C LYS A 1204 31.68 -8.93 4.78
N LEU A 1205 32.47 -9.53 5.66
CA LEU A 1205 33.60 -10.37 5.26
C LEU A 1205 33.14 -11.64 4.54
N LEU A 1206 32.14 -12.34 5.08
CA LEU A 1206 31.58 -13.55 4.46
C LEU A 1206 30.90 -13.27 3.12
N TYR A 1207 30.15 -12.17 3.01
CA TYR A 1207 29.54 -11.70 1.76
C TYR A 1207 30.59 -11.43 0.69
N ARG A 1208 31.69 -10.73 1.04
CA ARG A 1208 32.83 -10.52 0.14
C ARG A 1208 33.50 -11.83 -0.27
N ASP A 1209 33.65 -12.79 0.65
CA ASP A 1209 34.22 -14.11 0.34
C ASP A 1209 33.31 -14.91 -0.61
N VAL A 1210 31.99 -14.84 -0.45
CA VAL A 1210 30.99 -15.47 -1.34
C VAL A 1210 30.92 -14.80 -2.72
N ILE A 1211 31.03 -13.47 -2.78
CA ILE A 1211 31.15 -12.74 -4.07
C ILE A 1211 32.43 -13.16 -4.80
N LYS A 1212 33.57 -13.24 -4.11
CA LYS A 1212 34.81 -13.75 -4.73
C LYS A 1212 34.68 -15.21 -5.18
N PHE A 1213 33.97 -16.03 -4.41
CA PHE A 1213 33.68 -17.41 -4.82
C PHE A 1213 32.86 -17.45 -6.12
N SER A 1214 31.78 -16.67 -6.23
CA SER A 1214 30.91 -16.67 -7.43
C SER A 1214 31.53 -15.96 -8.63
N ALA A 1215 32.31 -14.90 -8.43
CA ALA A 1215 33.01 -14.15 -9.48
C ALA A 1215 34.25 -14.86 -10.05
N GLU A 1216 34.70 -15.97 -9.46
CA GLU A 1216 35.80 -16.80 -9.96
C GLU A 1216 35.31 -18.18 -10.47
N PRO A 1217 34.59 -18.27 -11.60
CA PRO A 1217 34.20 -19.55 -12.21
C PRO A 1217 35.44 -20.28 -12.77
N LYS A 1218 36.12 -21.03 -11.90
CA LYS A 1218 37.33 -21.81 -12.22
C LYS A 1218 36.99 -23.06 -13.02
N VAL A 1219 37.22 -23.01 -14.32
CA VAL A 1219 37.17 -24.16 -15.23
C VAL A 1219 38.26 -25.17 -14.82
N VAL A 1220 37.91 -26.46 -14.82
CA VAL A 1220 38.80 -27.55 -14.43
C VAL A 1220 39.82 -27.82 -15.54
N ASP A 1221 41.12 -27.72 -15.24
CA ASP A 1221 42.16 -27.91 -16.25
C ASP A 1221 42.36 -29.41 -16.58
N LEU A 1222 42.06 -29.78 -17.83
CA LEU A 1222 42.23 -31.11 -18.39
C LEU A 1222 43.49 -31.23 -19.28
N SER A 1223 44.23 -30.15 -19.52
CA SER A 1223 45.33 -30.08 -20.50
C SER A 1223 46.47 -31.07 -20.23
N LEU A 1224 46.72 -31.37 -18.94
CA LEU A 1224 47.70 -32.34 -18.46
C LEU A 1224 47.41 -33.80 -18.87
N ARG A 1225 46.28 -34.08 -19.52
CA ARG A 1225 45.86 -35.45 -19.91
C ARG A 1225 46.15 -35.82 -21.38
N LYS A 1226 47.08 -35.12 -22.06
CA LYS A 1226 47.62 -35.59 -23.35
C LYS A 1226 48.43 -36.89 -23.16
N ARG A 1227 48.40 -37.76 -24.17
CA ARG A 1227 48.93 -39.14 -24.11
C ARG A 1227 50.43 -39.16 -23.76
N GLY A 1228 50.80 -39.83 -22.66
CA GLY A 1228 52.16 -40.38 -22.46
C GLY A 1228 53.09 -39.72 -21.44
N ALA A 1229 52.64 -38.79 -20.59
CA ALA A 1229 53.56 -38.04 -19.70
C ALA A 1229 53.18 -38.03 -18.20
N GLY A 1230 54.08 -38.60 -17.37
CA GLY A 1230 54.37 -38.13 -16.01
C GLY A 1230 53.43 -38.54 -14.86
N TRP A 1231 54.00 -38.52 -13.64
CA TRP A 1231 53.24 -38.51 -12.38
C TRP A 1231 52.61 -37.12 -12.18
N VAL A 1232 51.28 -37.08 -12.02
CA VAL A 1232 50.55 -35.83 -11.75
C VAL A 1232 50.34 -35.67 -10.24
N PRO A 1233 50.78 -34.56 -9.61
CA PRO A 1233 50.54 -34.32 -8.19
C PRO A 1233 49.03 -34.33 -7.87
N LYS A 1234 48.61 -34.99 -6.78
CA LYS A 1234 47.18 -35.17 -6.43
C LYS A 1234 46.36 -33.88 -6.46
N LYS A 1235 46.92 -32.75 -5.98
CA LYS A 1235 46.28 -31.41 -6.01
C LYS A 1235 45.98 -30.88 -7.42
N LYS A 1236 46.64 -31.37 -8.47
CA LYS A 1236 46.40 -30.99 -9.87
C LYS A 1236 45.45 -31.95 -10.60
N MET A 1237 45.00 -33.05 -9.97
CA MET A 1237 44.04 -33.95 -10.61
C MET A 1237 42.68 -33.27 -10.79
N PRO A 1238 42.02 -33.37 -11.97
CA PRO A 1238 40.71 -32.76 -12.22
C PRO A 1238 39.64 -33.08 -11.16
N ALA A 1239 39.56 -34.33 -10.72
CA ALA A 1239 38.64 -34.75 -9.66
C ALA A 1239 38.94 -34.09 -8.29
N GLN A 1240 40.21 -33.83 -7.98
CA GLN A 1240 40.60 -33.12 -6.76
C GLN A 1240 40.29 -31.62 -6.87
N GLN A 1241 40.51 -31.00 -8.03
CA GLN A 1241 40.14 -29.59 -8.27
C GLN A 1241 38.62 -29.36 -8.07
N VAL A 1242 37.78 -30.27 -8.60
CA VAL A 1242 36.32 -30.24 -8.38
C VAL A 1242 35.97 -30.45 -6.90
N LEU A 1243 36.58 -31.43 -6.25
CA LEU A 1243 36.32 -31.74 -4.84
C LEU A 1243 36.71 -30.58 -3.92
N ASP A 1244 37.89 -29.98 -4.12
CA ASP A 1244 38.37 -28.83 -3.34
C ASP A 1244 37.43 -27.62 -3.50
N ARG A 1245 36.93 -27.38 -4.73
CA ARG A 1245 35.96 -26.30 -5.01
C ARG A 1245 34.57 -26.57 -4.40
N LYS A 1246 34.13 -27.83 -4.36
CA LYS A 1246 32.90 -28.26 -3.66
C LYS A 1246 33.03 -28.12 -2.15
N LEU A 1247 34.17 -28.51 -1.56
CA LEU A 1247 34.45 -28.34 -0.14
C LEU A 1247 34.54 -26.87 0.27
N GLU A 1248 35.09 -26.01 -0.59
CA GLU A 1248 35.09 -24.55 -0.39
C GLU A 1248 33.67 -23.97 -0.40
N MET A 1249 32.81 -24.40 -1.34
CA MET A 1249 31.39 -24.04 -1.37
C MET A 1249 30.65 -24.49 -0.10
N GLU A 1250 30.82 -25.73 0.33
CA GLU A 1250 30.22 -26.27 1.55
C GLU A 1250 30.73 -25.60 2.83
N ARG A 1251 31.99 -25.14 2.84
CA ARG A 1251 32.58 -24.39 3.95
C ARG A 1251 32.00 -22.98 4.04
N LEU A 1252 31.81 -22.30 2.91
CA LEU A 1252 31.12 -21.01 2.86
C LEU A 1252 29.64 -21.17 3.25
N GLY A 1253 28.93 -22.18 2.74
CA GLY A 1253 27.55 -22.48 3.12
C GLY A 1253 27.38 -22.78 4.61
N ARG A 1254 28.32 -23.51 5.23
CA ARG A 1254 28.36 -23.72 6.69
C ARG A 1254 28.63 -22.43 7.48
N ARG A 1255 29.54 -21.57 7.01
CA ARG A 1255 29.74 -20.22 7.60
C ARG A 1255 28.47 -19.37 7.52
N VAL A 1256 27.74 -19.42 6.40
CA VAL A 1256 26.48 -18.67 6.22
C VAL A 1256 25.41 -19.18 7.18
N LYS A 1257 25.19 -20.51 7.27
CA LYS A 1257 24.22 -21.08 8.23
C LYS A 1257 24.56 -20.73 9.68
N GLY A 1258 25.80 -20.94 10.11
CA GLY A 1258 26.23 -20.58 11.47
C GLY A 1258 26.13 -19.08 11.77
N LEU A 1259 26.23 -18.20 10.77
CA LEU A 1259 26.01 -16.76 10.94
C LEU A 1259 24.51 -16.42 11.01
N VAL A 1260 23.65 -17.08 10.23
CA VAL A 1260 22.19 -16.96 10.35
C VAL A 1260 21.70 -17.47 11.71
N GLU A 1261 22.27 -18.57 12.21
CA GLU A 1261 22.01 -19.11 13.56
C GLU A 1261 22.40 -18.08 14.64
N LYS A 1262 23.63 -17.54 14.60
CA LYS A 1262 24.07 -16.41 15.46
C LYS A 1262 23.14 -15.20 15.38
N ALA A 1263 22.68 -14.84 14.18
CA ALA A 1263 21.78 -13.70 13.96
C ALA A 1263 20.37 -13.96 14.50
N SER A 1264 19.89 -15.21 14.45
CA SER A 1264 18.59 -15.61 15.00
C SER A 1264 18.57 -15.60 16.52
N GLY A 1265 19.70 -15.91 17.18
CA GLY A 1265 19.88 -15.75 18.64
C GLY A 1265 20.14 -14.32 19.12
N LEU A 1266 19.95 -13.32 18.25
CA LEU A 1266 20.00 -11.88 18.55
C LEU A 1266 18.65 -11.18 18.25
N ARG A 1267 17.58 -11.97 18.07
CA ARG A 1267 16.18 -11.55 18.05
C ARG A 1267 15.46 -12.11 19.28
#